data_AF-A0AAV3T9Y4-F1
#
_entry.id   AF-A0AAV3T9Y4-F1
#
_cell.length_a   1.000
_cell.length_b   1.000
_cell.length_c   1.000
_cell.angle_alpha   90.00
_cell.angle_beta   90.00
_cell.angle_gamma   90.00
#
_symmetry.space_group_name_H-M   'P 1'
#
loop_
_entity.id
_entity.type
_entity.pdbx_description
1 polymer ?
#
loop_
_entity_poly.entity_id
_entity_poly.type
_entity_poly.pdbx_seq_one_letter_code
_entity_poly.pdbx_strand_id
1 'polypeptide(L)'
;MSLPERLASLIANHSRIAIAAMLVLTLALGSGAGMVEQSSSLDQFQSDNEEVDAQSYIDENFVPPGEENITQVQVIVRNESGNVLSKDSLLSSLRYQRSLLDNESVNATLDQDQPATGVSNLIAITAVSQERAAELEARTAPLSDALNTTVGLQRQYDQLNASYQQGEINQSTYQAQSAEIERSMAATRADATAELSAEKSARFNASAAAVRNVTHQQALLQGRYDSGEINQSTYEERSAELDEQLQEAYQQGTQGVFAEEFAALRSQENRPSIDEQIEQLESMSDEEVEALVASTLDPDSGQGIAYQLMSTSYEPGETTADARMMLVRQEVADAGNAQTGEASDVLIDSQSAMQNLADDSASTDEYVVFGFGLISDEMNRSMGDSLAIVGPLAMLFVLLTLIVAYRDLLDIALGFVGIVAVLLWTFGFMGWAGITFNMIFIAVPVLLIGLSVDYAIHVFMRHREQRQERGAAASEGARPAMKVALTGVGVTLVWVTATTAIGFLSNLVSPLGPIRDFGIVSSVGIFSALLIFGILVPAVKIEIDEFLEARGFDRKKRAFGTGGGRLANALSTGETLARKAPLAVIAIALVISVAGGAAATQVDTSFQQEDFIADDPPDWMDSLPGPLEPGEYTAKDHMNYVYDNFVVQNSQGQILVRGDGVTDPETLHRIDEAEGEAAEMGTAVVLSNGEADVRSPLTAMQSARSNETFNATFNEADTDGDGVPEQNVEEVYDALYDTAPAEAAQVVYRTKGGEYEALKMSVSVKGGASTGAVTEDVRGVADGIDDEGASASRSAIATGTPIVNEVVQNELLDTVLQSLLVTLVTVFAFLAVVYRFQYGSATLGIVTLLPVALSVSWILGTMYLLGMPFNVLTGMITSLTIGLGVAYSIHISERYNIELDRQDDAWEAMRVSLTGTGGALLGSAATTVGGFGVLVFAIMPPLQQFGIITGMTIIYAFVASVIVLPSLLVVWTRYLGPSEALATSGGDPDDRDDAASIDDGSAPADAGSAAADDGSEPSGDGATAASSDGSDPSASETAASAASDPIAETETGASSQETAVASAAGANTVGAADAANSGASDAGTSGAAGNGPRVTRTVSTDAVRPGEQFSVGLSVSDASGRVLLVEDAAGVGGHVTDISPSPTTYTQVGRTLYILWQSVPQIDLTMEYVADAPSDAMPGERLAFDGHVVAGGDEYETDGVDAVDVTSDELAVLRAGDEPTIDDLERAGELAREGELTEDELERLYRGWIVATSAQPSDRSDAANAGNARSMSPGAPEDE
;
A
#
# COMPACT_ATOMS: atom_id res chain seq x y z
N MET A 1 17.73 -54.28 -16.45
CA MET A 1 17.40 -53.52 -15.23
C MET A 1 17.74 -52.05 -15.43
N SER A 2 16.70 -51.23 -15.61
CA SER A 2 16.77 -49.76 -15.62
C SER A 2 17.22 -49.23 -14.25
N LEU A 3 17.58 -47.94 -14.15
CA LEU A 3 17.94 -47.32 -12.87
C LEU A 3 16.79 -47.37 -11.84
N PRO A 4 15.52 -47.08 -12.19
CA PRO A 4 14.38 -47.22 -11.27
C PRO A 4 14.20 -48.64 -10.75
N GLU A 5 14.31 -49.66 -11.61
CA GLU A 5 14.20 -51.07 -11.19
C GLU A 5 15.27 -51.47 -10.18
N ARG A 6 16.49 -50.92 -10.30
CA ARG A 6 17.59 -51.16 -9.35
C ARG A 6 17.28 -50.51 -8.01
N LEU A 7 16.89 -49.24 -7.99
CA LEU A 7 16.53 -48.51 -6.76
C LEU A 7 15.35 -49.19 -6.05
N ALA A 8 14.26 -49.45 -6.76
CA ALA A 8 13.10 -50.19 -6.24
C ALA A 8 13.49 -51.58 -5.69
N SER A 9 14.40 -52.30 -6.35
CA SER A 9 14.89 -53.59 -5.84
C SER A 9 15.77 -53.44 -4.59
N LEU A 10 16.55 -52.36 -4.47
CA LEU A 10 17.40 -52.11 -3.31
C LEU A 10 16.55 -51.82 -2.08
N ILE A 11 15.56 -50.91 -2.22
CA ILE A 11 14.59 -50.55 -1.18
C ILE A 11 13.77 -51.78 -0.77
N ALA A 12 13.22 -52.52 -1.74
CA ALA A 12 12.36 -53.67 -1.44
C ALA A 12 13.10 -54.86 -0.82
N ASN A 13 14.37 -55.11 -1.20
CA ASN A 13 15.15 -56.24 -0.66
C ASN A 13 15.94 -55.91 0.60
N HIS A 14 16.31 -54.63 0.82
CA HIS A 14 17.11 -54.18 1.97
C HIS A 14 16.37 -53.15 2.84
N SER A 15 15.04 -53.24 2.88
CA SER A 15 14.12 -52.41 3.68
C SER A 15 14.66 -52.03 5.07
N ARG A 16 15.16 -52.98 5.86
CA ARG A 16 15.71 -52.71 7.20
C ARG A 16 16.94 -51.80 7.21
N ILE A 17 17.81 -51.91 6.20
CA ILE A 17 18.98 -51.05 6.05
C ILE A 17 18.52 -49.67 5.59
N ALA A 18 17.56 -49.59 4.67
CA ALA A 18 16.96 -48.33 4.24
C ALA A 18 16.30 -47.58 5.42
N ILE A 19 15.51 -48.27 6.24
CA ILE A 19 14.91 -47.70 7.47
C ILE A 19 16.00 -47.18 8.42
N ALA A 20 17.03 -47.99 8.71
CA ALA A 20 18.10 -47.59 9.63
C ALA A 20 18.87 -46.36 9.11
N ALA A 21 19.19 -46.31 7.82
CA ALA A 21 19.86 -45.17 7.20
C ALA A 21 18.99 -43.91 7.23
N MET A 22 17.71 -44.03 6.86
CA MET A 22 16.77 -42.90 6.87
C MET A 22 16.53 -42.37 8.29
N LEU A 23 16.42 -43.24 9.31
CA LEU A 23 16.28 -42.80 10.71
C LEU A 23 17.52 -42.06 11.22
N VAL A 24 18.73 -42.46 10.81
CA VAL A 24 19.96 -41.72 11.14
C VAL A 24 19.98 -40.35 10.46
N LEU A 25 19.55 -40.26 9.19
CA LEU A 25 19.40 -38.98 8.50
C LEU A 25 18.34 -38.08 9.16
N THR A 26 17.20 -38.64 9.59
CA THR A 26 16.17 -37.91 10.34
C THR A 26 16.70 -37.32 11.64
N LEU A 27 17.52 -38.07 12.40
CA LEU A 27 18.14 -37.56 13.62
C LEU A 27 19.20 -36.48 13.34
N ALA A 28 19.94 -36.58 12.24
CA ALA A 28 20.98 -35.62 11.87
C ALA A 28 20.41 -34.30 11.33
N LEU A 29 19.42 -34.37 10.44
CA LEU A 29 18.78 -33.17 9.89
C LEU A 29 17.87 -32.52 10.93
N GLY A 30 17.02 -33.31 11.58
CA GLY A 30 16.09 -32.82 12.60
C GLY A 30 16.72 -32.22 13.86
N SER A 31 18.02 -32.43 14.11
CA SER A 31 18.68 -31.79 15.25
C SER A 31 18.82 -30.27 15.10
N GLY A 32 18.72 -29.74 13.87
CA GLY A 32 18.68 -28.29 13.62
C GLY A 32 17.32 -27.65 13.90
N ALA A 33 16.24 -28.43 14.06
CA ALA A 33 14.87 -27.86 14.14
C ALA A 33 14.61 -27.05 15.43
N GLY A 34 15.42 -27.24 16.47
CA GLY A 34 15.41 -26.41 17.68
C GLY A 34 16.40 -25.25 17.66
N MET A 35 16.99 -24.95 16.50
CA MET A 35 17.88 -23.81 16.23
C MET A 35 17.20 -22.79 15.29
N VAL A 36 15.91 -22.95 15.02
CA VAL A 36 15.12 -22.02 14.20
C VAL A 36 14.74 -20.83 15.08
N GLU A 37 15.25 -19.66 14.72
CA GLU A 37 14.85 -18.37 15.29
C GLU A 37 13.61 -17.84 14.55
N GLN A 38 12.82 -16.99 15.19
CA GLN A 38 11.57 -16.43 14.65
C GLN A 38 11.76 -14.92 14.44
N SER A 39 11.16 -14.33 13.41
CA SER A 39 11.21 -12.87 13.18
C SER A 39 9.96 -12.37 12.46
N SER A 40 9.42 -11.26 12.95
CA SER A 40 8.26 -10.53 12.42
C SER A 40 8.63 -9.21 11.71
N SER A 41 9.88 -8.77 11.81
CA SER A 41 10.39 -7.54 11.16
C SER A 41 10.09 -7.53 9.67
N LEU A 42 9.77 -6.36 9.11
CA LEU A 42 9.56 -6.19 7.67
C LEU A 42 10.87 -5.96 6.91
N ASP A 43 11.99 -5.66 7.59
CA ASP A 43 13.25 -5.30 6.93
C ASP A 43 13.88 -6.47 6.18
N GLN A 44 13.53 -7.70 6.54
CA GLN A 44 13.86 -8.88 5.73
C GLN A 44 13.30 -8.76 4.29
N PHE A 45 12.22 -8.02 4.06
CA PHE A 45 11.65 -7.75 2.74
C PHE A 45 12.28 -6.57 2.00
N GLN A 46 13.29 -5.91 2.56
CA GLN A 46 14.07 -4.91 1.84
C GLN A 46 14.91 -5.57 0.73
N SER A 47 15.10 -4.83 -0.35
CA SER A 47 15.87 -5.21 -1.54
C SER A 47 17.30 -4.65 -1.49
N ASP A 48 18.25 -5.34 -2.13
CA ASP A 48 19.61 -4.85 -2.36
C ASP A 48 19.60 -3.68 -3.40
N ASN A 49 19.05 -2.50 -3.07
CA ASN A 49 18.88 -1.32 -3.94
C ASN A 49 19.49 -0.03 -3.39
N GLU A 50 19.89 0.87 -4.28
CA GLU A 50 20.58 2.12 -3.93
C GLU A 50 19.68 3.10 -3.14
N GLU A 51 18.39 3.19 -3.46
CA GLU A 51 17.43 4.01 -2.71
C GLU A 51 17.16 3.45 -1.31
N VAL A 52 17.12 2.12 -1.17
CA VAL A 52 16.93 1.44 0.13
C VAL A 52 18.19 1.59 0.99
N ASP A 53 19.37 1.34 0.42
CA ASP A 53 20.67 1.59 1.06
C ASP A 53 20.82 3.08 1.46
N ALA A 54 20.28 4.00 0.66
CA ALA A 54 20.25 5.43 1.00
C ALA A 54 19.31 5.73 2.16
N GLN A 55 18.13 5.10 2.24
CA GLN A 55 17.23 5.22 3.38
C GLN A 55 17.89 4.71 4.66
N SER A 56 18.41 3.47 4.64
CA SER A 56 19.09 2.89 5.80
C SER A 56 20.31 3.71 6.24
N TYR A 57 21.06 4.29 5.29
CA TYR A 57 22.15 5.19 5.60
C TYR A 57 21.66 6.50 6.25
N ILE A 58 20.54 7.07 5.78
CA ILE A 58 19.91 8.23 6.42
C ILE A 58 19.51 7.91 7.86
N ASP A 59 18.79 6.80 8.05
CA ASP A 59 18.22 6.41 9.33
C ASP A 59 19.30 6.04 10.38
N GLU A 60 20.47 5.56 9.95
CA GLU A 60 21.63 5.31 10.82
C GLU A 60 22.44 6.58 11.12
N ASN A 61 22.55 7.53 10.18
CA ASN A 61 23.59 8.58 10.23
C ASN A 61 23.08 10.03 10.42
N PHE A 62 21.83 10.35 10.06
CA PHE A 62 21.26 11.72 10.18
C PHE A 62 20.29 11.87 11.36
N VAL A 63 20.52 11.10 12.43
CA VAL A 63 19.77 11.19 13.70
C VAL A 63 20.42 12.23 14.62
N PRO A 64 19.66 13.17 15.20
CA PRO A 64 20.24 14.17 16.11
C PRO A 64 20.91 13.55 17.35
N PRO A 65 22.02 14.12 17.84
CA PRO A 65 22.67 13.64 19.06
C PRO A 65 21.72 13.68 20.27
N GLY A 66 21.43 12.51 20.84
CA GLY A 66 20.45 12.34 21.92
C GLY A 66 19.06 11.85 21.47
N GLU A 67 18.75 11.91 20.16
CA GLU A 67 17.51 11.35 19.61
C GLU A 67 17.69 9.92 19.04
N GLU A 68 18.93 9.40 19.03
CA GLU A 68 19.31 8.02 18.64
C GLU A 68 18.45 6.91 19.28
N ASN A 69 17.86 7.21 20.45
CA ASN A 69 17.08 6.27 21.25
C ASN A 69 15.62 6.72 21.46
N ILE A 70 15.15 7.72 20.71
CA ILE A 70 13.79 8.26 20.86
C ILE A 70 12.85 7.63 19.82
N THR A 71 11.77 7.02 20.30
CA THR A 71 10.62 6.64 19.49
C THR A 71 9.40 7.47 19.87
N GLN A 72 8.40 7.54 18.99
CA GLN A 72 7.19 8.34 19.21
C GLN A 72 5.95 7.45 19.18
N VAL A 73 5.03 7.74 20.09
CA VAL A 73 3.69 7.15 20.16
C VAL A 73 2.69 8.25 19.86
N GLN A 74 1.84 8.00 18.88
CA GLN A 74 0.74 8.88 18.52
C GLN A 74 -0.47 8.46 19.35
N VAL A 75 -1.04 9.38 20.12
CA VAL A 75 -2.27 9.16 20.87
C VAL A 75 -3.35 10.03 20.27
N ILE A 76 -4.33 9.41 19.62
CA ILE A 76 -5.47 10.11 19.03
C ILE A 76 -6.54 10.25 20.10
N VAL A 77 -7.03 11.47 20.27
CA VAL A 77 -8.15 11.83 21.15
C VAL A 77 -9.33 12.16 20.25
N ARG A 78 -10.38 11.34 20.31
CA ARG A 78 -11.61 11.50 19.52
C ARG A 78 -12.83 11.46 20.43
N ASN A 79 -13.92 12.11 20.03
CA ASN A 79 -15.13 12.21 20.86
C ASN A 79 -16.39 12.24 19.98
N GLU A 80 -17.13 11.13 19.95
CA GLU A 80 -18.34 10.95 19.13
C GLU A 80 -19.50 11.89 19.48
N SER A 81 -19.39 12.64 20.59
CA SER A 81 -20.52 13.36 21.20
C SER A 81 -20.23 14.82 21.54
N GLY A 82 -19.02 15.32 21.28
CA GLY A 82 -18.60 16.66 21.66
C GLY A 82 -17.18 17.05 21.26
N ASN A 83 -16.89 18.32 21.42
CA ASN A 83 -15.67 18.99 20.97
C ASN A 83 -14.40 18.55 21.74
N VAL A 84 -13.37 18.04 21.05
CA VAL A 84 -12.06 17.67 21.66
C VAL A 84 -11.20 18.86 22.09
N LEU A 85 -11.56 20.08 21.69
CA LEU A 85 -10.96 21.34 22.15
C LEU A 85 -11.69 21.94 23.37
N SER A 86 -12.77 21.31 23.84
CA SER A 86 -13.48 21.73 25.05
C SER A 86 -12.58 21.65 26.30
N LYS A 87 -12.82 22.52 27.29
CA LYS A 87 -12.07 22.53 28.56
C LYS A 87 -11.98 21.14 29.20
N ASP A 88 -13.09 20.41 29.25
CA ASP A 88 -13.13 19.08 29.86
C ASP A 88 -12.26 18.06 29.09
N SER A 89 -12.22 18.12 27.76
CA SER A 89 -11.33 17.28 26.95
C SER A 89 -9.85 17.65 27.11
N LEU A 90 -9.52 18.95 27.06
CA LEU A 90 -8.14 19.42 27.27
C LEU A 90 -7.62 19.01 28.66
N LEU A 91 -8.45 19.14 29.70
CA LEU A 91 -8.15 18.65 31.05
C LEU A 91 -8.06 17.13 31.13
N SER A 92 -8.91 16.40 30.41
CA SER A 92 -8.82 14.94 30.34
C SER A 92 -7.48 14.49 29.78
N SER A 93 -7.00 15.11 28.70
CA SER A 93 -5.71 14.74 28.10
C SER A 93 -4.52 15.09 28.98
N LEU A 94 -4.53 16.24 29.68
CA LEU A 94 -3.48 16.55 30.64
C LEU A 94 -3.47 15.57 31.83
N ARG A 95 -4.64 15.11 32.29
CA ARG A 95 -4.76 14.08 33.33
C ARG A 95 -4.32 12.69 32.84
N TYR A 96 -4.53 12.38 31.56
CA TYR A 96 -3.97 11.18 30.92
C TYR A 96 -2.43 11.27 30.87
N GLN A 97 -1.85 12.37 30.39
CA GLN A 97 -0.39 12.58 30.43
C GLN A 97 0.17 12.48 31.87
N ARG A 98 -0.60 12.95 32.88
CA ARG A 98 -0.25 12.78 34.29
C ARG A 98 -0.23 11.29 34.71
N SER A 99 -1.20 10.49 34.27
CA SER A 99 -1.23 9.05 34.59
C SER A 99 -0.08 8.29 33.91
N LEU A 100 0.38 8.73 32.72
CA LEU A 100 1.60 8.22 32.09
C LEU A 100 2.84 8.45 32.96
N LEU A 101 3.02 9.66 33.52
CA LEU A 101 4.13 9.97 34.44
C LEU A 101 4.04 9.23 35.78
N ASP A 102 2.84 8.91 36.26
CA ASP A 102 2.64 8.18 37.52
C ASP A 102 2.76 6.65 37.35
N ASN A 103 2.79 6.12 36.11
CA ASN A 103 2.96 4.70 35.81
C ASN A 103 4.45 4.32 35.71
N GLU A 104 4.89 3.32 36.49
CA GLU A 104 6.31 2.92 36.58
C GLU A 104 6.87 2.40 35.24
N SER A 105 6.09 1.65 34.45
CA SER A 105 6.52 1.13 33.15
C SER A 105 6.62 2.25 32.10
N VAL A 106 5.63 3.15 32.08
CA VAL A 106 5.60 4.23 31.09
C VAL A 106 6.67 5.27 31.39
N ASN A 107 6.71 5.80 32.62
CA ASN A 107 7.68 6.81 33.06
C ASN A 107 9.14 6.33 32.99
N ALA A 108 9.41 5.02 33.05
CA ALA A 108 10.75 4.48 32.82
C ALA A 108 11.24 4.59 31.36
N THR A 109 10.33 4.86 30.42
CA THR A 109 10.63 5.05 28.99
C THR A 109 10.39 6.46 28.49
N LEU A 110 9.72 7.35 29.24
CA LEU A 110 9.41 8.69 28.76
C LEU A 110 10.67 9.56 28.62
N ASP A 111 10.72 10.33 27.55
CA ASP A 111 11.73 11.39 27.35
C ASP A 111 11.66 12.43 28.49
N GLN A 112 12.82 12.80 29.04
CA GLN A 112 12.87 13.61 30.27
C GLN A 112 12.66 15.11 30.05
N ASP A 113 12.84 15.62 28.83
CA ASP A 113 12.76 17.06 28.52
C ASP A 113 11.37 17.45 28.00
N GLN A 114 10.78 16.62 27.14
CA GLN A 114 9.45 16.79 26.52
C GLN A 114 8.78 15.40 26.35
N PRO A 115 8.20 14.83 27.43
CA PRO A 115 7.60 13.49 27.40
C PRO A 115 6.34 13.41 26.53
N ALA A 116 5.56 14.50 26.44
CA ALA A 116 4.38 14.58 25.60
C ALA A 116 4.18 15.99 25.04
N THR A 117 3.67 16.08 23.81
CA THR A 117 3.27 17.31 23.12
C THR A 117 1.92 17.09 22.44
N GLY A 118 0.91 17.85 22.85
CA GLY A 118 -0.40 17.89 22.21
C GLY A 118 -1.00 19.28 22.30
N VAL A 119 -2.12 19.50 21.60
CA VAL A 119 -2.83 20.80 21.61
C VAL A 119 -3.18 21.24 23.04
N SER A 120 -3.57 20.31 23.92
CA SER A 120 -3.81 20.60 25.35
C SER A 120 -2.60 21.20 26.07
N ASN A 121 -1.37 20.82 25.71
CA ASN A 121 -0.16 21.46 26.24
C ASN A 121 0.04 22.85 25.66
N LEU A 122 -0.17 23.04 24.34
CA LEU A 122 -0.03 24.35 23.70
C LEU A 122 -1.00 25.38 24.32
N ILE A 123 -2.28 25.01 24.49
CA ILE A 123 -3.27 25.85 25.17
C ILE A 123 -2.86 26.14 26.61
N ALA A 124 -2.52 25.12 27.42
CA ALA A 124 -2.20 25.32 28.84
C ALA A 124 -0.89 26.09 29.07
N ILE A 125 0.15 25.83 28.26
CA ILE A 125 1.41 26.58 28.30
C ILE A 125 1.13 28.05 27.93
N THR A 126 0.29 28.31 26.92
CA THR A 126 -0.10 29.67 26.54
C THR A 126 -0.88 30.36 27.66
N ALA A 127 -1.83 29.67 28.31
CA ALA A 127 -2.58 30.18 29.47
C ALA A 127 -1.65 30.64 30.61
N VAL A 128 -0.74 29.75 31.04
CA VAL A 128 0.21 30.02 32.12
C VAL A 128 1.19 31.14 31.73
N SER A 129 1.60 31.19 30.45
CA SER A 129 2.50 32.23 29.95
C SER A 129 1.84 33.61 29.93
N GLN A 130 0.58 33.69 29.52
CA GLN A 130 -0.20 34.93 29.56
C GLN A 130 -0.44 35.42 30.99
N GLU A 131 -0.78 34.53 31.93
CA GLU A 131 -0.95 34.90 33.34
C GLU A 131 0.36 35.40 33.95
N ARG A 132 1.45 34.63 33.84
CA ARG A 132 2.76 35.02 34.37
C ARG A 132 3.27 36.33 33.75
N ALA A 133 2.94 36.61 32.48
CA ALA A 133 3.20 37.90 31.85
C ALA A 133 2.35 39.03 32.46
N ALA A 134 1.04 38.83 32.64
CA ALA A 134 0.15 39.81 33.25
C ALA A 134 0.53 40.14 34.71
N GLU A 135 0.95 39.15 35.50
CA GLU A 135 1.51 39.38 36.84
C GLU A 135 2.78 40.25 36.79
N LEU A 136 3.67 39.99 35.84
CA LEU A 136 4.91 40.73 35.70
C LEU A 136 4.66 42.17 35.24
N GLU A 137 3.70 42.39 34.32
CA GLU A 137 3.23 43.72 33.93
C GLU A 137 2.61 44.48 35.11
N ALA A 138 1.75 43.82 35.90
CA ALA A 138 1.17 44.41 37.11
C ALA A 138 2.26 44.88 38.11
N ARG A 139 3.40 44.17 38.18
CA ARG A 139 4.58 44.58 38.98
C ARG A 139 5.35 45.75 38.36
N THR A 140 5.25 46.00 37.05
CA THR A 140 5.84 47.20 36.40
C THR A 140 4.98 48.45 36.55
N ALA A 141 3.67 48.33 36.70
CA ALA A 141 2.75 49.49 36.74
C ALA A 141 3.12 50.54 37.82
N PRO A 142 3.45 50.18 39.08
CA PRO A 142 3.91 51.14 40.10
C PRO A 142 5.21 51.88 39.71
N LEU A 143 6.08 51.22 38.94
CA LEU A 143 7.32 51.83 38.45
C LEU A 143 7.02 52.87 37.36
N SER A 144 6.12 52.55 36.43
CA SER A 144 5.65 53.47 35.40
C SER A 144 4.98 54.71 36.00
N ASP A 145 4.09 54.53 36.99
CA ASP A 145 3.44 55.62 37.72
C ASP A 145 4.44 56.51 38.47
N ALA A 146 5.50 55.92 39.03
CA ALA A 146 6.58 56.65 39.69
C ALA A 146 7.45 57.45 38.71
N LEU A 147 7.70 56.94 37.50
CA LEU A 147 8.36 57.69 36.43
C LEU A 147 7.48 58.83 35.91
N ASN A 148 6.19 58.57 35.66
CA ASN A 148 5.19 59.59 35.29
C ASN A 148 5.11 60.72 36.33
N THR A 149 5.07 60.35 37.61
CA THR A 149 5.11 61.30 38.73
C THR A 149 6.43 62.09 38.75
N THR A 150 7.56 61.43 38.44
CA THR A 150 8.88 62.09 38.34
C THR A 150 8.93 63.11 37.20
N VAL A 151 8.39 62.79 36.02
CA VAL A 151 8.24 63.74 34.89
C VAL A 151 7.37 64.93 35.31
N GLY A 152 6.22 64.68 35.93
CA GLY A 152 5.31 65.73 36.40
C GLY A 152 5.97 66.68 37.42
N LEU A 153 6.69 66.13 38.39
CA LEU A 153 7.45 66.89 39.38
C LEU A 153 8.63 67.65 38.74
N GLN A 154 9.32 67.08 37.76
CA GLN A 154 10.43 67.75 37.07
C GLN A 154 9.93 68.92 36.22
N ARG A 155 8.81 68.77 35.50
CA ARG A 155 8.16 69.88 34.79
C ARG A 155 7.76 71.02 35.75
N GLN A 156 7.25 70.70 36.94
CA GLN A 156 6.98 71.71 37.99
C GLN A 156 8.27 72.39 38.49
N TYR A 157 9.36 71.65 38.64
CA TYR A 157 10.67 72.18 39.03
C TYR A 157 11.21 73.17 37.98
N ASP A 158 11.10 72.82 36.69
CA ASP A 158 11.57 73.65 35.59
C ASP A 158 10.74 74.93 35.42
N GLN A 159 9.41 74.83 35.57
CA GLN A 159 8.52 76.01 35.64
C GLN A 159 8.87 76.92 36.82
N LEU A 160 9.11 76.34 38.01
CA LEU A 160 9.49 77.06 39.21
C LEU A 160 10.84 77.80 39.03
N ASN A 161 11.80 77.16 38.37
CA ASN A 161 13.10 77.76 38.01
C ASN A 161 12.92 78.90 36.99
N ALA A 162 12.07 78.74 35.98
CA ALA A 162 11.75 79.79 35.01
C ALA A 162 11.13 81.03 35.68
N SER A 163 10.11 80.87 36.54
CA SER A 163 9.51 81.99 37.28
C SER A 163 10.49 82.69 38.22
N TYR A 164 11.46 81.97 38.80
CA TYR A 164 12.53 82.57 39.58
C TYR A 164 13.50 83.38 38.72
N GLN A 165 13.92 82.86 37.56
CA GLN A 165 14.80 83.58 36.62
C GLN A 165 14.13 84.83 36.02
N GLN A 166 12.82 84.79 35.80
CA GLN A 166 12.01 85.93 35.35
C GLN A 166 11.72 86.95 36.48
N GLY A 167 12.06 86.62 37.74
CA GLY A 167 11.90 87.50 38.89
C GLY A 167 10.47 87.58 39.45
N GLU A 168 9.59 86.66 39.05
CA GLU A 168 8.20 86.60 39.50
C GLU A 168 8.09 86.13 40.97
N ILE A 169 9.04 85.31 41.41
CA ILE A 169 9.13 84.78 42.78
C ILE A 169 10.48 85.09 43.42
N ASN A 170 10.51 85.21 44.75
CA ASN A 170 11.73 85.50 45.50
C ASN A 170 12.51 84.21 45.87
N GLN A 171 13.79 84.38 46.21
CA GLN A 171 14.70 83.27 46.54
C GLN A 171 14.20 82.37 47.69
N SER A 172 13.55 82.92 48.72
CA SER A 172 13.03 82.12 49.83
C SER A 172 11.81 81.29 49.45
N THR A 173 10.94 81.79 48.56
CA THR A 173 9.83 81.04 47.99
C THR A 173 10.33 79.92 47.07
N TYR A 174 11.29 80.23 46.18
CA TYR A 174 11.94 79.26 45.32
C TYR A 174 12.55 78.10 46.13
N GLN A 175 13.40 78.40 47.12
CA GLN A 175 14.06 77.39 47.95
C GLN A 175 13.08 76.51 48.73
N ALA A 176 11.97 77.06 49.21
CA ALA A 176 10.96 76.30 49.93
C ALA A 176 10.21 75.33 49.00
N GLN A 177 9.80 75.79 47.81
CA GLN A 177 9.06 74.98 46.84
C GLN A 177 9.95 73.95 46.14
N SER A 178 11.18 74.30 45.75
CA SER A 178 12.11 73.35 45.14
C SER A 178 12.49 72.23 46.10
N ALA A 179 12.65 72.53 47.40
CA ALA A 179 12.91 71.54 48.44
C ALA A 179 11.68 70.69 48.79
N GLU A 180 10.46 71.10 48.43
CA GLU A 180 9.26 70.25 48.49
C GLU A 180 9.26 69.26 47.34
N ILE A 181 9.44 69.73 46.10
CA ILE A 181 9.47 68.88 44.90
C ILE A 181 10.57 67.82 45.00
N GLU A 182 11.79 68.17 45.43
CA GLU A 182 12.88 67.19 45.63
C GLU A 182 12.54 66.15 46.71
N ARG A 183 11.77 66.52 47.75
CA ARG A 183 11.29 65.56 48.76
C ARG A 183 10.20 64.65 48.20
N SER A 184 9.29 65.18 47.38
CA SER A 184 8.31 64.38 46.65
C SER A 184 9.00 63.39 45.71
N MET A 185 9.96 63.81 44.90
CA MET A 185 10.74 62.93 44.01
C MET A 185 11.54 61.86 44.78
N ALA A 186 12.03 62.17 45.97
CA ALA A 186 12.71 61.20 46.83
C ALA A 186 11.74 60.19 47.43
N ALA A 187 10.54 60.64 47.86
CA ALA A 187 9.48 59.76 48.35
C ALA A 187 8.95 58.83 47.25
N THR A 188 8.57 59.38 46.09
CA THR A 188 8.11 58.60 44.92
C THR A 188 9.08 57.47 44.54
N ARG A 189 10.39 57.72 44.54
CA ARG A 189 11.39 56.66 44.27
C ARG A 189 11.56 55.69 45.42
N ALA A 190 11.46 56.13 46.68
CA ALA A 190 11.54 55.25 47.84
C ALA A 190 10.33 54.30 47.91
N ASP A 191 9.13 54.81 47.64
CA ASP A 191 7.90 54.02 47.62
C ASP A 191 7.92 53.00 46.46
N ALA A 192 8.31 53.43 45.25
CA ALA A 192 8.40 52.56 44.07
C ALA A 192 9.48 51.46 44.17
N THR A 193 10.50 51.65 45.02
CA THR A 193 11.59 50.67 45.21
C THR A 193 11.46 49.87 46.50
N ALA A 194 10.40 50.08 47.30
CA ALA A 194 10.25 49.51 48.63
C ALA A 194 10.24 47.96 48.67
N GLU A 195 9.74 47.33 47.60
CA GLU A 195 9.63 45.87 47.47
C GLU A 195 10.64 45.27 46.47
N LEU A 196 11.56 46.09 45.94
CA LEU A 196 12.57 45.65 44.97
C LEU A 196 13.86 45.18 45.65
N SER A 197 14.61 44.30 44.96
CA SER A 197 15.98 43.97 45.37
C SER A 197 16.90 45.20 45.28
N ALA A 198 18.05 45.17 45.95
CA ALA A 198 19.00 46.28 45.91
C ALA A 198 19.50 46.60 44.49
N GLU A 199 19.63 45.59 43.64
CA GLU A 199 20.04 45.74 42.25
C GLU A 199 18.92 46.31 41.37
N LYS A 200 17.70 45.77 41.50
CA LYS A 200 16.51 46.26 40.78
C LYS A 200 16.19 47.71 41.18
N SER A 201 16.33 48.03 42.46
CA SER A 201 16.28 49.40 42.97
C SER A 201 17.34 50.31 42.35
N ALA A 202 18.55 49.81 42.09
CA ALA A 202 19.61 50.59 41.45
C ALA A 202 19.32 50.84 39.96
N ARG A 203 18.86 49.82 39.22
CA ARG A 203 18.40 49.95 37.82
C ARG A 203 17.28 50.99 37.72
N PHE A 204 16.22 50.87 38.53
CA PHE A 204 15.12 51.85 38.58
C PHE A 204 15.60 53.28 38.91
N ASN A 205 16.48 53.44 39.91
CA ASN A 205 16.98 54.76 40.29
C ASN A 205 17.84 55.42 39.21
N ALA A 206 18.57 54.65 38.40
CA ALA A 206 19.30 55.16 37.25
C ALA A 206 18.32 55.67 36.17
N SER A 207 17.32 54.87 35.83
CA SER A 207 16.27 55.23 34.85
C SER A 207 15.47 56.46 35.31
N ALA A 208 15.08 56.55 36.57
CA ALA A 208 14.40 57.74 37.11
C ALA A 208 15.28 59.02 37.06
N ALA A 209 16.60 58.88 37.17
CA ALA A 209 17.54 60.00 36.97
C ALA A 209 17.70 60.37 35.48
N ALA A 210 17.67 59.39 34.57
CA ALA A 210 17.67 59.60 33.13
C ALA A 210 16.39 60.32 32.66
N VAL A 211 15.21 59.81 33.02
CA VAL A 211 13.90 60.44 32.79
C VAL A 211 13.89 61.90 33.26
N ARG A 212 14.42 62.18 34.47
CA ARG A 212 14.55 63.54 35.01
C ARG A 212 15.45 64.42 34.15
N ASN A 213 16.61 63.92 33.71
CA ASN A 213 17.56 64.65 32.87
C ASN A 213 16.97 64.96 31.48
N VAL A 214 16.37 63.97 30.83
CA VAL A 214 15.73 64.13 29.52
C VAL A 214 14.57 65.12 29.58
N THR A 215 13.69 65.02 30.59
CA THR A 215 12.60 65.99 30.83
C THR A 215 13.13 67.43 30.98
N HIS A 216 14.23 67.61 31.69
CA HIS A 216 14.89 68.92 31.83
C HIS A 216 15.47 69.41 30.49
N GLN A 217 16.07 68.53 29.69
CA GLN A 217 16.58 68.88 28.36
C GLN A 217 15.46 69.27 27.38
N GLN A 218 14.29 68.61 27.45
CA GLN A 218 13.10 69.01 26.69
C GLN A 218 12.63 70.42 27.09
N ALA A 219 12.59 70.74 28.39
CA ALA A 219 12.25 72.09 28.86
C ALA A 219 13.27 73.16 28.38
N LEU A 220 14.57 72.83 28.34
CA LEU A 220 15.62 73.70 27.78
C LEU A 220 15.56 73.81 26.25
N LEU A 221 15.08 72.79 25.54
CA LEU A 221 14.86 72.83 24.09
C LEU A 221 13.68 73.75 23.76
N GLN A 222 12.55 73.56 24.46
CA GLN A 222 11.37 74.42 24.36
C GLN A 222 11.72 75.89 24.60
N GLY A 223 12.42 76.21 25.69
CA GLY A 223 12.80 77.59 26.01
C GLY A 223 13.69 78.26 24.96
N ARG A 224 14.49 77.50 24.21
CA ARG A 224 15.32 78.00 23.09
C ARG A 224 14.52 78.20 21.80
N TYR A 225 13.49 77.40 21.58
CA TYR A 225 12.55 77.60 20.49
C TYR A 225 11.66 78.82 20.74
N ASP A 226 11.09 78.93 21.94
CA ASP A 226 10.23 80.06 22.35
C ASP A 226 10.97 81.41 22.36
N SER A 227 12.28 81.40 22.60
CA SER A 227 13.14 82.61 22.52
C SER A 227 13.63 82.94 21.11
N GLY A 228 13.42 82.04 20.14
CA GLY A 228 13.88 82.16 18.75
C GLY A 228 15.38 81.90 18.54
N GLU A 229 16.06 81.22 19.47
CA GLU A 229 17.47 80.81 19.29
C GLU A 229 17.64 79.64 18.31
N ILE A 230 16.61 78.81 18.14
CA ILE A 230 16.58 77.68 17.19
C ILE A 230 15.34 77.75 16.28
N ASN A 231 15.42 77.13 15.11
CA ASN A 231 14.31 77.04 14.16
C ASN A 231 13.43 75.81 14.42
N GLN A 232 12.28 75.74 13.75
CA GLN A 232 11.31 74.65 13.91
C GLN A 232 11.90 73.27 13.55
N SER A 233 12.64 73.15 12.44
CA SER A 233 13.22 71.86 12.03
C SER A 233 14.23 71.29 13.03
N THR A 234 15.09 72.14 13.61
CA THR A 234 16.06 71.72 14.64
C THR A 234 15.38 71.46 15.99
N TYR A 235 14.23 72.07 16.25
CA TYR A 235 13.39 71.71 17.41
C TYR A 235 12.73 70.34 17.21
N GLU A 236 12.12 70.08 16.05
CA GLU A 236 11.45 68.80 15.73
C GLU A 236 12.44 67.62 15.77
N GLU A 237 13.58 67.76 15.09
CA GLU A 237 14.70 66.79 15.10
C GLU A 237 15.17 66.49 16.53
N ARG A 238 15.49 67.53 17.31
CA ARG A 238 16.02 67.35 18.67
C ARG A 238 14.95 66.97 19.71
N SER A 239 13.66 67.20 19.43
CA SER A 239 12.57 66.67 20.25
C SER A 239 12.48 65.17 20.06
N ALA A 240 12.45 64.68 18.81
CA ALA A 240 12.37 63.26 18.51
C ALA A 240 13.50 62.45 19.18
N GLU A 241 14.76 62.91 19.10
CA GLU A 241 15.89 62.29 19.80
C GLU A 241 15.72 62.26 21.34
N LEU A 242 15.06 63.26 21.92
CA LEU A 242 14.79 63.32 23.37
C LEU A 242 13.56 62.49 23.76
N ASP A 243 12.56 62.39 22.89
CA ASP A 243 11.38 61.55 23.09
C ASP A 243 11.77 60.06 23.02
N GLU A 244 12.67 59.68 22.11
CA GLU A 244 13.29 58.34 22.04
C GLU A 244 14.09 58.02 23.31
N GLN A 245 14.98 58.92 23.75
CA GLN A 245 15.73 58.75 25.02
C GLN A 245 14.80 58.70 26.26
N LEU A 246 13.65 59.38 26.20
CA LEU A 246 12.65 59.30 27.26
C LEU A 246 11.98 57.92 27.26
N GLN A 247 11.59 57.42 26.08
CA GLN A 247 10.98 56.11 25.91
C GLN A 247 11.92 54.96 26.32
N GLU A 248 13.20 55.03 25.93
CA GLU A 248 14.24 54.09 26.39
C GLU A 248 14.39 54.13 27.92
N ALA A 249 14.47 55.32 28.52
CA ALA A 249 14.57 55.46 29.97
C ALA A 249 13.31 54.96 30.71
N TYR A 250 12.13 55.04 30.08
CA TYR A 250 10.90 54.42 30.60
C TYR A 250 10.94 52.90 30.51
N GLN A 251 11.36 52.34 29.37
CA GLN A 251 11.46 50.89 29.18
C GLN A 251 12.50 50.27 30.13
N GLN A 252 13.69 50.89 30.24
CA GLN A 252 14.72 50.50 31.20
C GLN A 252 14.28 50.67 32.65
N GLY A 253 13.42 51.65 32.93
CA GLY A 253 12.84 51.90 34.25
C GLY A 253 11.61 51.05 34.60
N THR A 254 11.09 50.25 33.67
CA THR A 254 9.95 49.36 33.88
C THR A 254 10.35 47.92 33.56
N GLN A 255 10.28 47.50 32.30
CA GLN A 255 10.68 46.16 31.85
C GLN A 255 12.16 45.86 32.15
N GLY A 256 13.07 46.83 31.98
CA GLY A 256 14.51 46.66 32.24
C GLY A 256 14.87 46.35 33.71
N VAL A 257 13.98 46.72 34.66
CA VAL A 257 14.11 46.37 36.07
C VAL A 257 13.85 44.87 36.30
N PHE A 258 13.04 44.25 35.45
CA PHE A 258 12.68 42.83 35.47
C PHE A 258 13.16 42.10 34.21
N ALA A 259 14.24 42.59 33.56
CA ALA A 259 14.71 42.07 32.27
C ALA A 259 15.00 40.57 32.29
N GLU A 260 15.53 40.06 33.40
CA GLU A 260 15.77 38.62 33.61
C GLU A 260 14.47 37.81 33.70
N GLU A 261 13.43 38.33 34.37
CA GLU A 261 12.12 37.67 34.41
C GLU A 261 11.39 37.74 33.05
N PHE A 262 11.44 38.88 32.34
CA PHE A 262 10.89 39.00 30.98
C PHE A 262 11.64 38.15 29.96
N ALA A 263 12.93 37.86 30.18
CA ALA A 263 13.68 36.88 29.40
C ALA A 263 13.31 35.44 29.77
N ALA A 264 13.14 35.14 31.06
CA ALA A 264 12.73 33.82 31.54
C ALA A 264 11.31 33.40 31.12
N LEU A 265 10.42 34.37 30.84
CA LEU A 265 9.12 34.10 30.21
C LEU A 265 9.22 33.70 28.73
N ARG A 266 10.35 33.97 28.07
CA ARG A 266 10.61 33.63 26.66
C ARG A 266 11.56 32.44 26.50
N SER A 267 12.21 31.98 27.57
CA SER A 267 13.12 30.84 27.52
C SER A 267 12.37 29.53 27.73
N GLN A 268 12.71 28.51 26.95
CA GLN A 268 12.09 27.19 27.09
C GLN A 268 12.47 26.46 28.40
N GLU A 269 13.54 26.89 29.09
CA GLU A 269 13.99 26.33 30.38
C GLU A 269 12.94 26.40 31.51
N ASN A 270 11.84 27.14 31.34
CA ASN A 270 10.85 27.42 32.39
C ASN A 270 9.41 27.01 32.02
N ARG A 271 9.26 26.00 31.13
CA ARG A 271 7.96 25.39 30.79
C ARG A 271 7.20 24.97 32.07
N PRO A 272 5.89 25.25 32.17
CA PRO A 272 5.10 24.85 33.32
C PRO A 272 4.93 23.33 33.39
N SER A 273 4.97 22.79 34.60
CA SER A 273 4.70 21.37 34.86
C SER A 273 3.27 20.98 34.49
N ILE A 274 2.99 19.69 34.28
CA ILE A 274 1.63 19.21 33.97
C ILE A 274 0.65 19.56 35.10
N ASP A 275 1.10 19.55 36.36
CA ASP A 275 0.28 19.96 37.51
C ASP A 275 -0.13 21.45 37.43
N GLU A 276 0.80 22.34 37.05
CA GLU A 276 0.49 23.77 36.80
C GLU A 276 -0.42 23.96 35.57
N GLN A 277 -0.22 23.18 34.50
CA GLN A 277 -1.07 23.22 33.30
C GLN A 277 -2.52 22.82 33.63
N ILE A 278 -2.71 21.79 34.46
CA ILE A 278 -4.02 21.34 34.95
C ILE A 278 -4.64 22.41 35.86
N GLU A 279 -3.90 22.89 36.89
CA GLU A 279 -4.41 23.90 37.83
C GLU A 279 -4.86 25.17 37.10
N GLN A 280 -4.11 25.60 36.08
CA GLN A 280 -4.45 26.80 35.32
C GLN A 280 -5.74 26.64 34.51
N LEU A 281 -5.87 25.58 33.70
CA LEU A 281 -7.09 25.36 32.93
C LEU A 281 -8.29 25.08 33.85
N GLU A 282 -8.10 24.39 34.99
CA GLU A 282 -9.16 24.21 35.99
C GLU A 282 -9.69 25.55 36.53
N SER A 283 -8.82 26.55 36.71
CA SER A 283 -9.16 27.87 37.26
C SER A 283 -9.99 28.77 36.33
N MET A 284 -9.82 28.63 35.02
CA MET A 284 -10.48 29.44 33.98
C MET A 284 -11.95 29.04 33.78
N SER A 285 -12.80 29.93 33.27
CA SER A 285 -14.14 29.58 32.78
C SER A 285 -14.10 28.93 31.39
N ASP A 286 -15.18 28.26 30.99
CA ASP A 286 -15.27 27.60 29.69
C ASP A 286 -15.12 28.62 28.55
N GLU A 287 -15.74 29.80 28.68
CA GLU A 287 -15.63 30.89 27.70
C GLU A 287 -14.22 31.51 27.64
N GLU A 288 -13.47 31.50 28.75
CA GLU A 288 -12.06 31.93 28.77
C GLU A 288 -11.13 30.91 28.09
N VAL A 289 -11.40 29.61 28.25
CA VAL A 289 -10.67 28.55 27.54
C VAL A 289 -11.00 28.57 26.06
N GLU A 290 -12.27 28.75 25.67
CA GLU A 290 -12.69 28.87 24.27
C GLU A 290 -12.03 30.06 23.56
N ALA A 291 -12.01 31.24 24.19
CA ALA A 291 -11.31 32.41 23.66
C ALA A 291 -9.79 32.20 23.57
N LEU A 292 -9.21 31.44 24.49
CA LEU A 292 -7.79 31.07 24.43
C LEU A 292 -7.51 30.09 23.29
N VAL A 293 -8.37 29.09 23.06
CA VAL A 293 -8.29 28.17 21.92
C VAL A 293 -8.32 28.96 20.61
N ALA A 294 -9.34 29.82 20.41
CA ALA A 294 -9.46 30.65 19.22
C ALA A 294 -8.22 31.52 18.96
N SER A 295 -7.63 32.12 20.00
CA SER A 295 -6.43 32.96 19.86
C SER A 295 -5.11 32.19 19.71
N THR A 296 -5.08 30.91 20.10
CA THR A 296 -3.88 30.06 19.98
C THR A 296 -3.86 29.36 18.62
N LEU A 297 -5.02 28.89 18.17
CA LEU A 297 -5.25 28.27 16.85
C LEU A 297 -5.66 29.30 15.78
N ASP A 298 -5.30 30.56 15.98
CA ASP A 298 -5.42 31.61 14.96
C ASP A 298 -4.30 31.43 13.90
N PRO A 299 -4.57 31.54 12.59
CA PRO A 299 -3.56 31.39 11.54
C PRO A 299 -2.36 32.35 11.69
N ASP A 300 -2.57 33.55 12.21
CA ASP A 300 -1.55 34.57 12.41
C ASP A 300 -0.78 34.40 13.75
N SER A 301 -1.12 33.39 14.57
CA SER A 301 -0.49 33.16 15.90
C SER A 301 0.96 32.68 15.82
N GLY A 302 1.38 32.16 14.66
CA GLY A 302 2.69 31.55 14.44
C GLY A 302 2.85 30.13 15.02
N GLN A 303 1.80 29.52 15.59
CA GLN A 303 1.85 28.16 16.14
C GLN A 303 1.60 27.07 15.09
N GLY A 304 2.41 27.03 14.03
CA GLY A 304 2.25 26.08 12.90
C GLY A 304 2.18 24.60 13.30
N ILE A 305 2.87 24.21 14.39
CA ILE A 305 2.84 22.84 14.94
C ILE A 305 1.46 22.43 15.49
N ALA A 306 0.60 23.38 15.86
CA ALA A 306 -0.73 23.08 16.38
C ALA A 306 -1.61 22.39 15.31
N TYR A 307 -1.57 22.88 14.07
CA TYR A 307 -2.35 22.30 12.96
C TYR A 307 -1.88 20.90 12.56
N GLN A 308 -0.60 20.57 12.75
CA GLN A 308 -0.05 19.23 12.56
C GLN A 308 -0.55 18.21 13.60
N LEU A 309 -1.19 18.68 14.67
CA LEU A 309 -1.78 17.89 15.74
C LEU A 309 -3.33 17.88 15.68
N MET A 310 -3.92 18.48 14.64
CA MET A 310 -5.36 18.51 14.40
C MET A 310 -5.74 17.55 13.26
N SER A 311 -7.01 17.13 13.25
CA SER A 311 -7.59 16.45 12.08
C SER A 311 -7.46 17.31 10.82
N THR A 312 -7.31 16.68 9.65
CA THR A 312 -7.38 17.32 8.33
C THR A 312 -8.75 17.95 8.04
N SER A 313 -9.80 17.53 8.74
CA SER A 313 -11.13 18.15 8.72
C SER A 313 -11.24 19.45 9.51
N TYR A 314 -10.21 19.85 10.28
CA TYR A 314 -10.25 21.05 11.12
C TYR A 314 -10.03 22.34 10.32
N GLU A 315 -10.97 23.28 10.42
CA GLU A 315 -10.82 24.63 9.85
C GLU A 315 -10.05 25.56 10.82
N PRO A 316 -8.94 26.19 10.38
CA PRO A 316 -8.14 27.08 11.22
C PRO A 316 -8.94 28.25 11.83
N GLY A 317 -8.83 28.43 13.14
CA GLY A 317 -9.53 29.46 13.91
C GLY A 317 -10.84 29.00 14.56
N GLU A 318 -11.36 27.83 14.19
CA GLU A 318 -12.53 27.25 14.85
C GLU A 318 -12.21 26.78 16.28
N THR A 319 -13.18 26.90 17.18
CA THR A 319 -13.04 26.43 18.57
C THR A 319 -13.48 24.98 18.76
N THR A 320 -13.93 24.32 17.68
CA THR A 320 -14.41 22.93 17.68
C THR A 320 -13.60 22.02 16.77
N ALA A 321 -13.39 20.77 17.19
CA ALA A 321 -12.87 19.69 16.34
C ALA A 321 -13.37 18.31 16.82
N ASP A 322 -13.37 17.34 15.89
CA ASP A 322 -13.81 15.96 16.14
C ASP A 322 -12.68 15.07 16.71
N ALA A 323 -11.44 15.34 16.29
CA ALA A 323 -10.25 14.59 16.69
C ALA A 323 -8.99 15.47 16.74
N ARG A 324 -8.08 15.13 17.66
CA ARG A 324 -6.73 15.71 17.76
C ARG A 324 -5.69 14.66 18.18
N MET A 325 -4.44 14.89 17.79
CA MET A 325 -3.29 14.04 18.09
C MET A 325 -2.48 14.60 19.26
N MET A 326 -1.88 13.69 20.03
CA MET A 326 -0.86 13.96 21.02
C MET A 326 0.33 13.04 20.76
N LEU A 327 1.52 13.61 20.62
CA LEU A 327 2.76 12.87 20.44
C LEU A 327 3.41 12.63 21.81
N VAL A 328 3.65 11.37 22.17
CA VAL A 328 4.37 10.96 23.37
C VAL A 328 5.75 10.45 22.96
N ARG A 329 6.82 11.02 23.53
CA ARG A 329 8.20 10.66 23.20
C ARG A 329 8.75 9.69 24.22
N GLN A 330 9.36 8.61 23.75
CA GLN A 330 9.94 7.57 24.60
C GLN A 330 11.44 7.37 24.29
N GLU A 331 12.31 7.58 25.27
CA GLU A 331 13.73 7.26 25.21
C GLU A 331 13.99 5.84 25.74
N VAL A 332 14.43 4.92 24.89
CA VAL A 332 14.78 3.54 25.28
C VAL A 332 16.13 3.16 24.69
N ALA A 333 17.04 2.59 25.48
CA ALA A 333 18.44 2.34 25.10
C ALA A 333 18.65 1.37 23.91
N ASP A 334 17.60 0.67 23.48
CA ASP A 334 17.56 -0.23 22.33
C ASP A 334 16.48 0.23 21.31
N ALA A 335 16.01 1.50 21.35
CA ALA A 335 15.00 2.01 20.42
C ALA A 335 15.52 2.12 18.98
N GLY A 336 16.84 2.19 18.77
CA GLY A 336 17.43 1.98 17.44
C GLY A 336 17.03 0.64 16.80
N ASN A 337 16.69 -0.39 17.60
CA ASN A 337 16.16 -1.64 17.05
C ASN A 337 14.72 -1.50 16.50
N ALA A 338 13.99 -0.43 16.84
CA ALA A 338 12.71 -0.13 16.18
C ALA A 338 12.90 0.22 14.69
N GLN A 339 14.05 0.79 14.32
CA GLN A 339 14.46 0.94 12.91
C GLN A 339 14.86 -0.40 12.26
N THR A 340 15.08 -1.46 13.06
CA THR A 340 15.33 -2.84 12.59
C THR A 340 14.08 -3.74 12.62
N GLY A 341 12.90 -3.14 12.83
CA GLY A 341 11.61 -3.80 12.71
C GLY A 341 11.23 -4.74 13.86
N GLU A 342 11.90 -4.69 15.02
CA GLU A 342 11.51 -5.46 16.21
C GLU A 342 11.54 -4.58 17.48
N ALA A 343 10.43 -4.52 18.22
CA ALA A 343 10.34 -3.73 19.44
C ALA A 343 10.93 -4.47 20.66
N SER A 344 11.58 -3.74 21.56
CA SER A 344 12.04 -4.32 22.84
C SER A 344 10.87 -4.60 23.78
N ASP A 345 10.98 -5.64 24.61
CA ASP A 345 9.99 -5.98 25.65
C ASP A 345 9.60 -4.76 26.50
N VAL A 346 10.56 -3.89 26.83
CA VAL A 346 10.36 -2.68 27.64
C VAL A 346 9.47 -1.66 26.92
N LEU A 347 9.64 -1.52 25.60
CA LEU A 347 8.81 -0.64 24.78
C LEU A 347 7.40 -1.21 24.62
N ILE A 348 7.28 -2.51 24.39
CA ILE A 348 5.99 -3.23 24.30
C ILE A 348 5.21 -3.09 25.61
N ASP A 349 5.82 -3.42 26.75
CA ASP A 349 5.22 -3.30 28.09
C ASP A 349 4.76 -1.86 28.37
N SER A 350 5.57 -0.87 27.98
CA SER A 350 5.24 0.54 28.17
C SER A 350 4.06 0.99 27.31
N GLN A 351 4.07 0.73 26.01
CA GLN A 351 2.98 1.17 25.12
C GLN A 351 1.69 0.40 25.39
N SER A 352 1.79 -0.88 25.79
CA SER A 352 0.65 -1.65 26.32
C SER A 352 0.10 -1.00 27.59
N ALA A 353 0.96 -0.54 28.52
CA ALA A 353 0.51 0.19 29.70
C ALA A 353 -0.13 1.55 29.36
N MET A 354 0.29 2.22 28.29
CA MET A 354 -0.36 3.43 27.78
C MET A 354 -1.78 3.14 27.25
N GLN A 355 -1.98 2.06 26.49
CA GLN A 355 -3.30 1.64 26.00
C GLN A 355 -4.21 1.27 27.17
N ASN A 356 -3.75 0.45 28.13
CA ASN A 356 -4.56 0.12 29.32
C ASN A 356 -4.98 1.36 30.13
N LEU A 357 -4.12 2.39 30.22
CA LEU A 357 -4.45 3.66 30.87
C LEU A 357 -5.45 4.51 30.07
N ALA A 358 -5.51 4.33 28.76
CA ALA A 358 -6.50 4.95 27.88
C ALA A 358 -7.86 4.27 28.06
N ASP A 359 -7.88 2.93 28.05
CA ASP A 359 -9.09 2.10 28.23
C ASP A 359 -9.72 2.28 29.64
N ASP A 360 -8.90 2.40 30.68
CA ASP A 360 -9.33 2.68 32.07
C ASP A 360 -9.77 4.16 32.29
N SER A 361 -9.58 5.04 31.31
CA SER A 361 -9.93 6.45 31.45
C SER A 361 -11.46 6.64 31.45
N ALA A 362 -12.01 7.08 32.58
CA ALA A 362 -13.43 7.40 32.72
C ALA A 362 -13.82 8.75 32.05
N SER A 363 -13.20 9.07 30.90
CA SER A 363 -13.40 10.27 30.10
C SER A 363 -14.60 10.18 29.16
N THR A 364 -15.03 11.32 28.64
CA THR A 364 -15.94 11.39 27.48
C THR A 364 -15.20 11.20 26.16
N ASP A 365 -13.89 11.49 26.15
CA ASP A 365 -13.01 11.23 25.01
C ASP A 365 -12.55 9.78 25.00
N GLU A 366 -12.48 9.21 23.82
CA GLU A 366 -11.81 7.96 23.51
C GLU A 366 -10.34 8.24 23.16
N TYR A 367 -9.44 7.41 23.68
CA TYR A 367 -8.00 7.50 23.48
C TYR A 367 -7.51 6.27 22.72
N VAL A 368 -7.02 6.49 21.50
CA VAL A 368 -6.41 5.44 20.66
C VAL A 368 -4.90 5.59 20.75
N VAL A 369 -4.18 4.58 21.26
CA VAL A 369 -2.72 4.61 21.34
C VAL A 369 -2.14 3.85 20.15
N PHE A 370 -1.38 4.57 19.33
CA PHE A 370 -0.71 4.04 18.15
C PHE A 370 0.81 4.17 18.31
N GLY A 371 1.51 3.03 18.39
CA GLY A 371 2.94 3.01 18.62
C GLY A 371 3.59 1.72 18.12
N PHE A 372 4.86 1.82 17.73
CA PHE A 372 5.60 0.73 17.11
C PHE A 372 5.68 -0.55 17.98
N GLY A 373 5.73 -0.42 19.30
CA GLY A 373 5.70 -1.55 20.23
C GLY A 373 4.37 -2.30 20.20
N LEU A 374 3.23 -1.59 20.10
CA LEU A 374 1.91 -2.22 19.95
C LEU A 374 1.80 -2.96 18.62
N ILE A 375 2.23 -2.34 17.51
CA ILE A 375 2.22 -2.96 16.18
C ILE A 375 3.11 -4.22 16.17
N SER A 376 4.31 -4.15 16.76
CA SER A 376 5.25 -5.28 16.81
C SER A 376 4.73 -6.44 17.68
N ASP A 377 4.10 -6.15 18.83
CA ASP A 377 3.43 -7.19 19.63
C ASP A 377 2.25 -7.81 18.89
N GLU A 378 1.43 -6.99 18.22
CA GLU A 378 0.27 -7.44 17.45
C GLU A 378 0.69 -8.31 16.24
N MET A 379 1.76 -7.95 15.52
CA MET A 379 2.36 -8.78 14.46
C MET A 379 2.93 -10.11 15.01
N ASN A 380 3.56 -10.08 16.20
CA ASN A 380 4.07 -11.29 16.86
C ASN A 380 2.92 -12.21 17.32
N ARG A 381 1.87 -11.63 17.89
CA ARG A 381 0.67 -12.32 18.38
C ARG A 381 -0.12 -12.95 17.22
N SER A 382 -0.38 -12.19 16.16
CA SER A 382 -1.10 -12.68 14.97
C SER A 382 -0.36 -13.81 14.25
N MET A 383 0.98 -13.79 14.22
CA MET A 383 1.77 -14.90 13.69
C MET A 383 1.69 -16.14 14.58
N GLY A 384 1.67 -15.95 15.92
CA GLY A 384 1.47 -17.01 16.91
C GLY A 384 0.08 -17.65 16.84
N ASP A 385 -0.98 -16.84 16.83
CA ASP A 385 -2.38 -17.28 16.75
C ASP A 385 -2.66 -17.95 15.40
N SER A 386 -2.14 -17.39 14.29
CA SER A 386 -2.23 -18.03 12.97
C SER A 386 -1.60 -19.43 12.99
N LEU A 387 -0.43 -19.63 13.63
CA LEU A 387 0.16 -20.96 13.79
C LEU A 387 -0.68 -21.88 14.70
N ALA A 388 -1.24 -21.33 15.78
CA ALA A 388 -2.05 -22.05 16.74
C ALA A 388 -3.38 -22.54 16.12
N ILE A 389 -3.97 -21.78 15.20
CA ILE A 389 -5.19 -22.14 14.47
C ILE A 389 -4.88 -23.04 13.26
N VAL A 390 -4.01 -22.60 12.35
CA VAL A 390 -3.69 -23.30 11.10
C VAL A 390 -3.04 -24.66 11.35
N GLY A 391 -2.11 -24.77 12.30
CA GLY A 391 -1.35 -26.00 12.55
C GLY A 391 -2.23 -27.21 12.92
N PRO A 392 -3.07 -27.11 13.97
CA PRO A 392 -4.03 -28.14 14.34
C PRO A 392 -5.10 -28.40 13.27
N LEU A 393 -5.63 -27.37 12.60
CA LEU A 393 -6.59 -27.55 11.51
C LEU A 393 -5.98 -28.31 10.32
N ALA A 394 -4.75 -27.98 9.93
CA ALA A 394 -4.01 -28.68 8.89
C ALA A 394 -3.77 -30.15 9.28
N MET A 395 -3.37 -30.41 10.52
CA MET A 395 -3.14 -31.77 11.02
C MET A 395 -4.44 -32.58 11.15
N LEU A 396 -5.55 -31.95 11.52
CA LEU A 396 -6.89 -32.56 11.50
C LEU A 396 -7.32 -32.87 10.07
N PHE A 397 -7.16 -31.93 9.14
CA PHE A 397 -7.45 -32.11 7.73
C PHE A 397 -6.62 -33.26 7.12
N VAL A 398 -5.32 -33.32 7.40
CA VAL A 398 -4.43 -34.44 7.05
C VAL A 398 -5.00 -35.75 7.58
N LEU A 399 -5.36 -35.82 8.86
CA LEU A 399 -5.84 -37.05 9.48
C LEU A 399 -7.14 -37.52 8.82
N LEU A 400 -8.10 -36.61 8.58
CA LEU A 400 -9.35 -36.89 7.87
C LEU A 400 -9.09 -37.37 6.43
N THR A 401 -8.21 -36.68 5.72
CA THR A 401 -7.75 -37.02 4.37
C THR A 401 -7.15 -38.43 4.32
N LEU A 402 -6.21 -38.75 5.21
CA LEU A 402 -5.57 -40.07 5.28
C LEU A 402 -6.58 -41.16 5.66
N ILE A 403 -7.55 -40.86 6.54
CA ILE A 403 -8.65 -41.77 6.87
C ILE A 403 -9.47 -42.13 5.63
N VAL A 404 -9.87 -41.13 4.83
CA VAL A 404 -10.68 -41.32 3.60
C VAL A 404 -9.89 -42.04 2.50
N ALA A 405 -8.63 -41.65 2.29
CA ALA A 405 -7.76 -42.22 1.27
C ALA A 405 -7.38 -43.68 1.59
N TYR A 406 -6.78 -43.92 2.76
CA TYR A 406 -6.18 -45.22 3.09
C TYR A 406 -7.15 -46.21 3.73
N ARG A 407 -8.10 -45.76 4.57
CA ARG A 407 -9.11 -46.64 5.21
C ARG A 407 -8.50 -47.82 5.99
N ASP A 408 -7.30 -47.61 6.54
CA ASP A 408 -6.54 -48.57 7.35
C ASP A 408 -5.61 -47.83 8.32
N LEU A 409 -5.76 -48.10 9.62
CA LEU A 409 -5.13 -47.35 10.72
C LEU A 409 -3.59 -47.35 10.66
N LEU A 410 -2.96 -48.43 10.21
CA LEU A 410 -1.50 -48.52 10.17
C LEU A 410 -0.92 -47.79 8.95
N ASP A 411 -1.64 -47.79 7.82
CA ASP A 411 -1.23 -46.98 6.66
C ASP A 411 -1.44 -45.48 6.95
N ILE A 412 -2.48 -45.11 7.73
CA ILE A 412 -2.73 -43.73 8.20
C ILE A 412 -1.60 -43.27 9.13
N ALA A 413 -1.31 -44.03 10.19
CA ALA A 413 -0.25 -43.69 11.13
C ALA A 413 1.12 -43.61 10.44
N LEU A 414 1.40 -44.48 9.47
CA LEU A 414 2.63 -44.44 8.68
C LEU A 414 2.70 -43.21 7.77
N GLY A 415 1.60 -42.81 7.14
CA GLY A 415 1.53 -41.58 6.36
C GLY A 415 1.80 -40.34 7.23
N PHE A 416 1.14 -40.26 8.38
CA PHE A 416 1.30 -39.18 9.35
C PHE A 416 2.74 -39.08 9.88
N VAL A 417 3.36 -40.20 10.28
CA VAL A 417 4.77 -40.23 10.70
C VAL A 417 5.71 -39.83 9.56
N GLY A 418 5.37 -40.15 8.31
CA GLY A 418 6.09 -39.65 7.14
C GLY A 418 6.03 -38.14 7.02
N ILE A 419 4.84 -37.53 7.13
CA ILE A 419 4.64 -36.08 7.08
C ILE A 419 5.45 -35.39 8.19
N VAL A 420 5.33 -35.85 9.43
CA VAL A 420 6.10 -35.31 10.58
C VAL A 420 7.60 -35.41 10.32
N ALA A 421 8.09 -36.49 9.71
CA ALA A 421 9.51 -36.60 9.33
C ALA A 421 9.91 -35.60 8.24
N VAL A 422 9.06 -35.32 7.24
CA VAL A 422 9.32 -34.29 6.22
C VAL A 422 9.41 -32.90 6.83
N LEU A 423 8.45 -32.53 7.69
CA LEU A 423 8.47 -31.25 8.40
C LEU A 423 9.74 -31.09 9.26
N LEU A 424 10.09 -32.13 10.01
CA LEU A 424 11.30 -32.15 10.86
C LEU A 424 12.61 -32.14 10.05
N TRP A 425 12.65 -32.66 8.81
CA TRP A 425 13.79 -32.45 7.91
C TRP A 425 13.86 -31.01 7.39
N THR A 426 12.70 -30.39 7.14
CA THR A 426 12.58 -29.03 6.58
C THR A 426 12.98 -27.97 7.61
N PHE A 427 12.35 -27.97 8.78
CA PHE A 427 12.74 -27.11 9.90
C PHE A 427 14.14 -27.47 10.43
N GLY A 428 14.52 -28.74 10.34
CA GLY A 428 15.88 -29.19 10.60
C GLY A 428 16.91 -28.49 9.71
N PHE A 429 16.66 -28.43 8.41
CA PHE A 429 17.49 -27.71 7.45
C PHE A 429 17.48 -26.19 7.70
N MET A 430 16.32 -25.59 7.96
CA MET A 430 16.17 -24.15 8.25
C MET A 430 17.11 -23.69 9.38
N GLY A 431 17.07 -24.34 10.54
CA GLY A 431 17.97 -24.02 11.67
C GLY A 431 19.43 -24.40 11.44
N TRP A 432 19.73 -25.35 10.52
CA TRP A 432 21.11 -25.62 10.09
C TRP A 432 21.63 -24.58 9.07
N ALA A 433 20.74 -23.92 8.34
CA ALA A 433 21.06 -22.89 7.35
C ALA A 433 21.15 -21.48 7.97
N GLY A 434 20.59 -21.28 9.16
CA GLY A 434 20.45 -19.95 9.78
C GLY A 434 19.33 -19.12 9.16
N ILE A 435 18.31 -19.77 8.59
CA ILE A 435 17.13 -19.11 8.02
C ILE A 435 16.12 -18.90 9.15
N THR A 436 15.63 -17.68 9.32
CA THR A 436 14.61 -17.31 10.30
C THR A 436 13.21 -17.76 9.87
N PHE A 437 12.35 -18.04 10.85
CA PHE A 437 10.94 -18.33 10.63
C PHE A 437 10.14 -17.01 10.67
N ASN A 438 9.73 -16.56 9.49
CA ASN A 438 8.81 -15.46 9.26
C ASN A 438 7.41 -15.92 8.80
N MET A 439 6.53 -14.96 8.57
CA MET A 439 5.12 -15.16 8.21
C MET A 439 4.91 -16.08 6.99
N ILE A 440 5.76 -15.98 5.96
CA ILE A 440 5.66 -16.80 4.74
C ILE A 440 5.82 -18.29 5.07
N PHE A 441 6.65 -18.63 6.06
CA PHE A 441 6.91 -20.03 6.42
C PHE A 441 5.72 -20.74 7.09
N ILE A 442 4.67 -20.02 7.48
CA ILE A 442 3.38 -20.63 7.89
C ILE A 442 2.76 -21.46 6.75
N ALA A 443 2.98 -21.06 5.49
CA ALA A 443 2.51 -21.81 4.33
C ALA A 443 3.28 -23.13 4.08
N VAL A 444 4.53 -23.24 4.52
CA VAL A 444 5.41 -24.39 4.20
C VAL A 444 4.89 -25.72 4.78
N PRO A 445 4.45 -25.83 6.06
CA PRO A 445 3.84 -27.05 6.56
C PRO A 445 2.65 -27.53 5.73
N VAL A 446 1.77 -26.61 5.34
CA VAL A 446 0.54 -26.88 4.60
C VAL A 446 0.84 -27.40 3.18
N LEU A 447 1.78 -26.73 2.50
CA LEU A 447 2.33 -27.12 1.21
C LEU A 447 2.95 -28.53 1.24
N LEU A 448 3.83 -28.79 2.20
CA LEU A 448 4.54 -30.07 2.32
C LEU A 448 3.61 -31.21 2.73
N ILE A 449 2.57 -30.91 3.51
CA ILE A 449 1.45 -31.80 3.80
C ILE A 449 0.78 -32.28 2.51
N GLY A 450 0.38 -31.36 1.62
CA GLY A 450 -0.32 -31.70 0.38
C GLY A 450 0.52 -32.61 -0.53
N LEU A 451 1.77 -32.23 -0.78
CA LEU A 451 2.70 -33.01 -1.62
C LEU A 451 3.09 -34.36 -0.99
N SER A 452 3.27 -34.41 0.33
CA SER A 452 3.55 -35.67 1.04
C SER A 452 2.39 -36.67 0.91
N VAL A 453 1.15 -36.19 1.04
CA VAL A 453 -0.05 -37.01 0.86
C VAL A 453 -0.16 -37.52 -0.58
N ASP A 454 0.10 -36.65 -1.58
CA ASP A 454 0.09 -37.02 -3.00
C ASP A 454 1.05 -38.18 -3.31
N TYR A 455 2.33 -38.04 -2.97
CA TYR A 455 3.35 -39.06 -3.21
C TYR A 455 2.98 -40.39 -2.53
N ALA A 456 2.46 -40.30 -1.30
CA ALA A 456 2.04 -41.44 -0.51
C ALA A 456 0.81 -42.15 -1.10
N ILE A 457 -0.20 -41.40 -1.59
CA ILE A 457 -1.34 -41.94 -2.32
C ILE A 457 -0.86 -42.67 -3.57
N HIS A 458 0.00 -42.05 -4.39
CA HIS A 458 0.49 -42.63 -5.63
C HIS A 458 1.23 -43.96 -5.41
N VAL A 459 2.13 -44.04 -4.42
CA VAL A 459 2.84 -45.29 -4.09
C VAL A 459 1.90 -46.33 -3.45
N PHE A 460 1.06 -45.95 -2.49
CA PHE A 460 0.21 -46.90 -1.75
C PHE A 460 -0.92 -47.45 -2.62
N MET A 461 -1.54 -46.64 -3.48
CA MET A 461 -2.60 -47.11 -4.37
C MET A 461 -2.05 -48.06 -5.43
N ARG A 462 -0.89 -47.76 -6.04
CA ARG A 462 -0.25 -48.69 -6.98
C ARG A 462 0.18 -50.00 -6.31
N HIS A 463 0.70 -49.95 -5.08
CA HIS A 463 1.00 -51.16 -4.32
C HIS A 463 -0.26 -51.99 -4.02
N ARG A 464 -1.38 -51.34 -3.66
CA ARG A 464 -2.67 -52.01 -3.42
C ARG A 464 -3.28 -52.59 -4.71
N GLU A 465 -3.17 -51.89 -5.83
CA GLU A 465 -3.58 -52.36 -7.16
C GLU A 465 -2.83 -53.65 -7.52
N GLN A 466 -1.50 -53.65 -7.42
CA GLN A 466 -0.66 -54.82 -7.71
C GLN A 466 -0.97 -56.01 -6.79
N ARG A 467 -1.34 -55.75 -5.52
CA ARG A 467 -1.80 -56.78 -4.56
C ARG A 467 -3.20 -57.34 -4.86
N GLN A 468 -3.92 -56.83 -5.86
CA GLN A 468 -5.29 -57.23 -6.20
C GLN A 468 -5.49 -57.76 -7.63
N GLU A 469 -4.48 -57.69 -8.50
CA GLU A 469 -4.54 -58.30 -9.84
C GLU A 469 -4.84 -59.81 -9.75
N ARG A 470 -5.79 -60.28 -10.57
CA ARG A 470 -6.21 -61.69 -10.61
C ARG A 470 -5.44 -62.46 -11.69
N GLY A 471 -4.61 -63.42 -11.27
CA GLY A 471 -3.94 -64.34 -12.20
C GLY A 471 -2.88 -65.20 -11.50
N ALA A 472 -2.09 -65.94 -12.29
CA ALA A 472 -1.00 -66.77 -11.77
C ALA A 472 0.15 -65.97 -11.11
N ALA A 473 0.18 -64.64 -11.29
CA ALA A 473 1.09 -63.72 -10.61
C ALA A 473 0.59 -63.28 -9.20
N ALA A 474 -0.63 -63.62 -8.81
CA ALA A 474 -1.26 -63.18 -7.54
C ALA A 474 -0.65 -63.82 -6.27
N SER A 475 0.47 -64.54 -6.38
CA SER A 475 1.19 -65.18 -5.28
C SER A 475 2.42 -64.40 -4.79
N GLU A 476 2.71 -63.23 -5.37
CA GLU A 476 3.85 -62.42 -4.94
C GLU A 476 3.49 -61.57 -3.71
N GLY A 477 4.33 -61.64 -2.66
CA GLY A 477 4.09 -60.98 -1.37
C GLY A 477 4.30 -59.46 -1.39
N ALA A 478 4.39 -58.85 -0.20
CA ALA A 478 4.54 -57.40 -0.08
C ALA A 478 5.74 -56.82 -0.85
N ARG A 479 6.91 -57.50 -0.85
CA ARG A 479 8.14 -57.01 -1.50
C ARG A 479 8.04 -56.88 -3.03
N PRO A 480 7.67 -57.90 -3.83
CA PRO A 480 7.59 -57.73 -5.28
C PRO A 480 6.49 -56.74 -5.69
N ALA A 481 5.33 -56.77 -5.02
CA ALA A 481 4.25 -55.80 -5.27
C ALA A 481 4.71 -54.35 -5.03
N MET A 482 5.48 -54.09 -3.97
CA MET A 482 6.08 -52.76 -3.73
C MET A 482 7.17 -52.43 -4.74
N LYS A 483 7.99 -53.40 -5.16
CA LYS A 483 9.00 -53.18 -6.21
C LYS A 483 8.34 -52.74 -7.53
N VAL A 484 7.24 -53.37 -7.94
CA VAL A 484 6.49 -52.97 -9.14
C VAL A 484 5.86 -51.58 -8.96
N ALA A 485 5.33 -51.27 -7.77
CA ALA A 485 4.79 -49.94 -7.47
C ALA A 485 5.85 -48.83 -7.58
N LEU A 486 6.99 -48.99 -6.89
CA LEU A 486 8.11 -48.04 -6.92
C LEU A 486 8.73 -47.92 -8.32
N THR A 487 8.78 -49.00 -9.09
CA THR A 487 9.28 -48.95 -10.48
C THR A 487 8.32 -48.20 -11.40
N GLY A 488 7.01 -48.46 -11.27
CA GLY A 488 5.98 -47.93 -12.17
C GLY A 488 5.57 -46.48 -11.89
N VAL A 489 5.80 -45.96 -10.69
CA VAL A 489 5.40 -44.60 -10.30
C VAL A 489 6.59 -43.73 -9.88
N GLY A 490 7.71 -44.34 -9.46
CA GLY A 490 8.87 -43.59 -8.97
C GLY A 490 9.57 -42.72 -10.02
N VAL A 491 9.47 -43.04 -11.31
CA VAL A 491 9.99 -42.18 -12.39
C VAL A 491 9.17 -40.89 -12.47
N THR A 492 7.84 -41.02 -12.52
CA THR A 492 6.92 -39.89 -12.57
C THR A 492 7.06 -39.01 -11.33
N LEU A 493 7.17 -39.62 -10.13
CA LEU A 493 7.40 -38.89 -8.88
C LEU A 493 8.72 -38.09 -8.93
N VAL A 494 9.82 -38.67 -9.40
CA VAL A 494 11.10 -37.94 -9.55
C VAL A 494 10.96 -36.75 -10.49
N TRP A 495 10.22 -36.88 -11.60
CA TRP A 495 10.00 -35.77 -12.52
C TRP A 495 9.12 -34.68 -11.91
N VAL A 496 8.05 -35.08 -11.22
CA VAL A 496 7.19 -34.15 -10.47
C VAL A 496 7.98 -33.40 -9.41
N THR A 497 8.71 -34.10 -8.52
CA THR A 497 9.58 -33.48 -7.52
C THR A 497 10.58 -32.51 -8.16
N ALA A 498 11.18 -32.89 -9.30
CA ALA A 498 12.12 -32.01 -10.00
C ALA A 498 11.44 -30.77 -10.60
N THR A 499 10.29 -30.89 -11.26
CA THR A 499 9.57 -29.72 -11.80
C THR A 499 9.01 -28.82 -10.70
N THR A 500 8.53 -29.40 -9.60
CA THR A 500 8.05 -28.63 -8.45
C THR A 500 9.22 -27.90 -7.80
N ALA A 501 10.34 -28.57 -7.51
CA ALA A 501 11.53 -27.91 -6.98
C ALA A 501 12.11 -26.85 -7.94
N ILE A 502 12.03 -27.03 -9.26
CA ILE A 502 12.40 -25.97 -10.23
C ILE A 502 11.49 -24.74 -10.08
N GLY A 503 10.19 -24.93 -9.88
CA GLY A 503 9.26 -23.82 -9.62
C GLY A 503 9.62 -23.04 -8.35
N PHE A 504 9.83 -23.73 -7.23
CA PHE A 504 10.22 -23.08 -5.97
C PHE A 504 11.63 -22.46 -6.03
N LEU A 505 12.61 -23.11 -6.67
CA LEU A 505 13.97 -22.56 -6.85
C LEU A 505 14.02 -21.38 -7.83
N SER A 506 12.98 -21.12 -8.63
CA SER A 506 12.93 -19.92 -9.47
C SER A 506 12.88 -18.63 -8.65
N ASN A 507 12.35 -18.70 -7.42
CA ASN A 507 12.29 -17.59 -6.48
C ASN A 507 13.69 -17.13 -6.02
N LEU A 508 14.76 -17.89 -6.31
CA LEU A 508 16.16 -17.44 -6.15
C LEU A 508 16.54 -16.26 -7.05
N VAL A 509 15.71 -15.93 -8.04
CA VAL A 509 15.87 -14.75 -8.90
C VAL A 509 15.46 -13.46 -8.19
N SER A 510 14.65 -13.56 -7.13
CA SER A 510 14.20 -12.41 -6.33
C SER A 510 15.36 -11.71 -5.62
N PRO A 511 15.39 -10.37 -5.56
CA PRO A 511 16.26 -9.63 -4.66
C PRO A 511 15.85 -9.86 -3.20
N LEU A 512 14.55 -10.01 -2.90
CA LEU A 512 14.07 -10.12 -1.53
C LEU A 512 14.47 -11.44 -0.85
N GLY A 513 15.13 -11.35 0.32
CA GLY A 513 15.61 -12.49 1.12
C GLY A 513 14.58 -13.59 1.40
N PRO A 514 13.43 -13.28 2.04
CA PRO A 514 12.37 -14.22 2.37
C PRO A 514 11.82 -15.00 1.19
N ILE A 515 11.71 -14.38 0.00
CA ILE A 515 11.26 -15.06 -1.22
C ILE A 515 12.30 -16.10 -1.67
N ARG A 516 13.59 -15.74 -1.63
CA ARG A 516 14.71 -16.67 -1.93
C ARG A 516 14.70 -17.84 -0.94
N ASP A 517 14.63 -17.57 0.35
CA ASP A 517 14.68 -18.59 1.41
C ASP A 517 13.45 -19.50 1.42
N PHE A 518 12.25 -18.96 1.20
CA PHE A 518 11.04 -19.75 0.99
C PHE A 518 11.21 -20.73 -0.18
N GLY A 519 11.80 -20.28 -1.29
CA GLY A 519 12.14 -21.12 -2.43
C GLY A 519 13.11 -22.25 -2.09
N ILE A 520 14.16 -21.97 -1.32
CA ILE A 520 15.16 -22.96 -0.88
C ILE A 520 14.52 -23.98 0.08
N VAL A 521 13.93 -23.52 1.17
CA VAL A 521 13.35 -24.36 2.24
C VAL A 521 12.24 -25.24 1.69
N SER A 522 11.32 -24.68 0.91
CA SER A 522 10.25 -25.46 0.28
C SER A 522 10.82 -26.54 -0.64
N SER A 523 11.85 -26.23 -1.43
CA SER A 523 12.52 -27.21 -2.30
C SER A 523 13.19 -28.33 -1.50
N VAL A 524 13.86 -28.02 -0.39
CA VAL A 524 14.42 -29.03 0.53
C VAL A 524 13.32 -29.91 1.12
N GLY A 525 12.17 -29.33 1.49
CA GLY A 525 11.00 -30.06 1.95
C GLY A 525 10.41 -30.98 0.88
N ILE A 526 10.32 -30.51 -0.37
CA ILE A 526 9.84 -31.27 -1.55
C ILE A 526 10.76 -32.47 -1.84
N PHE A 527 12.09 -32.28 -1.84
CA PHE A 527 13.04 -33.39 -1.93
C PHE A 527 12.96 -34.34 -0.73
N SER A 528 12.75 -33.80 0.48
CA SER A 528 12.55 -34.61 1.68
C SER A 528 11.28 -35.47 1.59
N ALA A 529 10.18 -34.94 1.04
CA ALA A 529 8.97 -35.71 0.75
C ALA A 529 9.24 -36.86 -0.22
N LEU A 530 9.98 -36.64 -1.31
CA LEU A 530 10.36 -37.71 -2.23
C LEU A 530 11.19 -38.80 -1.54
N LEU A 531 12.15 -38.44 -0.68
CA LEU A 531 12.99 -39.41 0.02
C LEU A 531 12.21 -40.17 1.10
N ILE A 532 11.38 -39.48 1.89
CA ILE A 532 10.57 -40.12 2.94
C ILE A 532 9.51 -41.03 2.33
N PHE A 533 8.75 -40.57 1.32
CA PHE A 533 7.65 -41.33 0.71
C PHE A 533 8.06 -42.28 -0.41
N GLY A 534 9.24 -42.09 -1.01
CA GLY A 534 9.85 -43.02 -1.96
C GLY A 534 10.71 -44.11 -1.31
N ILE A 535 11.30 -43.87 -0.12
CA ILE A 535 12.24 -44.79 0.53
C ILE A 535 11.76 -45.25 1.91
N LEU A 536 11.65 -44.34 2.89
CA LEU A 536 11.40 -44.70 4.30
C LEU A 536 10.03 -45.35 4.47
N VAL A 537 8.96 -44.66 4.06
CA VAL A 537 7.58 -45.10 4.24
C VAL A 537 7.30 -46.42 3.49
N PRO A 538 7.71 -46.61 2.22
CA PRO A 538 7.59 -47.91 1.54
C PRO A 538 8.37 -49.05 2.21
N ALA A 539 9.58 -48.78 2.72
CA ALA A 539 10.39 -49.78 3.42
C ALA A 539 9.75 -50.21 4.75
N VAL A 540 9.22 -49.25 5.53
CA VAL A 540 8.46 -49.55 6.77
C VAL A 540 7.18 -50.32 6.43
N LYS A 541 6.44 -49.93 5.39
CA LYS A 541 5.22 -50.64 4.98
C LYS A 541 5.47 -52.11 4.64
N ILE A 542 6.55 -52.42 3.92
CA ILE A 542 6.97 -53.80 3.63
C ILE A 542 7.15 -54.60 4.93
N GLU A 543 7.91 -54.09 5.90
CA GLU A 543 8.18 -54.82 7.15
C GLU A 543 6.90 -55.00 7.98
N ILE A 544 6.01 -54.00 8.04
CA ILE A 544 4.71 -54.10 8.73
C ILE A 544 3.83 -55.16 8.06
N ASP A 545 3.67 -55.12 6.75
CA ASP A 545 2.80 -56.04 6.01
C ASP A 545 3.33 -57.49 6.11
N GLU A 546 4.63 -57.73 5.94
CA GLU A 546 5.23 -59.06 6.15
C GLU A 546 5.12 -59.55 7.60
N PHE A 547 5.31 -58.68 8.59
CA PHE A 547 5.22 -59.04 10.02
C PHE A 547 3.80 -59.46 10.43
N LEU A 548 2.78 -58.85 9.82
CA LEU A 548 1.36 -59.16 10.07
C LEU A 548 0.89 -60.37 9.26
N GLU A 549 1.31 -60.49 8.00
CA GLU A 549 1.04 -61.66 7.15
C GLU A 549 1.65 -62.94 7.74
N ALA A 550 2.87 -62.87 8.27
CA ALA A 550 3.52 -63.97 9.00
C ALA A 550 2.77 -64.39 10.28
N ARG A 551 1.82 -63.58 10.76
CA ARG A 551 0.93 -63.86 11.89
C ARG A 551 -0.52 -64.17 11.47
N GLY A 552 -0.79 -64.26 10.17
CA GLY A 552 -2.10 -64.60 9.62
C GLY A 552 -3.07 -63.42 9.43
N PHE A 553 -2.60 -62.17 9.52
CA PHE A 553 -3.42 -60.98 9.27
C PHE A 553 -3.13 -60.40 7.87
N ASP A 554 -4.00 -60.68 6.88
CA ASP A 554 -3.90 -60.08 5.53
C ASP A 554 -4.62 -58.72 5.48
N ARG A 555 -3.89 -57.68 5.08
CA ARG A 555 -4.37 -56.28 4.98
C ARG A 555 -4.65 -55.80 3.55
N LYS A 556 -4.98 -56.70 2.62
CA LYS A 556 -5.43 -56.33 1.26
C LYS A 556 -6.68 -55.43 1.28
N LYS A 557 -6.51 -54.14 0.98
CA LYS A 557 -7.56 -53.13 0.77
C LYS A 557 -7.59 -52.70 -0.70
N ARG A 558 -8.77 -52.40 -1.25
CA ARG A 558 -8.90 -51.88 -2.62
C ARG A 558 -8.32 -50.47 -2.71
N ALA A 559 -7.60 -50.20 -3.81
CA ALA A 559 -7.11 -48.87 -4.14
C ALA A 559 -8.26 -47.84 -4.20
N PHE A 560 -7.91 -46.58 -3.97
CA PHE A 560 -8.78 -45.43 -4.16
C PHE A 560 -8.91 -45.12 -5.66
N GLY A 561 -10.02 -44.52 -6.10
CA GLY A 561 -10.29 -44.23 -7.52
C GLY A 561 -10.64 -45.43 -8.41
N THR A 562 -10.04 -46.60 -8.17
CA THR A 562 -10.23 -47.80 -9.02
C THR A 562 -11.59 -48.48 -8.81
N GLY A 563 -12.41 -48.58 -9.86
CA GLY A 563 -13.61 -49.44 -9.85
C GLY A 563 -14.82 -49.01 -10.69
N GLY A 564 -14.74 -47.92 -11.46
CA GLY A 564 -15.85 -47.42 -12.29
C GLY A 564 -16.99 -46.77 -11.48
N GLY A 565 -17.95 -46.16 -12.20
CA GLY A 565 -19.11 -45.46 -11.61
C GLY A 565 -19.19 -43.99 -12.01
N ARG A 566 -20.00 -43.20 -11.29
CA ARG A 566 -20.28 -41.78 -11.59
C ARG A 566 -19.01 -40.93 -11.77
N LEU A 567 -17.98 -41.17 -10.95
CA LEU A 567 -16.72 -40.42 -11.03
C LEU A 567 -15.93 -40.72 -12.32
N ALA A 568 -15.82 -42.00 -12.68
CA ALA A 568 -15.14 -42.38 -13.93
C ALA A 568 -15.88 -41.83 -15.16
N ASN A 569 -17.22 -41.81 -15.14
CA ASN A 569 -18.04 -41.21 -16.18
C ASN A 569 -17.87 -39.68 -16.28
N ALA A 570 -17.59 -39.00 -15.16
CA ALA A 570 -17.29 -37.57 -15.17
C ALA A 570 -15.91 -37.30 -15.78
N LEU A 571 -14.89 -38.08 -15.39
CA LEU A 571 -13.53 -37.97 -15.94
C LEU A 571 -13.46 -38.30 -17.44
N SER A 572 -14.28 -39.22 -17.96
CA SER A 572 -14.37 -39.50 -19.40
C SER A 572 -15.06 -38.38 -20.22
N THR A 573 -15.51 -37.29 -19.58
CA THR A 573 -15.98 -36.08 -20.30
C THR A 573 -14.82 -35.44 -21.07
N GLY A 574 -13.60 -35.44 -20.52
CA GLY A 574 -12.41 -34.92 -21.20
C GLY A 574 -12.10 -35.64 -22.52
N GLU A 575 -12.08 -36.98 -22.48
CA GLU A 575 -12.00 -37.85 -23.67
C GLU A 575 -13.12 -37.52 -24.68
N THR A 576 -14.36 -37.38 -24.20
CA THR A 576 -15.53 -37.14 -25.06
C THR A 576 -15.45 -35.79 -25.78
N LEU A 577 -14.99 -34.73 -25.09
CA LEU A 577 -14.79 -33.41 -25.65
C LEU A 577 -13.61 -33.38 -26.64
N ALA A 578 -12.47 -33.98 -26.26
CA ALA A 578 -11.30 -34.12 -27.12
C ALA A 578 -11.57 -34.92 -28.39
N ARG A 579 -12.48 -35.91 -28.34
CA ARG A 579 -12.93 -36.67 -29.52
C ARG A 579 -13.89 -35.89 -30.41
N LYS A 580 -14.79 -35.09 -29.82
CA LYS A 580 -15.87 -34.42 -30.56
C LYS A 580 -15.45 -33.06 -31.15
N ALA A 581 -14.70 -32.26 -30.41
CA ALA A 581 -14.37 -30.88 -30.78
C ALA A 581 -13.04 -30.37 -30.14
N PRO A 582 -11.89 -31.03 -30.37
CA PRO A 582 -10.64 -30.70 -29.67
C PRO A 582 -10.18 -29.26 -29.92
N LEU A 583 -10.33 -28.75 -31.15
CA LEU A 583 -9.98 -27.36 -31.49
C LEU A 583 -10.90 -26.33 -30.80
N ALA A 584 -12.17 -26.67 -30.52
CA ALA A 584 -13.08 -25.76 -29.82
C ALA A 584 -12.72 -25.66 -28.33
N VAL A 585 -12.35 -26.77 -27.70
CA VAL A 585 -11.84 -26.78 -26.31
C VAL A 585 -10.59 -25.92 -26.19
N ILE A 586 -9.63 -26.08 -27.11
CA ILE A 586 -8.39 -25.28 -27.14
C ILE A 586 -8.71 -23.80 -27.39
N ALA A 587 -9.60 -23.49 -28.33
CA ALA A 587 -9.99 -22.11 -28.62
C ALA A 587 -10.67 -21.42 -27.43
N ILE A 588 -11.58 -22.11 -26.72
CA ILE A 588 -12.22 -21.58 -25.51
C ILE A 588 -11.18 -21.35 -24.41
N ALA A 589 -10.29 -22.31 -24.17
CA ALA A 589 -9.22 -22.17 -23.18
C ALA A 589 -8.30 -20.98 -23.49
N LEU A 590 -7.94 -20.79 -24.76
CA LEU A 590 -7.17 -19.63 -25.21
C LEU A 590 -7.92 -18.30 -25.06
N VAL A 591 -9.23 -18.25 -25.34
CA VAL A 591 -10.03 -17.03 -25.12
C VAL A 591 -10.09 -16.67 -23.64
N ILE A 592 -10.29 -17.65 -22.76
CA ILE A 592 -10.28 -17.42 -21.30
C ILE A 592 -8.88 -16.95 -20.85
N SER A 593 -7.79 -17.49 -21.40
CA SER A 593 -6.45 -17.00 -21.08
C SER A 593 -6.13 -15.62 -21.67
N VAL A 594 -6.62 -15.27 -22.87
CA VAL A 594 -6.45 -13.91 -23.39
C VAL A 594 -7.22 -12.90 -22.52
N ALA A 595 -8.44 -13.24 -22.10
CA ALA A 595 -9.20 -12.41 -21.16
C ALA A 595 -8.51 -12.31 -19.79
N GLY A 596 -8.07 -13.44 -19.21
CA GLY A 596 -7.38 -13.47 -17.93
C GLY A 596 -6.03 -12.74 -17.96
N GLY A 597 -5.30 -12.80 -19.08
CA GLY A 597 -4.07 -12.02 -19.29
C GLY A 597 -4.30 -10.51 -19.47
N ALA A 598 -5.45 -10.09 -19.99
CA ALA A 598 -5.84 -8.67 -20.08
C ALA A 598 -6.45 -8.13 -18.77
N ALA A 599 -7.01 -9.00 -17.94
CA ALA A 599 -7.35 -8.69 -16.55
C ALA A 599 -6.09 -8.63 -15.66
N ALA A 600 -5.09 -9.48 -15.91
CA ALA A 600 -3.82 -9.49 -15.17
C ALA A 600 -3.06 -8.16 -15.20
N THR A 601 -3.20 -7.35 -16.26
CA THR A 601 -2.59 -6.02 -16.37
C THR A 601 -3.39 -4.91 -15.68
N GLN A 602 -4.44 -5.27 -14.95
CA GLN A 602 -5.28 -4.39 -14.12
C GLN A 602 -5.33 -4.88 -12.67
N VAL A 603 -4.42 -5.79 -12.27
CA VAL A 603 -4.26 -6.20 -10.87
C VAL A 603 -3.27 -5.25 -10.23
N ASP A 604 -3.71 -4.53 -9.20
CA ASP A 604 -2.87 -3.59 -8.46
C ASP A 604 -1.73 -4.33 -7.74
N THR A 605 -0.58 -3.68 -7.62
CA THR A 605 0.52 -4.10 -6.73
C THR A 605 0.33 -3.48 -5.36
N SER A 606 0.73 -4.18 -4.30
CA SER A 606 0.79 -3.62 -2.95
C SER A 606 2.00 -4.13 -2.20
N PHE A 607 2.73 -3.19 -1.60
CA PHE A 607 3.72 -3.44 -0.57
C PHE A 607 3.54 -2.35 0.49
N GLN A 608 2.57 -2.57 1.37
CA GLN A 608 2.24 -1.65 2.45
C GLN A 608 2.37 -2.36 3.79
N GLN A 609 2.72 -1.63 4.85
CA GLN A 609 2.84 -2.21 6.19
C GLN A 609 1.52 -2.85 6.65
N GLU A 610 0.40 -2.21 6.33
CA GLU A 610 -0.98 -2.67 6.56
C GLU A 610 -1.30 -4.06 5.98
N ASP A 611 -0.64 -4.47 4.87
CA ASP A 611 -0.83 -5.80 4.29
C ASP A 611 -0.36 -6.90 5.27
N PHE A 612 0.62 -6.59 6.12
CA PHE A 612 1.23 -7.53 7.07
C PHE A 612 0.64 -7.45 8.48
N ILE A 613 -0.24 -6.47 8.74
CA ILE A 613 -1.01 -6.39 9.99
C ILE A 613 -2.24 -7.30 9.86
N ALA A 614 -2.69 -7.82 11.00
CA ALA A 614 -3.91 -8.62 11.08
C ALA A 614 -5.17 -7.76 10.84
N ASP A 615 -6.19 -8.38 10.24
CA ASP A 615 -7.57 -7.91 10.39
C ASP A 615 -8.16 -8.55 11.67
N ASP A 616 -9.12 -7.87 12.31
CA ASP A 616 -9.82 -8.43 13.47
C ASP A 616 -10.58 -9.72 13.11
N PRO A 617 -10.40 -10.83 13.85
CA PRO A 617 -11.05 -12.09 13.54
C PRO A 617 -12.57 -12.02 13.75
N PRO A 618 -13.38 -12.68 12.91
CA PRO A 618 -14.85 -12.63 13.08
C PRO A 618 -15.30 -13.34 14.37
N ASP A 619 -16.32 -12.80 15.06
CA ASP A 619 -16.77 -13.10 16.45
C ASP A 619 -16.96 -14.60 16.80
N TRP A 620 -17.08 -15.47 15.79
CA TRP A 620 -17.15 -16.91 16.01
C TRP A 620 -15.80 -17.50 16.46
N MET A 621 -14.68 -16.82 16.23
CA MET A 621 -13.35 -17.26 16.65
C MET A 621 -13.12 -17.06 18.15
N ASP A 622 -13.68 -16.04 18.78
CA ASP A 622 -13.64 -15.78 20.23
C ASP A 622 -14.29 -16.93 21.03
N SER A 623 -15.13 -17.72 20.36
CA SER A 623 -15.74 -18.93 20.92
C SER A 623 -14.79 -20.14 20.96
N LEU A 624 -13.55 -20.02 20.47
CA LEU A 624 -12.58 -21.10 20.39
C LEU A 624 -11.93 -21.39 21.77
N PRO A 625 -11.51 -22.63 22.05
CA PRO A 625 -11.11 -23.00 23.40
C PRO A 625 -9.62 -22.75 23.69
N GLY A 626 -9.31 -21.77 24.54
CA GLY A 626 -7.99 -21.61 25.15
C GLY A 626 -6.95 -21.12 24.13
N PRO A 627 -5.84 -21.83 23.84
CA PRO A 627 -4.80 -21.36 22.93
C PRO A 627 -5.21 -21.42 21.44
N LEU A 628 -6.52 -21.31 21.15
CA LEU A 628 -7.11 -21.20 19.82
C LEU A 628 -8.05 -19.98 19.72
N GLU A 629 -8.36 -19.36 20.85
CA GLU A 629 -9.02 -18.06 20.99
C GLU A 629 -7.99 -17.02 20.54
N PRO A 630 -8.20 -16.31 19.41
CA PRO A 630 -7.28 -15.28 18.98
C PRO A 630 -7.38 -14.05 19.90
N GLY A 631 -6.37 -13.19 19.86
CA GLY A 631 -6.50 -11.83 20.40
C GLY A 631 -7.46 -10.96 19.58
N GLU A 632 -7.75 -9.77 20.10
CA GLU A 632 -8.31 -8.63 19.35
C GLU A 632 -7.15 -7.95 18.58
N TYR A 633 -7.43 -7.45 17.38
CA TYR A 633 -6.45 -6.89 16.45
C TYR A 633 -6.96 -5.55 15.91
N THR A 634 -6.37 -4.44 16.38
CA THR A 634 -6.88 -3.07 16.11
C THR A 634 -5.85 -2.14 15.48
N ALA A 635 -4.57 -2.54 15.40
CA ALA A 635 -3.52 -1.68 14.87
C ALA A 635 -3.81 -1.19 13.44
N LYS A 636 -4.42 -2.03 12.60
CA LYS A 636 -4.77 -1.67 11.21
C LYS A 636 -5.87 -0.63 11.12
N ASP A 637 -6.96 -0.78 11.87
CA ASP A 637 -8.05 0.20 11.91
C ASP A 637 -7.57 1.53 12.50
N HIS A 638 -6.67 1.48 13.48
CA HIS A 638 -6.00 2.66 14.02
C HIS A 638 -5.07 3.34 13.00
N MET A 639 -4.32 2.57 12.19
CA MET A 639 -3.51 3.13 11.09
C MET A 639 -4.39 3.82 10.04
N ASN A 640 -5.43 3.14 9.56
CA ASN A 640 -6.36 3.69 8.58
C ASN A 640 -6.99 4.98 9.11
N TYR A 641 -7.46 4.99 10.35
CA TYR A 641 -8.01 6.20 10.97
C TYR A 641 -6.98 7.35 11.02
N VAL A 642 -5.72 7.08 11.37
CA VAL A 642 -4.66 8.10 11.38
C VAL A 642 -4.36 8.61 9.96
N TYR A 643 -4.30 7.73 8.97
CA TYR A 643 -3.99 8.09 7.58
C TYR A 643 -5.14 8.85 6.89
N ASP A 644 -6.39 8.48 7.16
CA ASP A 644 -7.57 9.16 6.63
C ASP A 644 -7.80 10.53 7.28
N ASN A 645 -7.48 10.69 8.58
CA ASN A 645 -7.85 11.87 9.35
C ASN A 645 -6.69 12.82 9.67
N PHE A 646 -5.42 12.42 9.62
CA PHE A 646 -4.28 13.26 10.03
C PHE A 646 -3.20 13.39 8.95
N VAL A 647 -2.50 14.53 8.94
CA VAL A 647 -1.34 14.72 8.06
C VAL A 647 -0.21 13.78 8.50
N VAL A 648 0.08 12.78 7.68
CA VAL A 648 1.16 11.81 7.94
C VAL A 648 2.52 12.50 7.84
N GLN A 649 3.07 12.92 8.99
CA GLN A 649 4.29 13.74 9.11
C GLN A 649 5.54 13.15 8.42
N ASN A 650 5.53 11.84 8.17
CA ASN A 650 6.65 11.09 7.59
C ASN A 650 6.54 10.87 6.06
N SER A 651 5.52 11.41 5.39
CA SER A 651 5.48 11.41 3.92
C SER A 651 6.38 12.53 3.38
N GLN A 652 7.66 12.23 3.25
CA GLN A 652 8.69 13.13 2.73
C GLN A 652 9.48 12.40 1.65
N GLY A 653 9.72 13.07 0.52
CA GLY A 653 10.82 12.72 -0.37
C GLY A 653 12.13 13.10 0.30
N GLN A 654 13.15 12.26 0.20
CA GLN A 654 14.48 12.52 0.76
C GLN A 654 15.53 12.39 -0.34
N ILE A 655 16.62 13.13 -0.24
CA ILE A 655 17.75 13.05 -1.18
C ILE A 655 19.02 12.94 -0.35
N LEU A 656 19.72 11.81 -0.50
CA LEU A 656 21.02 11.57 0.11
C LEU A 656 22.13 11.96 -0.87
N VAL A 657 22.93 12.97 -0.52
CA VAL A 657 24.09 13.41 -1.32
C VAL A 657 25.37 12.89 -0.68
N ARG A 658 26.15 12.09 -1.42
CA ARG A 658 27.43 11.51 -0.96
C ARG A 658 28.56 11.76 -1.95
N GLY A 659 29.80 11.67 -1.45
CA GLY A 659 31.02 11.66 -2.26
C GLY A 659 32.04 12.73 -1.85
N ASP A 660 33.14 12.82 -2.60
CA ASP A 660 34.28 13.72 -2.29
C ASP A 660 33.91 15.22 -2.35
N GLY A 661 32.71 15.55 -2.86
CA GLY A 661 32.23 16.92 -3.07
C GLY A 661 31.32 17.48 -1.98
N VAL A 662 31.06 16.80 -0.86
CA VAL A 662 30.10 17.31 0.16
C VAL A 662 30.51 18.62 0.85
N THR A 663 31.78 19.03 0.73
CA THR A 663 32.29 20.35 1.17
C THR A 663 32.67 21.28 0.00
N ASP A 664 32.32 20.91 -1.24
CA ASP A 664 32.49 21.73 -2.44
C ASP A 664 31.33 22.76 -2.56
N PRO A 665 31.62 24.07 -2.67
CA PRO A 665 30.64 25.12 -2.96
C PRO A 665 29.60 24.80 -4.05
N GLU A 666 30.03 24.17 -5.15
CA GLU A 666 29.12 23.79 -6.24
C GLU A 666 27.98 22.89 -5.75
N THR A 667 28.23 22.03 -4.74
CA THR A 667 27.21 21.15 -4.15
C THR A 667 26.13 21.93 -3.41
N LEU A 668 26.48 23.03 -2.76
CA LEU A 668 25.50 23.89 -2.09
C LEU A 668 24.67 24.69 -3.10
N HIS A 669 25.27 25.20 -4.20
CA HIS A 669 24.51 25.83 -5.27
C HIS A 669 23.55 24.84 -5.97
N ARG A 670 23.91 23.57 -6.11
CA ARG A 670 22.97 22.55 -6.62
C ARG A 670 21.82 22.23 -5.66
N ILE A 671 22.07 22.30 -4.34
CA ILE A 671 21.00 22.17 -3.35
C ILE A 671 20.07 23.39 -3.39
N ASP A 672 20.58 24.60 -3.61
CA ASP A 672 19.77 25.81 -3.83
C ASP A 672 18.89 25.71 -5.10
N GLU A 673 19.47 25.29 -6.23
CA GLU A 673 18.73 25.04 -7.47
C GLU A 673 17.64 23.97 -7.26
N ALA A 674 17.96 22.90 -6.53
CA ALA A 674 17.03 21.83 -6.16
C ALA A 674 15.90 22.27 -5.20
N GLU A 675 16.15 23.21 -4.27
CA GLU A 675 15.11 23.84 -3.45
C GLU A 675 14.12 24.63 -4.32
N GLY A 676 14.63 25.33 -5.34
CA GLY A 676 13.83 26.01 -6.34
C GLY A 676 12.97 25.05 -7.17
N GLU A 677 13.57 23.96 -7.69
CA GLU A 677 12.85 22.93 -8.45
C GLU A 677 11.82 22.18 -7.59
N ALA A 678 12.08 21.97 -6.29
CA ALA A 678 11.12 21.36 -5.37
C ALA A 678 9.81 22.17 -5.24
N ALA A 679 9.86 23.50 -5.42
CA ALA A 679 8.66 24.34 -5.46
C ALA A 679 7.83 24.21 -6.75
N GLU A 680 8.41 23.67 -7.83
CA GLU A 680 7.69 23.39 -9.08
C GLU A 680 7.02 21.99 -9.10
N MET A 681 7.37 21.10 -8.15
CA MET A 681 6.79 19.76 -8.02
C MET A 681 5.26 19.80 -7.85
N GLY A 682 4.56 18.96 -8.61
CA GLY A 682 3.12 18.76 -8.42
C GLY A 682 2.81 18.15 -7.05
N THR A 683 3.73 17.34 -6.52
CA THR A 683 3.56 16.58 -5.28
C THR A 683 4.04 17.27 -4.01
N ALA A 684 4.91 18.28 -4.06
CA ALA A 684 5.43 18.95 -2.85
C ALA A 684 4.38 19.78 -2.09
N VAL A 685 4.54 19.91 -0.77
CA VAL A 685 3.81 20.88 0.05
C VAL A 685 4.44 22.25 -0.17
N VAL A 686 3.65 23.23 -0.62
CA VAL A 686 4.08 24.61 -0.81
C VAL A 686 3.58 25.46 0.35
N LEU A 687 4.50 26.13 1.03
CA LEU A 687 4.24 27.03 2.16
C LEU A 687 3.57 28.33 1.68
N SER A 688 2.99 29.08 2.63
CA SER A 688 2.26 30.32 2.34
C SER A 688 3.12 31.48 1.81
N ASN A 689 4.45 31.35 1.83
CA ASN A 689 5.39 32.26 1.14
C ASN A 689 5.61 31.90 -0.34
N GLY A 690 5.17 30.72 -0.81
CA GLY A 690 5.35 30.23 -2.17
C GLY A 690 6.56 29.32 -2.38
N GLU A 691 7.33 29.02 -1.32
CA GLU A 691 8.45 28.06 -1.33
C GLU A 691 7.94 26.65 -0.96
N ALA A 692 8.63 25.59 -1.39
CA ALA A 692 8.34 24.25 -0.89
C ALA A 692 8.77 24.10 0.59
N ASP A 693 8.08 23.25 1.34
CA ASP A 693 8.50 22.85 2.69
C ASP A 693 9.70 21.89 2.58
N VAL A 694 10.90 22.47 2.57
CA VAL A 694 12.18 21.76 2.40
C VAL A 694 13.09 21.95 3.61
N ARG A 695 13.71 20.85 4.07
CA ARG A 695 14.82 20.85 5.02
C ARG A 695 16.11 20.47 4.30
N SER A 696 17.13 21.30 4.38
CA SER A 696 18.44 21.08 3.75
C SER A 696 19.56 21.71 4.60
N PRO A 697 20.84 21.54 4.23
CA PRO A 697 21.94 22.32 4.81
C PRO A 697 21.71 23.84 4.76
N LEU A 698 21.13 24.38 3.68
CA LEU A 698 20.90 25.82 3.51
C LEU A 698 19.81 26.33 4.47
N THR A 699 18.67 25.63 4.56
CA THR A 699 17.59 26.05 5.48
C THR A 699 17.95 25.89 6.96
N ALA A 700 18.81 24.91 7.30
CA ALA A 700 19.41 24.81 8.63
C ALA A 700 20.38 25.97 8.92
N MET A 701 21.26 26.32 7.98
CA MET A 701 22.14 27.50 8.14
C MET A 701 21.33 28.79 8.30
N GLN A 702 20.30 28.99 7.48
CA GLN A 702 19.42 30.16 7.54
C GLN A 702 18.74 30.30 8.91
N SER A 703 18.33 29.18 9.51
CA SER A 703 17.77 29.13 10.88
C SER A 703 18.80 29.55 11.94
N ALA A 704 20.04 29.06 11.81
CA ALA A 704 21.15 29.38 12.71
C ALA A 704 21.65 30.85 12.61
N ARG A 705 21.32 31.60 11.56
CA ARG A 705 21.71 33.04 11.41
C ARG A 705 21.11 33.97 12.46
N SER A 706 20.16 33.49 13.27
CA SER A 706 19.71 34.16 14.49
C SER A 706 20.85 34.37 15.51
N ASN A 707 21.89 33.54 15.47
CA ASN A 707 23.12 33.70 16.26
C ASN A 707 24.10 34.65 15.56
N GLU A 708 24.45 35.78 16.21
CA GLU A 708 25.39 36.79 15.66
C GLU A 708 26.76 36.21 15.28
N THR A 709 27.24 35.17 15.97
CA THR A 709 28.56 34.56 15.71
C THR A 709 28.50 33.69 14.46
N PHE A 710 27.49 32.83 14.35
CA PHE A 710 27.27 32.01 13.15
C PHE A 710 27.04 32.89 11.92
N ASN A 711 26.17 33.90 12.04
CA ASN A 711 25.86 34.82 10.96
C ASN A 711 27.12 35.59 10.49
N ALA A 712 28.07 35.91 11.38
CA ALA A 712 29.33 36.51 10.98
C ALA A 712 30.21 35.56 10.13
N THR A 713 30.34 34.29 10.52
CA THR A 713 31.04 33.26 9.73
C THR A 713 30.35 33.03 8.38
N PHE A 714 29.02 32.90 8.39
CA PHE A 714 28.21 32.71 7.19
C PHE A 714 28.39 33.85 6.18
N ASN A 715 28.28 35.11 6.60
CA ASN A 715 28.45 36.28 5.73
C ASN A 715 29.93 36.57 5.33
N GLU A 716 30.91 35.83 5.85
CA GLU A 716 32.29 35.84 5.34
C GLU A 716 32.51 34.72 4.30
N ALA A 717 31.68 33.68 4.33
CA ALA A 717 31.68 32.53 3.44
C ALA A 717 30.80 32.72 2.19
N ASP A 718 29.67 33.41 2.32
CA ASP A 718 28.77 33.94 1.26
C ASP A 718 29.34 35.28 0.74
N THR A 719 29.82 35.30 -0.50
CA THR A 719 30.65 36.38 -1.06
C THR A 719 29.98 37.23 -2.12
N ASP A 720 28.86 36.78 -2.70
CA ASP A 720 28.03 37.60 -3.59
C ASP A 720 26.66 38.02 -2.99
N GLY A 721 26.24 37.39 -1.89
CA GLY A 721 25.05 37.73 -1.11
C GLY A 721 23.77 37.03 -1.57
N ASP A 722 23.88 35.93 -2.32
CA ASP A 722 22.74 35.09 -2.73
C ASP A 722 22.18 34.24 -1.57
N GLY A 723 23.00 33.92 -0.56
CA GLY A 723 22.64 33.05 0.56
C GLY A 723 23.28 31.66 0.50
N VAL A 724 24.24 31.42 -0.41
CA VAL A 724 24.95 30.16 -0.58
C VAL A 724 26.46 30.36 -0.27
N PRO A 725 27.03 29.66 0.73
CA PRO A 725 28.46 29.79 1.04
C PRO A 725 29.39 29.26 -0.07
N GLU A 726 30.19 30.13 -0.73
CA GLU A 726 31.11 29.72 -1.79
C GLU A 726 32.58 29.55 -1.33
N GLN A 727 32.90 29.87 -0.07
CA GLN A 727 34.24 29.69 0.51
C GLN A 727 34.20 29.15 1.95
N ASN A 728 35.23 28.39 2.35
CA ASN A 728 35.38 27.83 3.70
C ASN A 728 34.16 27.04 4.23
N VAL A 729 33.46 26.30 3.36
CA VAL A 729 32.24 25.53 3.69
C VAL A 729 32.41 24.64 4.93
N GLU A 730 33.59 24.01 5.11
CA GLU A 730 33.93 23.20 6.29
C GLU A 730 33.89 24.00 7.61
N GLU A 731 34.29 25.29 7.59
CA GLU A 731 34.22 26.21 8.74
C GLU A 731 32.78 26.68 9.01
N VAL A 732 31.94 26.78 7.97
CA VAL A 732 30.50 27.05 8.11
C VAL A 732 29.80 25.84 8.74
N TYR A 733 30.09 24.61 8.30
CA TYR A 733 29.57 23.40 8.94
C TYR A 733 30.05 23.25 10.39
N ASP A 734 31.32 23.55 10.70
CA ASP A 734 31.82 23.58 12.07
C ASP A 734 31.03 24.59 12.93
N ALA A 735 30.84 25.81 12.43
CA ALA A 735 30.08 26.84 13.13
C ALA A 735 28.59 26.48 13.29
N LEU A 736 28.00 25.73 12.33
CA LEU A 736 26.63 25.24 12.39
C LEU A 736 26.49 24.19 13.51
N TYR A 737 27.39 23.21 13.57
CA TYR A 737 27.42 22.22 14.65
C TYR A 737 27.68 22.82 16.04
N ASP A 738 28.53 23.85 16.13
CA ASP A 738 28.77 24.57 17.40
C ASP A 738 27.58 25.43 17.85
N THR A 739 26.72 25.85 16.91
CA THR A 739 25.58 26.76 17.18
C THR A 739 24.25 26.03 17.36
N ALA A 740 23.97 25.06 16.48
CA ALA A 740 22.71 24.36 16.35
C ALA A 740 22.96 22.86 16.03
N PRO A 741 23.54 22.08 16.96
CA PRO A 741 24.00 20.71 16.70
C PRO A 741 22.89 19.74 16.26
N ALA A 742 21.65 19.94 16.73
CA ALA A 742 20.51 19.12 16.34
C ALA A 742 20.11 19.39 14.87
N GLU A 743 19.92 20.67 14.51
CA GLU A 743 19.62 21.10 13.14
C GLU A 743 20.73 20.68 12.17
N ALA A 744 21.99 20.85 12.55
CA ALA A 744 23.16 20.42 11.79
C ALA A 744 23.12 18.92 11.47
N ALA A 745 22.90 18.07 12.48
CA ALA A 745 22.91 16.61 12.34
C ALA A 745 21.75 16.05 11.50
N GLN A 746 20.65 16.79 11.36
CA GLN A 746 19.53 16.35 10.51
C GLN A 746 19.86 16.43 9.01
N VAL A 747 20.78 17.31 8.59
CA VAL A 747 21.01 17.65 7.16
C VAL A 747 22.48 17.57 6.71
N VAL A 748 23.42 17.56 7.65
CA VAL A 748 24.85 17.30 7.40
C VAL A 748 25.27 16.10 8.25
N TYR A 749 26.01 15.16 7.68
CA TYR A 749 26.60 14.06 8.44
C TYR A 749 28.09 14.31 8.71
N ARG A 750 28.44 14.28 10.01
CA ARG A 750 29.81 14.41 10.49
C ARG A 750 30.29 13.13 11.18
N THR A 751 31.36 12.55 10.66
CA THR A 751 31.96 11.34 11.23
C THR A 751 32.57 11.59 12.62
N LYS A 752 32.80 10.50 13.36
CA LYS A 752 33.58 10.52 14.63
C LYS A 752 35.03 10.98 14.47
N GLY A 753 35.55 11.07 13.24
CA GLY A 753 36.85 11.66 12.91
C GLY A 753 36.84 13.19 12.79
N GLY A 754 35.64 13.79 12.66
CA GLY A 754 35.43 15.21 12.42
C GLY A 754 35.24 15.57 10.95
N GLU A 755 35.43 14.61 10.03
CA GLU A 755 35.27 14.75 8.57
C GLU A 755 33.78 14.65 8.17
N TYR A 756 33.38 15.40 7.13
CA TYR A 756 32.02 15.41 6.59
C TYR A 756 31.92 14.45 5.39
N GLU A 757 30.93 13.56 5.37
CA GLU A 757 30.81 12.49 4.35
C GLU A 757 29.50 12.52 3.54
N ALA A 758 28.43 13.11 4.06
CA ALA A 758 27.12 13.14 3.40
C ALA A 758 26.30 14.39 3.77
N LEU A 759 25.37 14.76 2.89
CA LEU A 759 24.32 15.76 3.12
C LEU A 759 22.94 15.12 2.87
N LYS A 760 21.90 15.64 3.52
CA LYS A 760 20.51 15.22 3.33
C LYS A 760 19.62 16.43 3.05
N MET A 761 18.78 16.31 2.04
CA MET A 761 17.66 17.20 1.75
C MET A 761 16.36 16.40 1.92
N SER A 762 15.33 17.02 2.50
CA SER A 762 14.00 16.43 2.71
C SER A 762 12.94 17.39 2.18
N VAL A 763 12.03 16.91 1.33
CA VAL A 763 10.91 17.65 0.73
C VAL A 763 9.61 17.05 1.25
N SER A 764 8.78 17.83 1.94
CA SER A 764 7.45 17.37 2.38
C SER A 764 6.52 17.21 1.19
N VAL A 765 5.82 16.07 1.10
CA VAL A 765 4.89 15.78 -0.01
C VAL A 765 3.43 15.72 0.45
N LYS A 766 2.52 16.07 -0.45
CA LYS A 766 1.07 16.06 -0.23
C LYS A 766 0.60 14.62 0.02
N GLY A 767 -0.15 14.39 1.09
CA GLY A 767 -0.60 13.04 1.49
C GLY A 767 -1.40 12.27 0.43
N GLY A 768 -2.11 12.97 -0.46
CA GLY A 768 -2.86 12.36 -1.58
C GLY A 768 -2.06 12.18 -2.89
N ALA A 769 -0.75 12.41 -2.90
CA ALA A 769 0.09 12.16 -4.08
C ALA A 769 0.40 10.67 -4.23
N SER A 770 0.31 10.12 -5.45
CA SER A 770 0.71 8.73 -5.71
C SER A 770 2.21 8.54 -5.53
N THR A 771 2.62 7.39 -4.96
CA THR A 771 4.02 7.02 -4.73
C THR A 771 4.89 7.16 -5.98
N GLY A 772 4.43 6.68 -7.14
CA GLY A 772 5.14 6.84 -8.41
C GLY A 772 5.37 8.30 -8.84
N ALA A 773 4.42 9.20 -8.59
CA ALA A 773 4.58 10.63 -8.90
C ALA A 773 5.56 11.31 -7.93
N VAL A 774 5.51 10.98 -6.63
CA VAL A 774 6.51 11.43 -5.65
C VAL A 774 7.90 10.92 -6.03
N THR A 775 8.02 9.67 -6.46
CA THR A 775 9.27 9.07 -6.92
C THR A 775 9.81 9.73 -8.19
N GLU A 776 8.96 10.08 -9.16
CA GLU A 776 9.37 10.80 -10.38
C GLU A 776 9.82 12.24 -10.08
N ASP A 777 9.02 13.00 -9.33
CA ASP A 777 9.33 14.38 -8.92
C ASP A 777 10.66 14.46 -8.15
N VAL A 778 10.83 13.62 -7.11
CA VAL A 778 12.01 13.68 -6.21
C VAL A 778 13.26 13.12 -6.88
N ARG A 779 13.14 12.10 -7.75
CA ARG A 779 14.28 11.68 -8.60
C ARG A 779 14.70 12.78 -9.57
N GLY A 780 13.75 13.50 -10.18
CA GLY A 780 14.07 14.63 -11.06
C GLY A 780 14.94 15.70 -10.38
N VAL A 781 14.64 16.01 -9.11
CA VAL A 781 15.42 16.97 -8.32
C VAL A 781 16.74 16.38 -7.80
N ALA A 782 16.81 15.08 -7.49
CA ALA A 782 18.08 14.41 -7.20
C ALA A 782 19.03 14.39 -8.42
N ASP A 783 18.50 14.13 -9.61
CA ASP A 783 19.24 14.16 -10.89
C ASP A 783 19.83 15.55 -11.20
N GLY A 784 19.22 16.63 -10.70
CA GLY A 784 19.75 18.01 -10.80
C GLY A 784 20.98 18.27 -9.91
N ILE A 785 21.07 17.56 -8.78
CA ILE A 785 22.20 17.60 -7.84
C ILE A 785 23.32 16.66 -8.30
N ASP A 786 22.98 15.57 -8.99
CA ASP A 786 23.96 14.59 -9.45
C ASP A 786 24.85 15.09 -10.60
N ASP A 787 26.12 14.67 -10.62
CA ASP A 787 27.06 15.02 -11.69
C ASP A 787 28.20 13.99 -11.82
N GLU A 788 27.94 12.91 -12.57
CA GLU A 788 28.95 11.92 -12.97
C GLU A 788 30.15 12.52 -13.76
N GLY A 789 30.04 13.77 -14.24
CA GLY A 789 31.01 14.41 -15.14
C GLY A 789 32.08 15.28 -14.44
N ALA A 790 31.91 15.57 -13.15
CA ALA A 790 32.74 16.52 -12.41
C ALA A 790 34.14 15.99 -12.00
N SER A 791 34.99 16.89 -11.48
CA SER A 791 36.34 16.52 -10.98
C SER A 791 36.33 15.94 -9.55
N ALA A 792 35.21 16.06 -8.84
CA ALA A 792 34.89 15.35 -7.61
C ALA A 792 33.62 14.54 -7.90
N SER A 793 33.62 13.25 -7.55
CA SER A 793 32.44 12.41 -7.73
C SER A 793 31.40 12.79 -6.68
N ARG A 794 30.21 13.18 -7.13
CA ARG A 794 29.00 13.28 -6.31
C ARG A 794 28.04 12.17 -6.73
N SER A 795 27.16 11.80 -5.82
CA SER A 795 26.05 10.88 -6.04
C SER A 795 24.88 11.39 -5.20
N ALA A 796 23.80 11.80 -5.84
CA ALA A 796 22.55 12.20 -5.20
C ALA A 796 21.50 11.12 -5.44
N ILE A 797 20.98 10.51 -4.37
CA ILE A 797 20.04 9.39 -4.44
C ILE A 797 18.73 9.80 -3.80
N ALA A 798 17.65 9.82 -4.59
CA ALA A 798 16.28 10.01 -4.09
C ALA A 798 15.82 8.79 -3.29
N THR A 799 15.21 9.02 -2.14
CA THR A 799 14.74 8.00 -1.20
C THR A 799 13.63 8.56 -0.29
N GLY A 800 13.34 7.93 0.85
CA GLY A 800 12.16 8.17 1.67
C GLY A 800 11.11 7.07 1.48
N THR A 801 10.27 6.84 2.50
CA THR A 801 9.30 5.74 2.54
C THR A 801 8.41 5.60 1.29
N PRO A 802 7.86 6.68 0.69
CA PRO A 802 7.07 6.56 -0.54
C PRO A 802 7.88 6.02 -1.72
N ILE A 803 9.17 6.39 -1.81
CA ILE A 803 10.08 5.98 -2.89
C ILE A 803 10.56 4.55 -2.69
N VAL A 804 10.93 4.17 -1.45
CA VAL A 804 11.28 2.80 -1.10
C VAL A 804 10.12 1.85 -1.40
N ASN A 805 8.88 2.22 -1.05
CA ASN A 805 7.70 1.42 -1.35
C ASN A 805 7.46 1.28 -2.86
N GLU A 806 7.59 2.37 -3.64
CA GLU A 806 7.47 2.33 -5.11
C GLU A 806 8.54 1.42 -5.75
N VAL A 807 9.80 1.53 -5.31
CA VAL A 807 10.91 0.69 -5.80
C VAL A 807 10.63 -0.78 -5.52
N VAL A 808 10.28 -1.13 -4.27
CA VAL A 808 10.01 -2.53 -3.89
C VAL A 808 8.77 -3.08 -4.62
N GLN A 809 7.73 -2.28 -4.86
CA GLN A 809 6.56 -2.72 -5.66
C GLN A 809 6.93 -3.03 -7.11
N ASN A 810 7.69 -2.15 -7.77
CA ASN A 810 8.13 -2.37 -9.14
C ASN A 810 9.06 -3.59 -9.25
N GLU A 811 10.00 -3.74 -8.30
CA GLU A 811 10.84 -4.94 -8.21
C GLU A 811 10.07 -6.23 -7.97
N LEU A 812 9.04 -6.19 -7.12
CA LEU A 812 8.15 -7.33 -6.89
C LEU A 812 7.46 -7.75 -8.19
N LEU A 813 6.91 -6.79 -8.95
CA LEU A 813 6.29 -7.05 -10.24
C LEU A 813 7.28 -7.68 -11.24
N ASP A 814 8.44 -7.06 -11.43
CA ASP A 814 9.47 -7.54 -12.35
C ASP A 814 10.01 -8.92 -11.93
N THR A 815 10.24 -9.14 -10.64
CA THR A 815 10.65 -10.42 -10.06
C THR A 815 9.59 -11.50 -10.29
N VAL A 816 8.30 -11.18 -10.13
CA VAL A 816 7.18 -12.10 -10.37
C VAL A 816 7.13 -12.50 -11.85
N LEU A 817 7.25 -11.53 -12.77
CA LEU A 817 7.31 -11.79 -14.21
C LEU A 817 8.56 -12.60 -14.61
N GLN A 818 9.73 -12.26 -14.05
CA GLN A 818 10.99 -12.93 -14.34
C GLN A 818 11.03 -14.36 -13.79
N SER A 819 10.60 -14.58 -12.54
CA SER A 819 10.53 -15.92 -11.91
C SER A 819 9.50 -16.82 -12.61
N LEU A 820 8.35 -16.27 -13.04
CA LEU A 820 7.37 -16.94 -13.89
C LEU A 820 8.00 -17.39 -15.22
N LEU A 821 8.69 -16.50 -15.92
CA LEU A 821 9.35 -16.80 -17.20
C LEU A 821 10.48 -17.81 -17.04
N VAL A 822 11.34 -17.63 -16.03
CA VAL A 822 12.43 -18.57 -15.69
C VAL A 822 11.88 -19.95 -15.36
N THR A 823 10.78 -20.03 -14.59
CA THR A 823 10.10 -21.30 -14.31
C THR A 823 9.57 -21.94 -15.58
N LEU A 824 8.81 -21.20 -16.39
CA LEU A 824 8.21 -21.71 -17.62
C LEU A 824 9.28 -22.25 -18.57
N VAL A 825 10.37 -21.51 -18.80
CA VAL A 825 11.49 -21.91 -19.65
C VAL A 825 12.24 -23.11 -19.07
N THR A 826 12.50 -23.13 -17.76
CA THR A 826 13.30 -24.20 -17.13
C THR A 826 12.51 -25.50 -17.01
N VAL A 827 11.23 -25.45 -16.63
CA VAL A 827 10.32 -26.61 -16.63
C VAL A 827 10.08 -27.09 -18.07
N PHE A 828 9.91 -26.20 -19.04
CA PHE A 828 9.85 -26.58 -20.45
C PHE A 828 11.11 -27.33 -20.89
N ALA A 829 12.29 -26.75 -20.65
CA ALA A 829 13.56 -27.35 -21.04
C ALA A 829 13.77 -28.72 -20.38
N PHE A 830 13.46 -28.84 -19.09
CA PHE A 830 13.51 -30.10 -18.35
C PHE A 830 12.58 -31.16 -18.97
N LEU A 831 11.29 -30.84 -19.16
CA LEU A 831 10.32 -31.78 -19.73
C LEU A 831 10.65 -32.13 -21.18
N ALA A 832 11.07 -31.17 -22.00
CA ALA A 832 11.49 -31.40 -23.38
C ALA A 832 12.68 -32.36 -23.45
N VAL A 833 13.69 -32.18 -22.58
CA VAL A 833 14.86 -33.08 -22.48
C VAL A 833 14.43 -34.47 -22.01
N VAL A 834 13.62 -34.56 -20.97
CA VAL A 834 13.16 -35.82 -20.37
C VAL A 834 12.31 -36.63 -21.36
N TYR A 835 11.26 -36.05 -21.95
CA TYR A 835 10.44 -36.73 -22.97
C TYR A 835 11.24 -37.05 -24.24
N ARG A 836 12.21 -36.21 -24.62
CA ARG A 836 13.12 -36.49 -25.75
C ARG A 836 14.02 -37.70 -25.51
N PHE A 837 14.46 -37.94 -24.28
CA PHE A 837 15.26 -39.12 -23.93
C PHE A 837 14.40 -40.37 -23.73
N GLN A 838 13.23 -40.25 -23.11
CA GLN A 838 12.40 -41.40 -22.76
C GLN A 838 11.50 -41.89 -23.92
N TYR A 839 10.98 -40.98 -24.74
CA TYR A 839 10.01 -41.27 -25.82
C TYR A 839 10.44 -40.76 -27.20
N GLY A 840 11.63 -40.15 -27.31
CA GLY A 840 12.15 -39.64 -28.59
C GLY A 840 11.55 -38.31 -29.05
N SER A 841 10.52 -37.77 -28.38
CA SER A 841 9.85 -36.52 -28.76
C SER A 841 10.01 -35.42 -27.71
N ALA A 842 10.61 -34.30 -28.11
CA ALA A 842 10.73 -33.10 -27.27
C ALA A 842 9.42 -32.28 -27.23
N THR A 843 8.59 -32.35 -28.28
CA THR A 843 7.37 -31.53 -28.40
C THR A 843 6.27 -31.92 -27.43
N LEU A 844 6.32 -33.16 -26.92
CA LEU A 844 5.45 -33.62 -25.83
C LEU A 844 5.64 -32.77 -24.54
N GLY A 845 6.85 -32.27 -24.29
CA GLY A 845 7.11 -31.36 -23.16
C GLY A 845 6.31 -30.05 -23.24
N ILE A 846 6.14 -29.48 -24.44
CA ILE A 846 5.28 -28.30 -24.68
C ILE A 846 3.83 -28.65 -24.35
N VAL A 847 3.35 -29.77 -24.88
CA VAL A 847 1.96 -30.23 -24.73
C VAL A 847 1.59 -30.48 -23.27
N THR A 848 2.52 -31.04 -22.48
CA THR A 848 2.34 -31.26 -21.04
C THR A 848 2.34 -29.95 -20.24
N LEU A 849 3.11 -28.93 -20.65
CA LEU A 849 3.21 -27.66 -19.93
C LEU A 849 2.06 -26.69 -20.25
N LEU A 850 1.57 -26.65 -21.49
CA LEU A 850 0.54 -25.71 -21.95
C LEU A 850 -0.71 -25.62 -21.05
N PRO A 851 -1.34 -26.71 -20.56
CA PRO A 851 -2.49 -26.63 -19.65
C PRO A 851 -2.23 -25.78 -18.41
N VAL A 852 -0.98 -25.73 -17.94
CA VAL A 852 -0.60 -25.06 -16.70
C VAL A 852 -0.21 -23.60 -16.94
N ALA A 853 0.42 -23.30 -18.08
CA ALA A 853 0.57 -21.93 -18.54
C ALA A 853 -0.80 -21.23 -18.73
N LEU A 854 -1.81 -21.97 -19.22
CA LEU A 854 -3.18 -21.47 -19.30
C LEU A 854 -3.79 -21.24 -17.91
N SER A 855 -3.56 -22.13 -16.93
CA SER A 855 -4.07 -21.93 -15.57
C SER A 855 -3.40 -20.79 -14.80
N VAL A 856 -2.12 -20.47 -15.06
CA VAL A 856 -1.49 -19.22 -14.55
C VAL A 856 -2.30 -18.02 -15.02
N SER A 857 -2.54 -17.93 -16.32
CA SER A 857 -3.31 -16.82 -16.89
C SER A 857 -4.76 -16.76 -16.40
N TRP A 858 -5.38 -17.89 -16.07
CA TRP A 858 -6.71 -17.91 -15.44
C TRP A 858 -6.68 -17.40 -14.00
N ILE A 859 -5.69 -17.80 -13.19
CA ILE A 859 -5.62 -17.34 -11.80
C ILE A 859 -5.31 -15.85 -11.70
N LEU A 860 -4.48 -15.29 -12.60
CA LEU A 860 -4.26 -13.85 -12.69
C LEU A 860 -5.54 -13.08 -13.04
N GLY A 861 -6.35 -13.59 -13.97
CA GLY A 861 -7.66 -13.03 -14.25
C GLY A 861 -8.63 -13.14 -13.07
N THR A 862 -8.50 -14.18 -12.25
CA THR A 862 -9.31 -14.36 -11.03
C THR A 862 -8.87 -13.45 -9.89
N MET A 863 -7.59 -13.06 -9.80
CA MET A 863 -7.12 -12.06 -8.83
C MET A 863 -7.80 -10.71 -9.08
N TYR A 864 -7.82 -10.24 -10.34
CA TYR A 864 -8.57 -9.05 -10.76
C TYR A 864 -10.06 -9.13 -10.40
N LEU A 865 -10.73 -10.25 -10.75
CA LEU A 865 -12.16 -10.44 -10.48
C LEU A 865 -12.52 -10.53 -8.98
N LEU A 866 -11.53 -10.67 -8.09
CA LEU A 866 -11.70 -10.76 -6.64
C LEU A 866 -11.05 -9.58 -5.90
N GLY A 867 -10.52 -8.57 -6.61
CA GLY A 867 -9.84 -7.42 -6.00
C GLY A 867 -8.61 -7.80 -5.17
N MET A 868 -7.95 -8.93 -5.46
CA MET A 868 -6.76 -9.37 -4.71
C MET A 868 -5.47 -8.84 -5.36
N PRO A 869 -4.71 -7.96 -4.68
CA PRO A 869 -3.51 -7.36 -5.26
C PRO A 869 -2.34 -8.35 -5.38
N PHE A 870 -1.35 -7.96 -6.17
CA PHE A 870 -0.01 -8.53 -6.18
C PHE A 870 0.79 -8.00 -4.98
N ASN A 871 0.83 -8.79 -3.91
CA ASN A 871 1.75 -8.61 -2.79
C ASN A 871 2.83 -9.70 -2.80
N VAL A 872 3.75 -9.62 -1.83
CA VAL A 872 4.89 -10.55 -1.66
C VAL A 872 4.45 -12.03 -1.70
N LEU A 873 3.32 -12.37 -1.08
CA LEU A 873 2.82 -13.73 -1.01
C LEU A 873 2.08 -14.15 -2.28
N THR A 874 1.18 -13.32 -2.81
CA THR A 874 0.39 -13.66 -4.01
C THR A 874 1.25 -13.69 -5.27
N GLY A 875 2.26 -12.82 -5.38
CA GLY A 875 3.22 -12.78 -6.47
C GLY A 875 3.96 -14.10 -6.69
N MET A 876 4.44 -14.72 -5.61
CA MET A 876 5.11 -16.03 -5.69
C MET A 876 4.22 -17.11 -6.35
N ILE A 877 2.89 -17.03 -6.21
CA ILE A 877 1.99 -18.09 -6.68
C ILE A 877 2.10 -18.31 -8.20
N THR A 878 2.49 -17.30 -8.98
CA THR A 878 2.69 -17.42 -10.43
C THR A 878 3.75 -18.48 -10.80
N SER A 879 4.90 -18.49 -10.12
CA SER A 879 5.97 -19.47 -10.32
C SER A 879 5.60 -20.83 -9.70
N LEU A 880 5.02 -20.81 -8.48
CA LEU A 880 4.58 -22.02 -7.76
C LEU A 880 3.49 -22.78 -8.52
N THR A 881 2.59 -22.06 -9.19
CA THR A 881 1.53 -22.62 -10.06
C THR A 881 2.11 -23.56 -11.08
N ILE A 882 3.22 -23.19 -11.73
CA ILE A 882 3.85 -24.07 -12.72
C ILE A 882 4.43 -25.30 -12.02
N GLY A 883 5.18 -25.11 -10.93
CA GLY A 883 5.81 -26.21 -10.19
C GLY A 883 4.82 -27.24 -9.62
N LEU A 884 3.72 -26.78 -9.03
CA LEU A 884 2.67 -27.63 -8.43
C LEU A 884 1.69 -28.16 -9.49
N GLY A 885 1.26 -27.30 -10.42
CA GLY A 885 0.24 -27.61 -11.43
C GLY A 885 0.72 -28.57 -12.52
N VAL A 886 2.00 -28.51 -12.92
CA VAL A 886 2.54 -29.37 -13.99
C VAL A 886 2.53 -30.85 -13.63
N ALA A 887 2.49 -31.18 -12.33
CA ALA A 887 2.36 -32.55 -11.84
C ALA A 887 1.14 -33.29 -12.42
N TYR A 888 -0.03 -32.62 -12.44
CA TYR A 888 -1.28 -33.20 -12.96
C TYR A 888 -1.15 -33.56 -14.45
N SER A 889 -0.58 -32.65 -15.25
CA SER A 889 -0.32 -32.88 -16.66
C SER A 889 0.73 -33.97 -16.90
N ILE A 890 1.82 -33.99 -16.13
CA ILE A 890 2.87 -35.03 -16.23
C ILE A 890 2.27 -36.41 -15.97
N HIS A 891 1.48 -36.58 -14.91
CA HIS A 891 0.87 -37.87 -14.56
C HIS A 891 -0.11 -38.39 -15.63
N ILE A 892 -0.90 -37.51 -16.26
CA ILE A 892 -1.79 -37.89 -17.37
C ILE A 892 -0.99 -38.20 -18.65
N SER A 893 -0.07 -37.31 -19.06
CA SER A 893 0.75 -37.48 -20.26
C SER A 893 1.63 -38.73 -20.19
N GLU A 894 2.24 -39.02 -19.04
CA GLU A 894 3.07 -40.20 -18.82
C GLU A 894 2.22 -41.48 -18.92
N ARG A 895 1.06 -41.52 -18.25
CA ARG A 895 0.18 -42.69 -18.34
C ARG A 895 -0.32 -42.92 -19.77
N TYR A 896 -0.64 -41.84 -20.48
CA TYR A 896 -1.08 -41.91 -21.87
C TYR A 896 -0.04 -42.58 -22.77
N ASN A 897 1.23 -42.19 -22.68
CA ASN A 897 2.29 -42.82 -23.47
C ASN A 897 2.52 -44.28 -23.06
N ILE A 898 2.55 -44.59 -21.75
CA ILE A 898 2.69 -45.96 -21.25
C ILE A 898 1.56 -46.89 -21.74
N GLU A 899 0.33 -46.39 -21.87
CA GLU A 899 -0.79 -47.18 -22.35
C GLU A 899 -0.87 -47.24 -23.88
N LEU A 900 -0.44 -46.18 -24.57
CA LEU A 900 -0.32 -46.15 -26.03
C LEU A 900 0.67 -47.22 -26.51
N ASP A 901 1.82 -47.34 -25.86
CA ASP A 901 2.84 -48.40 -26.10
C ASP A 901 2.33 -49.83 -25.83
N ARG A 902 1.14 -49.99 -25.22
CA ARG A 902 0.58 -51.30 -24.83
C ARG A 902 -0.63 -51.75 -25.64
N GLN A 903 -1.42 -50.82 -26.16
CA GLN A 903 -2.76 -51.12 -26.67
C GLN A 903 -3.01 -50.73 -28.14
N ASP A 904 -2.09 -50.02 -28.80
CA ASP A 904 -2.19 -49.58 -30.21
C ASP A 904 -3.46 -48.78 -30.59
N ASP A 905 -4.25 -48.33 -29.61
CA ASP A 905 -5.43 -47.46 -29.76
C ASP A 905 -5.29 -46.24 -28.84
N ALA A 906 -5.11 -45.07 -29.44
CA ALA A 906 -5.00 -43.80 -28.73
C ALA A 906 -6.25 -43.44 -27.91
N TRP A 907 -7.46 -43.85 -28.31
CA TRP A 907 -8.68 -43.52 -27.58
C TRP A 907 -8.84 -44.36 -26.31
N GLU A 908 -8.55 -45.66 -26.38
CA GLU A 908 -8.57 -46.51 -25.19
C GLU A 908 -7.39 -46.16 -24.25
N ALA A 909 -6.20 -45.87 -24.79
CA ALA A 909 -5.07 -45.35 -24.00
C ALA A 909 -5.44 -44.05 -23.25
N MET A 910 -6.12 -43.12 -23.92
CA MET A 910 -6.61 -41.86 -23.31
C MET A 910 -7.67 -42.13 -22.24
N ARG A 911 -8.65 -42.99 -22.52
CA ARG A 911 -9.71 -43.39 -21.57
C ARG A 911 -9.13 -44.03 -20.31
N VAL A 912 -8.24 -45.00 -20.46
CA VAL A 912 -7.58 -45.70 -19.35
C VAL A 912 -6.73 -44.72 -18.52
N SER A 913 -6.09 -43.75 -19.16
CA SER A 913 -5.31 -42.72 -18.47
C SER A 913 -6.17 -41.78 -17.64
N LEU A 914 -7.25 -41.24 -18.22
CA LEU A 914 -8.15 -40.31 -17.54
C LEU A 914 -8.99 -40.99 -16.45
N THR A 915 -9.51 -42.19 -16.69
CA THR A 915 -10.35 -42.91 -15.72
C THR A 915 -9.57 -43.72 -14.68
N GLY A 916 -8.32 -44.09 -14.98
CA GLY A 916 -7.40 -44.72 -14.04
C GLY A 916 -6.62 -43.69 -13.21
N THR A 917 -5.69 -42.97 -13.84
CA THR A 917 -4.83 -42.01 -13.14
C THR A 917 -5.59 -40.75 -12.69
N GLY A 918 -6.52 -40.24 -13.50
CA GLY A 918 -7.32 -39.05 -13.14
C GLY A 918 -8.14 -39.21 -11.86
N GLY A 919 -8.53 -40.43 -11.50
CA GLY A 919 -9.21 -40.73 -10.23
C GLY A 919 -8.29 -40.67 -9.00
N ALA A 920 -6.99 -40.88 -9.17
CA ALA A 920 -5.98 -40.64 -8.14
C ALA A 920 -5.63 -39.14 -8.06
N LEU A 921 -5.48 -38.48 -9.22
CA LEU A 921 -5.19 -37.05 -9.31
C LEU A 921 -6.31 -36.16 -8.76
N LEU A 922 -7.59 -36.53 -8.91
CA LEU A 922 -8.67 -35.81 -8.22
C LEU A 922 -8.56 -35.94 -6.70
N GLY A 923 -8.15 -37.11 -6.21
CA GLY A 923 -7.86 -37.32 -4.79
C GLY A 923 -6.75 -36.39 -4.33
N SER A 924 -5.61 -36.41 -5.04
CA SER A 924 -4.48 -35.51 -4.84
C SER A 924 -4.89 -34.04 -4.83
N ALA A 925 -5.53 -33.55 -5.89
CA ALA A 925 -6.01 -32.18 -6.00
C ALA A 925 -6.93 -31.79 -4.83
N ALA A 926 -7.91 -32.63 -4.45
CA ALA A 926 -8.76 -32.36 -3.30
C ALA A 926 -7.99 -32.30 -1.97
N THR A 927 -6.92 -33.09 -1.82
CA THR A 927 -6.06 -33.05 -0.62
C THR A 927 -5.14 -31.83 -0.60
N THR A 928 -4.66 -31.35 -1.75
CA THR A 928 -3.81 -30.16 -1.81
C THR A 928 -4.66 -28.89 -1.70
N VAL A 929 -5.82 -28.82 -2.37
CA VAL A 929 -6.81 -27.73 -2.22
C VAL A 929 -7.30 -27.61 -0.79
N GLY A 930 -7.73 -28.70 -0.17
CA GLY A 930 -8.18 -28.67 1.22
C GLY A 930 -7.04 -28.45 2.23
N GLY A 931 -5.79 -28.73 1.83
CA GLY A 931 -4.61 -28.35 2.60
C GLY A 931 -4.44 -26.83 2.62
N PHE A 932 -4.20 -26.21 1.46
CA PHE A 932 -4.07 -24.76 1.33
C PHE A 932 -5.31 -24.00 1.80
N GLY A 933 -6.50 -24.57 1.64
CA GLY A 933 -7.76 -24.05 2.16
C GLY A 933 -7.85 -23.96 3.69
N VAL A 934 -6.91 -24.53 4.45
CA VAL A 934 -6.79 -24.26 5.89
C VAL A 934 -6.21 -22.87 6.16
N LEU A 935 -5.41 -22.30 5.26
CA LEU A 935 -4.85 -20.96 5.45
C LEU A 935 -5.92 -19.85 5.38
N VAL A 936 -7.13 -20.15 4.89
CA VAL A 936 -8.32 -19.27 4.99
C VAL A 936 -8.71 -18.99 6.45
N PHE A 937 -8.24 -19.79 7.41
CA PHE A 937 -8.40 -19.58 8.85
C PHE A 937 -7.15 -18.97 9.52
N ALA A 938 -6.19 -18.46 8.75
CA ALA A 938 -5.12 -17.63 9.30
C ALA A 938 -5.66 -16.23 9.61
N ILE A 939 -5.13 -15.58 10.64
CA ILE A 939 -5.54 -14.21 11.00
C ILE A 939 -5.05 -13.23 9.93
N MET A 940 -3.80 -13.36 9.48
CA MET A 940 -3.19 -12.44 8.52
C MET A 940 -3.76 -12.58 7.09
N PRO A 941 -4.25 -11.50 6.45
CA PRO A 941 -4.90 -11.56 5.14
C PRO A 941 -4.04 -12.13 3.99
N PRO A 942 -2.71 -11.84 3.88
CA PRO A 942 -1.88 -12.43 2.84
C PRO A 942 -1.81 -13.96 2.89
N LEU A 943 -1.91 -14.57 4.07
CA LEU A 943 -1.97 -16.03 4.20
C LEU A 943 -3.32 -16.59 3.74
N GLN A 944 -4.42 -15.91 4.04
CA GLN A 944 -5.75 -16.28 3.55
C GLN A 944 -5.79 -16.23 2.02
N GLN A 945 -5.39 -15.09 1.42
CA GLN A 945 -5.26 -14.90 -0.02
C GLN A 945 -4.36 -15.97 -0.65
N PHE A 946 -3.19 -16.24 -0.05
CA PHE A 946 -2.28 -17.28 -0.53
C PHE A 946 -2.93 -18.68 -0.55
N GLY A 947 -3.71 -19.01 0.49
CA GLY A 947 -4.50 -20.24 0.56
C GLY A 947 -5.57 -20.34 -0.52
N ILE A 948 -6.35 -19.27 -0.71
CA ILE A 948 -7.44 -19.17 -1.70
C ILE A 948 -6.87 -19.30 -3.12
N ILE A 949 -5.89 -18.48 -3.48
CA ILE A 949 -5.31 -18.42 -4.82
C ILE A 949 -4.57 -19.73 -5.15
N THR A 950 -3.83 -20.30 -4.20
CA THR A 950 -3.18 -21.62 -4.42
C THR A 950 -4.20 -22.75 -4.54
N GLY A 951 -5.29 -22.71 -3.77
CA GLY A 951 -6.42 -23.64 -3.90
C GLY A 951 -7.07 -23.58 -5.29
N MET A 952 -7.44 -22.39 -5.76
CA MET A 952 -8.01 -22.18 -7.09
C MET A 952 -7.05 -22.58 -8.21
N THR A 953 -5.77 -22.26 -8.06
CA THR A 953 -4.69 -22.69 -8.95
C THR A 953 -4.67 -24.22 -9.15
N ILE A 954 -4.76 -24.99 -8.07
CA ILE A 954 -4.78 -26.47 -8.14
C ILE A 954 -6.05 -26.96 -8.83
N ILE A 955 -7.21 -26.34 -8.58
CA ILE A 955 -8.46 -26.65 -9.28
C ILE A 955 -8.31 -26.39 -10.78
N TYR A 956 -7.75 -25.24 -11.17
CA TYR A 956 -7.52 -24.88 -12.57
C TYR A 956 -6.52 -25.82 -13.26
N ALA A 957 -5.39 -26.15 -12.63
CA ALA A 957 -4.42 -27.10 -13.15
C ALA A 957 -5.02 -28.50 -13.33
N PHE A 958 -5.81 -28.99 -12.36
CA PHE A 958 -6.53 -30.25 -12.48
C PHE A 958 -7.54 -30.22 -13.63
N VAL A 959 -8.39 -29.19 -13.72
CA VAL A 959 -9.40 -29.03 -14.78
C VAL A 959 -8.73 -28.94 -16.16
N ALA A 960 -7.64 -28.17 -16.29
CA ALA A 960 -6.88 -28.07 -17.52
C ALA A 960 -6.23 -29.41 -17.92
N SER A 961 -5.69 -30.17 -16.97
CA SER A 961 -5.10 -31.50 -17.22
C SER A 961 -6.13 -32.58 -17.61
N VAL A 962 -7.40 -32.43 -17.22
CA VAL A 962 -8.46 -33.41 -17.53
C VAL A 962 -9.29 -33.01 -18.75
N ILE A 963 -9.39 -31.72 -19.10
CA ILE A 963 -10.22 -31.23 -20.22
C ILE A 963 -9.38 -30.72 -21.41
N VAL A 964 -8.39 -29.86 -21.14
CA VAL A 964 -7.59 -29.20 -22.20
C VAL A 964 -6.47 -30.11 -22.70
N LEU A 965 -5.72 -30.75 -21.79
CA LEU A 965 -4.61 -31.64 -22.14
C LEU A 965 -5.01 -32.80 -23.07
N PRO A 966 -6.14 -33.53 -22.88
CA PRO A 966 -6.57 -34.54 -23.84
C PRO A 966 -6.79 -33.98 -25.25
N SER A 967 -7.36 -32.77 -25.35
CA SER A 967 -7.57 -32.09 -26.63
C SER A 967 -6.24 -31.71 -27.29
N LEU A 968 -5.26 -31.23 -26.50
CA LEU A 968 -3.89 -30.97 -26.97
C LEU A 968 -3.17 -32.26 -27.41
N LEU A 969 -3.33 -33.37 -26.68
CA LEU A 969 -2.76 -34.68 -27.04
C LEU A 969 -3.37 -35.24 -28.34
N VAL A 970 -4.66 -35.04 -28.61
CA VAL A 970 -5.29 -35.39 -29.90
C VAL A 970 -4.69 -34.57 -31.05
N VAL A 971 -4.51 -33.26 -30.86
CA VAL A 971 -3.90 -32.39 -31.89
C VAL A 971 -2.42 -32.78 -32.11
N TRP A 972 -1.67 -33.00 -31.04
CA TRP A 972 -0.27 -33.43 -31.09
C TRP A 972 -0.11 -34.79 -31.78
N THR A 973 -0.87 -35.81 -31.39
CA THR A 973 -0.80 -37.14 -32.05
C THR A 973 -1.18 -37.08 -33.53
N ARG A 974 -2.10 -36.19 -33.92
CA ARG A 974 -2.50 -36.01 -35.33
C ARG A 974 -1.43 -35.37 -36.22
N TYR A 975 -0.57 -34.49 -35.70
CA TYR A 975 0.36 -33.70 -36.51
C TYR A 975 1.85 -33.92 -36.20
N LEU A 976 2.20 -34.39 -35.00
CA LEU A 976 3.57 -34.48 -34.47
C LEU A 976 3.90 -35.81 -33.77
N GLY A 977 2.89 -36.61 -33.43
CA GLY A 977 3.05 -37.94 -32.80
C GLY A 977 3.04 -39.11 -33.81
N PRO A 978 3.00 -40.37 -33.32
CA PRO A 978 3.01 -41.56 -34.17
C PRO A 978 1.76 -41.64 -35.05
N SER A 979 1.93 -41.49 -36.37
CA SER A 979 0.84 -41.27 -37.32
C SER A 979 -0.13 -42.45 -37.55
N GLU A 980 0.11 -43.61 -36.95
CA GLU A 980 -0.74 -44.81 -37.07
C GLU A 980 -1.70 -44.97 -35.88
N ALA A 981 -1.44 -44.31 -34.74
CA ALA A 981 -2.13 -44.51 -33.46
C ALA A 981 -3.62 -44.12 -33.41
N LEU A 982 -4.06 -43.21 -34.29
CA LEU A 982 -5.45 -42.74 -34.38
C LEU A 982 -6.25 -43.41 -35.51
N ALA A 983 -5.61 -44.25 -36.33
CA ALA A 983 -6.20 -44.79 -37.56
C ALA A 983 -7.01 -46.09 -37.34
N THR A 984 -6.81 -46.77 -36.20
CA THR A 984 -7.37 -48.10 -35.91
C THR A 984 -8.88 -48.11 -35.64
N SER A 985 -9.48 -46.96 -35.30
CA SER A 985 -10.94 -46.84 -35.01
C SER A 985 -11.85 -46.69 -36.25
N GLY A 986 -11.38 -47.02 -37.45
CA GLY A 986 -12.15 -46.94 -38.69
C GLY A 986 -13.03 -48.15 -39.02
N GLY A 987 -12.98 -49.21 -38.21
CA GLY A 987 -13.76 -50.44 -38.41
C GLY A 987 -15.13 -50.43 -37.71
N ASP A 988 -16.15 -50.91 -38.41
CA ASP A 988 -17.54 -51.02 -37.92
C ASP A 988 -17.62 -51.98 -36.70
N PRO A 989 -18.41 -51.71 -35.64
CA PRO A 989 -18.41 -52.53 -34.43
C PRO A 989 -19.02 -53.94 -34.57
N ASP A 990 -19.70 -54.24 -35.67
CA ASP A 990 -20.58 -55.43 -35.83
C ASP A 990 -19.84 -56.74 -36.18
N ASP A 991 -18.56 -56.68 -36.59
CA ASP A 991 -17.81 -57.85 -37.12
C ASP A 991 -17.02 -58.66 -36.05
N ARG A 992 -17.28 -58.48 -34.75
CA ARG A 992 -16.45 -59.05 -33.65
C ARG A 992 -17.01 -60.27 -32.89
N ASP A 993 -18.04 -60.96 -33.40
CA ASP A 993 -18.62 -62.14 -32.72
C ASP A 993 -18.34 -63.53 -33.37
N ASP A 994 -17.85 -63.61 -34.62
CA ASP A 994 -17.75 -64.88 -35.37
C ASP A 994 -16.36 -65.56 -35.38
N ALA A 995 -15.68 -65.64 -34.23
CA ALA A 995 -14.35 -66.27 -34.14
C ALA A 995 -14.14 -67.17 -32.88
N ALA A 996 -15.10 -68.05 -32.58
CA ALA A 996 -14.94 -69.06 -31.52
C ALA A 996 -15.51 -70.45 -31.85
N SER A 997 -14.86 -71.22 -32.75
CA SER A 997 -15.00 -72.69 -32.74
C SER A 997 -13.75 -73.45 -33.21
N ILE A 998 -13.13 -74.10 -32.22
CA ILE A 998 -12.40 -75.39 -32.22
C ILE A 998 -12.62 -76.27 -33.47
N ASP A 999 -11.56 -76.79 -34.13
CA ASP A 999 -11.11 -78.19 -33.94
C ASP A 999 -9.74 -78.55 -34.61
N ASP A 1000 -9.24 -79.72 -34.23
CA ASP A 1000 -7.96 -80.41 -34.47
C ASP A 1000 -7.76 -80.99 -35.90
N GLY A 1001 -6.57 -81.54 -36.20
CA GLY A 1001 -6.45 -82.64 -37.19
C GLY A 1001 -5.59 -82.46 -38.47
N SER A 1002 -4.27 -82.61 -38.31
CA SER A 1002 -3.39 -83.47 -39.14
C SER A 1002 -3.54 -83.64 -40.69
N ALA A 1003 -2.55 -83.06 -41.40
CA ALA A 1003 -1.69 -83.75 -42.40
C ALA A 1003 -2.26 -84.12 -43.82
N PRO A 1004 -1.40 -84.45 -44.84
CA PRO A 1004 -1.57 -83.85 -46.19
C PRO A 1004 -1.64 -84.83 -47.40
N ALA A 1005 -2.14 -84.36 -48.56
CA ALA A 1005 -1.81 -84.90 -49.90
C ALA A 1005 -2.27 -84.02 -51.11
N ASP A 1006 -1.29 -83.51 -51.88
CA ASP A 1006 -1.00 -83.73 -53.33
C ASP A 1006 -2.09 -83.80 -54.45
N ALA A 1007 -1.65 -83.39 -55.66
CA ALA A 1007 -2.18 -83.58 -57.05
C ALA A 1007 -3.60 -83.04 -57.42
N GLY A 1008 -3.85 -82.29 -58.51
CA GLY A 1008 -3.10 -81.98 -59.73
C GLY A 1008 -4.00 -82.03 -61.00
N SER A 1009 -3.71 -81.20 -62.03
CA SER A 1009 -4.13 -81.32 -63.46
C SER A 1009 -5.61 -81.01 -63.85
N ALA A 1010 -5.95 -80.47 -65.05
CA ALA A 1010 -5.22 -79.79 -66.14
C ALA A 1010 -6.18 -79.30 -67.27
N ALA A 1011 -5.64 -78.51 -68.24
CA ALA A 1011 -6.06 -78.31 -69.65
C ALA A 1011 -7.39 -77.56 -69.94
N ALA A 1012 -7.44 -76.43 -70.68
CA ALA A 1012 -7.19 -76.14 -72.13
C ALA A 1012 -8.55 -75.81 -72.83
N ASP A 1013 -8.71 -75.09 -73.95
CA ASP A 1013 -7.82 -74.69 -75.06
C ASP A 1013 -8.41 -73.49 -75.89
N ASP A 1014 -7.63 -73.01 -76.87
CA ASP A 1014 -8.02 -72.38 -78.17
C ASP A 1014 -8.38 -70.87 -78.29
N GLY A 1015 -8.06 -70.25 -79.44
CA GLY A 1015 -8.70 -69.01 -79.92
C GLY A 1015 -7.83 -67.90 -80.56
N SER A 1016 -7.21 -68.15 -81.72
CA SER A 1016 -6.45 -67.22 -82.59
C SER A 1016 -7.05 -65.83 -82.98
N GLU A 1017 -6.17 -64.84 -83.20
CA GLU A 1017 -6.32 -63.59 -84.01
C GLU A 1017 -6.63 -63.87 -85.53
N PRO A 1018 -6.88 -62.88 -86.47
CA PRO A 1018 -6.58 -61.42 -86.45
C PRO A 1018 -7.55 -60.42 -87.16
N SER A 1019 -7.20 -59.11 -87.09
CA SER A 1019 -7.45 -57.99 -88.07
C SER A 1019 -8.89 -57.68 -88.56
N GLY A 1020 -9.45 -56.47 -88.42
CA GLY A 1020 -9.10 -55.17 -89.07
C GLY A 1020 -10.44 -54.46 -89.46
N ASP A 1021 -10.53 -53.22 -89.94
CA ASP A 1021 -9.55 -52.19 -90.34
C ASP A 1021 -10.24 -50.79 -90.51
N GLY A 1022 -9.45 -49.70 -90.42
CA GLY A 1022 -9.67 -48.39 -91.06
C GLY A 1022 -10.69 -47.38 -90.50
N ALA A 1023 -10.54 -46.06 -90.70
CA ALA A 1023 -9.39 -45.25 -91.14
C ALA A 1023 -9.70 -43.74 -90.91
N THR A 1024 -8.73 -42.90 -90.48
CA THR A 1024 -8.06 -41.79 -91.22
C THR A 1024 -7.76 -40.65 -90.20
N ALA A 1025 -6.94 -39.60 -90.43
CA ALA A 1025 -5.72 -39.31 -91.22
C ALA A 1025 -5.28 -37.85 -90.88
N ALA A 1026 -4.04 -37.35 -91.00
CA ALA A 1026 -2.69 -37.94 -91.08
C ALA A 1026 -1.62 -36.79 -91.00
N SER A 1027 -0.36 -37.11 -90.68
CA SER A 1027 0.90 -36.30 -90.91
C SER A 1027 1.05 -34.93 -90.20
N SER A 1028 2.24 -34.31 -90.04
CA SER A 1028 3.66 -34.71 -89.78
C SER A 1028 4.43 -33.40 -89.42
N ASP A 1029 5.74 -33.28 -89.14
CA ASP A 1029 6.93 -34.15 -89.15
C ASP A 1029 8.01 -33.59 -88.17
N GLY A 1030 9.21 -34.18 -88.06
CA GLY A 1030 10.29 -33.71 -87.14
C GLY A 1030 11.50 -33.03 -87.80
N SER A 1031 12.11 -32.02 -87.14
CA SER A 1031 13.45 -31.47 -87.45
C SER A 1031 14.01 -30.57 -86.31
N ASP A 1032 15.34 -30.56 -86.17
CA ASP A 1032 16.22 -29.58 -85.47
C ASP A 1032 17.25 -29.11 -86.56
N PRO A 1033 18.05 -28.00 -86.49
CA PRO A 1033 18.19 -26.91 -85.49
C PRO A 1033 18.23 -25.47 -86.08
N SER A 1034 18.37 -24.40 -85.26
CA SER A 1034 19.39 -23.31 -85.40
C SER A 1034 19.19 -22.00 -84.58
N ALA A 1035 20.16 -21.72 -83.68
CA ALA A 1035 20.92 -20.47 -83.44
C ALA A 1035 20.32 -19.04 -83.17
N SER A 1036 21.06 -18.31 -82.30
CA SER A 1036 21.16 -16.84 -82.06
C SER A 1036 20.04 -16.15 -81.24
N GLU A 1037 20.31 -15.21 -80.30
CA GLU A 1037 21.59 -14.70 -79.74
C GLU A 1037 21.37 -13.98 -78.37
N THR A 1038 22.35 -14.08 -77.44
CA THR A 1038 22.85 -13.11 -76.41
C THR A 1038 21.91 -12.13 -75.63
N ALA A 1039 22.16 -11.74 -74.35
CA ALA A 1039 23.20 -12.01 -73.34
C ALA A 1039 22.65 -11.71 -71.90
N ALA A 1040 22.96 -12.48 -70.84
CA ALA A 1040 23.97 -12.23 -69.77
C ALA A 1040 23.59 -11.17 -68.68
N SER A 1041 23.94 -11.30 -67.39
CA SER A 1041 24.41 -12.43 -66.55
C SER A 1041 24.55 -12.01 -65.06
N ALA A 1042 24.36 -12.94 -64.10
CA ALA A 1042 25.02 -13.05 -62.78
C ALA A 1042 24.98 -11.87 -61.77
N ALA A 1043 25.29 -12.00 -60.46
CA ALA A 1043 25.13 -13.06 -59.45
C ALA A 1043 25.50 -12.48 -58.05
N SER A 1044 24.94 -13.05 -56.97
CA SER A 1044 25.44 -13.06 -55.55
C SER A 1044 25.81 -11.75 -54.80
N ASP A 1045 25.10 -11.47 -53.69
CA ASP A 1045 25.55 -11.30 -52.27
C ASP A 1045 26.89 -10.57 -51.89
N PRO A 1046 27.10 -10.09 -50.64
CA PRO A 1046 26.17 -9.56 -49.59
C PRO A 1046 26.80 -8.37 -48.75
N ILE A 1047 26.25 -8.09 -47.54
CA ILE A 1047 26.92 -7.50 -46.33
C ILE A 1047 27.07 -5.94 -46.16
N ALA A 1048 26.37 -5.44 -45.12
CA ALA A 1048 26.75 -4.53 -44.01
C ALA A 1048 27.11 -3.00 -44.12
N GLU A 1049 26.78 -2.33 -43.00
CA GLU A 1049 27.47 -1.23 -42.26
C GLU A 1049 27.35 0.28 -42.64
N THR A 1050 26.55 0.97 -41.81
CA THR A 1050 26.84 2.16 -40.95
C THR A 1050 27.09 3.60 -41.47
N GLU A 1051 26.69 4.52 -40.57
CA GLU A 1051 27.25 5.85 -40.22
C GLU A 1051 26.75 7.17 -40.87
N THR A 1052 26.19 8.00 -39.97
CA THR A 1052 26.39 9.47 -39.79
C THR A 1052 25.83 10.49 -40.80
N GLY A 1053 25.13 11.49 -40.25
CA GLY A 1053 25.80 12.78 -40.02
C GLY A 1053 25.31 14.04 -40.78
N ALA A 1054 24.73 14.96 -39.99
CA ALA A 1054 24.87 16.43 -40.08
C ALA A 1054 24.17 17.27 -41.18
N SER A 1055 23.20 18.08 -40.71
CA SER A 1055 22.92 19.49 -41.08
C SER A 1055 22.37 19.78 -42.49
N SER A 1056 21.45 20.73 -42.72
CA SER A 1056 21.53 22.15 -42.33
C SER A 1056 20.33 22.94 -42.90
N GLN A 1057 19.99 24.09 -42.29
CA GLN A 1057 19.50 25.34 -42.94
C GLN A 1057 18.13 25.33 -43.72
N GLU A 1058 17.32 26.40 -43.77
CA GLU A 1058 17.26 27.70 -43.06
C GLU A 1058 15.93 28.45 -43.37
N THR A 1059 15.62 29.47 -42.55
CA THR A 1059 14.90 30.73 -42.85
C THR A 1059 13.40 30.83 -43.25
N ALA A 1060 12.73 31.74 -42.52
CA ALA A 1060 11.95 32.91 -43.01
C ALA A 1060 10.42 32.82 -43.26
N VAL A 1061 9.58 33.85 -43.00
CA VAL A 1061 9.63 35.09 -42.14
C VAL A 1061 8.25 35.80 -42.22
N ALA A 1062 7.84 36.51 -41.15
CA ALA A 1062 6.84 37.62 -41.11
C ALA A 1062 5.33 37.34 -41.43
N SER A 1063 4.36 38.16 -41.00
CA SER A 1063 4.26 39.12 -39.86
C SER A 1063 2.81 39.68 -39.73
N ALA A 1064 2.59 40.48 -38.67
CA ALA A 1064 1.50 41.46 -38.45
C ALA A 1064 0.10 40.88 -38.15
N ALA A 1065 -0.47 41.05 -36.95
CA ALA A 1065 -0.72 42.24 -36.10
C ALA A 1065 -2.06 42.95 -36.39
N GLY A 1066 -2.89 43.10 -35.35
CA GLY A 1066 -4.14 43.85 -35.34
C GLY A 1066 -4.76 43.80 -33.95
N ALA A 1067 -4.90 44.95 -33.28
CA ALA A 1067 -5.30 45.03 -31.88
C ALA A 1067 -6.65 45.73 -31.68
N ASN A 1068 -7.14 45.64 -30.44
CA ASN A 1068 -7.96 46.62 -29.70
C ASN A 1068 -9.51 46.61 -29.77
N THR A 1069 -10.05 46.45 -28.55
CA THR A 1069 -10.99 47.33 -27.81
C THR A 1069 -12.52 47.17 -27.89
N VAL A 1070 -13.07 46.80 -26.72
CA VAL A 1070 -14.10 47.53 -25.91
C VAL A 1070 -15.46 47.85 -26.54
N GLY A 1071 -16.53 47.39 -25.89
CA GLY A 1071 -17.89 47.93 -26.04
C GLY A 1071 -18.91 47.27 -25.11
N ALA A 1072 -19.37 47.98 -24.09
CA ALA A 1072 -20.27 47.47 -23.05
C ALA A 1072 -21.77 47.74 -23.34
N ALA A 1073 -22.61 47.04 -22.54
CA ALA A 1073 -23.85 47.53 -21.91
C ALA A 1073 -25.24 47.01 -22.37
N ASP A 1074 -25.98 46.58 -21.35
CA ASP A 1074 -27.41 46.75 -21.06
C ASP A 1074 -28.50 45.85 -21.69
N ALA A 1075 -29.01 44.97 -20.81
CA ALA A 1075 -30.37 44.99 -20.26
C ALA A 1075 -31.56 44.40 -21.04
N ALA A 1076 -32.03 43.26 -20.51
CA ALA A 1076 -33.42 42.92 -20.17
C ALA A 1076 -34.53 42.96 -21.25
N ASN A 1077 -35.26 41.83 -21.41
CA ASN A 1077 -36.57 41.65 -20.75
C ASN A 1077 -37.25 40.29 -21.08
N SER A 1078 -37.92 39.73 -20.06
CA SER A 1078 -38.83 38.58 -19.99
C SER A 1078 -39.70 38.18 -21.19
N GLY A 1079 -40.08 36.89 -21.23
CA GLY A 1079 -41.37 36.45 -21.82
C GLY A 1079 -41.45 34.99 -22.30
N ALA A 1080 -41.92 34.06 -21.46
CA ALA A 1080 -42.09 32.64 -21.83
C ALA A 1080 -43.24 32.37 -22.83
N SER A 1081 -43.07 31.38 -23.72
CA SER A 1081 -44.05 30.30 -24.00
C SER A 1081 -43.63 29.37 -25.15
N ASP A 1082 -43.20 28.16 -24.77
CA ASP A 1082 -43.74 26.86 -25.22
C ASP A 1082 -44.35 26.73 -26.63
N ALA A 1083 -43.66 26.00 -27.53
CA ALA A 1083 -44.19 24.95 -28.44
C ALA A 1083 -43.18 24.63 -29.56
N GLY A 1084 -42.59 23.43 -29.53
CA GLY A 1084 -41.47 23.07 -30.40
C GLY A 1084 -41.80 22.77 -31.88
N THR A 1085 -40.75 22.64 -32.70
CA THR A 1085 -40.74 21.79 -33.90
C THR A 1085 -39.31 21.37 -34.24
N SER A 1086 -39.14 20.12 -34.67
CA SER A 1086 -37.85 19.50 -34.99
C SER A 1086 -37.01 20.29 -36.03
N GLY A 1087 -35.75 20.59 -35.68
CA GLY A 1087 -34.72 21.12 -36.58
C GLY A 1087 -33.62 20.08 -36.87
N ALA A 1088 -33.20 19.98 -38.12
CA ALA A 1088 -32.27 18.97 -38.63
C ALA A 1088 -30.86 18.99 -38.01
N ALA A 1089 -30.30 17.79 -37.80
CA ALA A 1089 -28.87 17.44 -37.80
C ALA A 1089 -27.86 18.60 -37.62
N GLY A 1090 -27.58 18.96 -36.36
CA GLY A 1090 -26.30 19.53 -35.97
C GLY A 1090 -25.21 18.46 -36.10
N ASN A 1091 -24.05 18.83 -36.62
CA ASN A 1091 -22.95 17.91 -36.95
C ASN A 1091 -21.77 18.09 -35.97
N GLY A 1092 -22.11 18.28 -34.69
CA GLY A 1092 -21.23 18.58 -33.56
C GLY A 1092 -21.83 18.04 -32.25
N PRO A 1093 -21.11 18.16 -31.13
CA PRO A 1093 -21.44 17.48 -29.88
C PRO A 1093 -22.80 17.87 -29.29
N ARG A 1094 -23.36 16.97 -28.50
CA ARG A 1094 -24.55 17.22 -27.67
C ARG A 1094 -24.17 17.23 -26.21
N VAL A 1095 -24.54 18.27 -25.50
CA VAL A 1095 -24.25 18.43 -24.07
C VAL A 1095 -25.55 18.23 -23.30
N THR A 1096 -25.57 17.31 -22.34
CA THR A 1096 -26.74 17.01 -21.49
C THR A 1096 -26.39 17.18 -20.02
N ARG A 1097 -27.16 17.96 -19.26
CA ARG A 1097 -27.05 18.07 -17.79
C ARG A 1097 -28.17 17.34 -17.06
N THR A 1098 -27.80 16.58 -16.04
CA THR A 1098 -28.67 15.92 -15.06
C THR A 1098 -28.27 16.32 -13.65
N VAL A 1099 -29.21 16.30 -12.71
CA VAL A 1099 -28.95 16.58 -11.28
C VAL A 1099 -29.57 15.46 -10.44
N SER A 1100 -28.99 15.16 -9.28
CA SER A 1100 -29.50 14.13 -8.36
C SER A 1100 -30.86 14.48 -7.74
N THR A 1101 -31.22 15.75 -7.65
CA THR A 1101 -32.50 16.25 -7.12
C THR A 1101 -32.94 17.55 -7.81
N ASP A 1102 -34.25 17.73 -7.95
CA ASP A 1102 -34.87 18.99 -8.41
C ASP A 1102 -34.94 20.05 -7.29
N ALA A 1103 -34.79 19.66 -6.01
CA ALA A 1103 -34.85 20.57 -4.86
C ALA A 1103 -33.89 20.20 -3.72
N VAL A 1104 -33.36 21.21 -3.04
CA VAL A 1104 -32.30 21.08 -2.01
C VAL A 1104 -32.50 22.05 -0.84
N ARG A 1105 -31.99 21.74 0.35
CA ARG A 1105 -31.96 22.65 1.52
C ARG A 1105 -30.71 23.54 1.52
N PRO A 1106 -30.74 24.71 2.18
CA PRO A 1106 -29.52 25.48 2.43
C PRO A 1106 -28.49 24.64 3.21
N GLY A 1107 -27.25 24.54 2.72
CA GLY A 1107 -26.18 23.72 3.29
C GLY A 1107 -26.22 22.23 2.92
N GLU A 1108 -27.13 21.79 2.05
CA GLU A 1108 -27.22 20.40 1.60
C GLU A 1108 -26.53 20.20 0.23
N GLN A 1109 -25.88 19.05 0.06
CA GLN A 1109 -25.12 18.72 -1.14
C GLN A 1109 -26.02 18.11 -2.23
N PHE A 1110 -25.64 18.30 -3.50
CA PHE A 1110 -26.26 17.60 -4.62
C PHE A 1110 -25.24 17.36 -5.75
N SER A 1111 -25.44 16.29 -6.53
CA SER A 1111 -24.57 15.92 -7.63
C SER A 1111 -25.12 16.38 -8.97
N VAL A 1112 -24.24 16.83 -9.87
CA VAL A 1112 -24.56 17.29 -11.21
C VAL A 1112 -23.72 16.50 -12.21
N GLY A 1113 -24.41 15.77 -13.08
CA GLY A 1113 -23.81 15.03 -14.18
C GLY A 1113 -23.89 15.81 -15.50
N LEU A 1114 -22.78 15.84 -16.23
CA LEU A 1114 -22.65 16.41 -17.57
C LEU A 1114 -22.15 15.34 -18.54
N SER A 1115 -22.87 15.15 -19.65
CA SER A 1115 -22.46 14.24 -20.72
C SER A 1115 -22.34 14.99 -22.05
N VAL A 1116 -21.18 14.88 -22.70
CA VAL A 1116 -20.89 15.46 -24.02
C VAL A 1116 -20.77 14.34 -25.03
N SER A 1117 -21.83 14.05 -25.77
CA SER A 1117 -21.85 13.00 -26.80
C SER A 1117 -21.21 13.47 -28.11
N ASP A 1118 -20.60 12.55 -28.88
CA ASP A 1118 -19.98 12.83 -30.20
C ASP A 1118 -18.86 13.90 -30.17
N ALA A 1119 -18.19 14.07 -29.03
CA ALA A 1119 -17.07 15.01 -28.88
C ALA A 1119 -15.85 14.58 -29.71
N SER A 1120 -15.12 15.53 -30.32
CA SER A 1120 -13.86 15.21 -31.03
C SER A 1120 -12.93 16.41 -31.18
N GLY A 1121 -11.61 16.16 -31.19
CA GLY A 1121 -10.58 17.18 -31.32
C GLY A 1121 -10.34 17.93 -30.00
N ARG A 1122 -10.16 19.26 -30.07
CA ARG A 1122 -10.02 20.10 -28.87
C ARG A 1122 -11.40 20.50 -28.37
N VAL A 1123 -11.66 20.19 -27.09
CA VAL A 1123 -12.93 20.42 -26.40
C VAL A 1123 -12.64 21.17 -25.10
N LEU A 1124 -13.32 22.30 -24.89
CA LEU A 1124 -13.34 23.04 -23.63
C LEU A 1124 -14.77 23.02 -23.11
N LEU A 1125 -15.00 22.39 -21.95
CA LEU A 1125 -16.22 22.53 -21.18
C LEU A 1125 -16.03 23.69 -20.19
N VAL A 1126 -17.00 24.59 -20.12
CA VAL A 1126 -17.09 25.67 -19.14
C VAL A 1126 -18.44 25.56 -18.46
N GLU A 1127 -18.44 25.40 -17.14
CA GLU A 1127 -19.65 25.17 -16.35
C GLU A 1127 -19.61 26.03 -15.08
N ASP A 1128 -20.59 26.91 -14.85
CA ASP A 1128 -20.81 27.60 -13.58
C ASP A 1128 -21.62 26.67 -12.66
N ALA A 1129 -20.92 26.09 -11.68
CA ALA A 1129 -21.53 25.23 -10.68
C ALA A 1129 -22.54 26.02 -9.83
N ALA A 1130 -23.78 25.55 -9.80
CA ALA A 1130 -24.79 26.13 -8.94
C ALA A 1130 -24.48 25.77 -7.47
N GLY A 1131 -23.89 26.70 -6.72
CA GLY A 1131 -23.55 26.46 -5.31
C GLY A 1131 -22.31 27.22 -4.84
N VAL A 1132 -21.74 26.75 -3.73
CA VAL A 1132 -20.36 27.04 -3.29
C VAL A 1132 -19.64 25.68 -3.17
N GLY A 1133 -18.31 25.66 -3.10
CA GLY A 1133 -17.53 24.46 -2.73
C GLY A 1133 -17.46 23.32 -3.76
N GLY A 1134 -18.20 23.41 -4.87
CA GLY A 1134 -18.39 22.24 -5.72
C GLY A 1134 -17.12 21.66 -6.32
N HIS A 1135 -16.88 20.37 -6.06
CA HIS A 1135 -15.71 19.62 -6.50
C HIS A 1135 -16.11 18.50 -7.47
N VAL A 1136 -15.22 18.22 -8.41
CA VAL A 1136 -15.41 17.17 -9.41
C VAL A 1136 -15.19 15.80 -8.76
N THR A 1137 -16.15 14.89 -8.92
CA THR A 1137 -16.10 13.53 -8.37
C THR A 1137 -15.73 12.47 -9.41
N ASP A 1138 -16.12 12.64 -10.68
CA ASP A 1138 -15.70 11.78 -11.80
C ASP A 1138 -15.48 12.60 -13.08
N ILE A 1139 -14.46 12.23 -13.87
CA ILE A 1139 -14.31 12.67 -15.27
C ILE A 1139 -13.76 11.50 -16.09
N SER A 1140 -14.48 11.14 -17.15
CA SER A 1140 -14.05 10.13 -18.11
C SER A 1140 -14.21 10.61 -19.55
N PRO A 1141 -13.17 10.53 -20.40
CA PRO A 1141 -11.76 10.24 -20.09
C PRO A 1141 -11.08 11.43 -19.39
N SER A 1142 -9.95 11.17 -18.73
CA SER A 1142 -9.12 12.18 -18.05
C SER A 1142 -8.83 13.41 -18.94
N PRO A 1143 -9.02 14.64 -18.44
CA PRO A 1143 -8.78 15.86 -19.19
C PRO A 1143 -7.28 16.16 -19.32
N THR A 1144 -6.92 17.04 -20.26
CA THR A 1144 -5.53 17.53 -20.35
C THR A 1144 -5.21 18.54 -19.25
N THR A 1145 -6.23 19.27 -18.78
CA THR A 1145 -6.18 20.08 -17.56
C THR A 1145 -7.62 20.39 -17.15
N TYR A 1146 -7.84 20.52 -15.84
CA TYR A 1146 -9.05 21.13 -15.29
C TYR A 1146 -8.63 22.19 -14.27
N THR A 1147 -9.44 23.23 -14.10
CA THR A 1147 -9.25 24.25 -13.06
C THR A 1147 -10.58 24.89 -12.69
N GLN A 1148 -10.68 25.36 -11.46
CA GLN A 1148 -11.86 26.01 -10.92
C GLN A 1148 -11.52 27.46 -10.55
N VAL A 1149 -12.33 28.40 -11.00
CA VAL A 1149 -12.15 29.82 -10.68
C VAL A 1149 -13.46 30.33 -10.07
N GLY A 1150 -13.51 30.32 -8.74
CA GLY A 1150 -14.75 30.55 -8.00
C GLY A 1150 -15.73 29.41 -8.23
N ARG A 1151 -16.88 29.72 -8.85
CA ARG A 1151 -17.91 28.72 -9.19
C ARG A 1151 -17.74 28.11 -10.59
N THR A 1152 -16.93 28.72 -11.45
CA THR A 1152 -16.78 28.25 -12.84
C THR A 1152 -15.69 27.21 -12.96
N LEU A 1153 -16.07 26.02 -13.40
CA LEU A 1153 -15.21 24.89 -13.76
C LEU A 1153 -14.80 25.02 -15.23
N TYR A 1154 -13.51 24.93 -15.52
CA TYR A 1154 -12.93 24.95 -16.85
C TYR A 1154 -12.20 23.64 -17.10
N ILE A 1155 -12.66 22.85 -18.06
CA ILE A 1155 -12.10 21.52 -18.35
C ILE A 1155 -11.70 21.44 -19.82
N LEU A 1156 -10.41 21.20 -20.08
CA LEU A 1156 -9.83 21.21 -21.41
C LEU A 1156 -9.28 19.83 -21.77
N TRP A 1157 -9.81 19.25 -22.85
CA TRP A 1157 -9.17 18.18 -23.59
C TRP A 1157 -8.52 18.74 -24.86
N GLN A 1158 -7.21 18.56 -25.02
CA GLN A 1158 -6.50 19.06 -26.21
C GLN A 1158 -6.73 18.19 -27.46
N SER A 1159 -6.97 16.89 -27.31
CA SER A 1159 -7.16 15.95 -28.42
C SER A 1159 -7.98 14.70 -28.01
N VAL A 1160 -9.30 14.79 -28.09
CA VAL A 1160 -10.20 13.63 -27.90
C VAL A 1160 -10.40 12.90 -29.24
N PRO A 1161 -10.32 11.55 -29.30
CA PRO A 1161 -10.95 10.76 -30.37
C PRO A 1161 -12.47 10.96 -30.38
N GLN A 1162 -13.20 10.44 -31.38
CA GLN A 1162 -14.67 10.55 -31.36
C GLN A 1162 -15.27 9.56 -30.33
N ILE A 1163 -15.49 10.05 -29.12
CA ILE A 1163 -16.06 9.35 -27.96
C ILE A 1163 -16.93 10.30 -27.15
N ASP A 1164 -17.75 9.75 -26.26
CA ASP A 1164 -18.55 10.54 -25.33
C ASP A 1164 -17.68 10.91 -24.11
N LEU A 1165 -17.83 12.14 -23.61
CA LEU A 1165 -17.22 12.61 -22.36
C LEU A 1165 -18.28 12.60 -21.26
N THR A 1166 -17.90 12.20 -20.05
CA THR A 1166 -18.72 12.34 -18.84
C THR A 1166 -17.95 13.08 -17.76
N MET A 1167 -18.68 13.86 -16.97
CA MET A 1167 -18.21 14.59 -15.80
C MET A 1167 -19.32 14.52 -14.75
N GLU A 1168 -18.95 14.29 -13.50
CA GLU A 1168 -19.82 14.49 -12.34
C GLU A 1168 -19.11 15.42 -11.35
N TYR A 1169 -19.87 16.34 -10.74
CA TYR A 1169 -19.40 17.17 -9.65
C TYR A 1169 -20.48 17.28 -8.57
N VAL A 1170 -20.05 17.31 -7.31
CA VAL A 1170 -20.92 17.63 -6.17
C VAL A 1170 -20.87 19.14 -5.96
N ALA A 1171 -21.97 19.76 -5.54
CA ALA A 1171 -22.05 21.17 -5.18
C ALA A 1171 -22.88 21.38 -3.91
N ASP A 1172 -22.47 22.33 -3.08
CA ASP A 1172 -23.18 22.71 -1.86
C ASP A 1172 -24.19 23.83 -2.16
N ALA A 1173 -25.44 23.61 -1.78
CA ALA A 1173 -26.39 24.71 -1.69
C ALA A 1173 -25.91 25.72 -0.61
N PRO A 1174 -25.84 27.03 -0.88
CA PRO A 1174 -25.34 27.99 0.12
C PRO A 1174 -26.16 27.93 1.41
N SER A 1175 -25.51 27.91 2.56
CA SER A 1175 -26.17 27.82 3.87
C SER A 1175 -27.00 29.06 4.22
N ASP A 1176 -26.79 30.18 3.52
CA ASP A 1176 -27.58 31.42 3.60
C ASP A 1176 -28.67 31.54 2.52
N ALA A 1177 -28.82 30.55 1.63
CA ALA A 1177 -29.81 30.56 0.56
C ALA A 1177 -31.25 30.61 1.09
N MET A 1178 -32.11 31.41 0.45
CA MET A 1178 -33.48 31.59 0.92
C MET A 1178 -34.44 30.56 0.30
N PRO A 1179 -35.41 30.01 1.06
CA PRO A 1179 -36.44 29.14 0.50
C PRO A 1179 -37.23 29.82 -0.64
N GLY A 1180 -37.21 29.20 -1.83
CA GLY A 1180 -37.74 29.75 -3.09
C GLY A 1180 -36.69 30.40 -3.99
N GLU A 1181 -35.42 30.38 -3.62
CA GLU A 1181 -34.28 30.72 -4.48
C GLU A 1181 -34.00 29.59 -5.48
N ARG A 1182 -33.58 29.91 -6.72
CA ARG A 1182 -33.18 28.90 -7.71
C ARG A 1182 -31.67 28.97 -7.92
N LEU A 1183 -30.96 27.89 -7.62
CA LEU A 1183 -29.53 27.75 -7.89
C LEU A 1183 -29.38 27.36 -9.37
N ALA A 1184 -29.15 28.36 -10.22
CA ALA A 1184 -29.03 28.17 -11.67
C ALA A 1184 -27.64 27.69 -12.10
N PHE A 1185 -27.61 26.84 -13.11
CA PHE A 1185 -26.41 26.42 -13.84
C PHE A 1185 -26.29 27.23 -15.14
N ASP A 1186 -25.08 27.67 -15.48
CA ASP A 1186 -24.80 28.29 -16.78
C ASP A 1186 -23.54 27.65 -17.36
N GLY A 1187 -23.64 27.06 -18.56
CA GLY A 1187 -22.56 26.23 -19.08
C GLY A 1187 -22.66 25.95 -20.56
N HIS A 1188 -21.49 25.80 -21.18
CA HIS A 1188 -21.32 25.63 -22.61
C HIS A 1188 -20.07 24.80 -22.93
N VAL A 1189 -20.11 24.11 -24.07
CA VAL A 1189 -18.95 23.40 -24.62
C VAL A 1189 -18.46 24.11 -25.88
N VAL A 1190 -17.18 24.45 -25.93
CA VAL A 1190 -16.50 24.90 -27.15
C VAL A 1190 -15.76 23.72 -27.77
N ALA A 1191 -16.25 23.25 -28.93
CA ALA A 1191 -15.67 22.13 -29.66
C ALA A 1191 -15.45 22.52 -31.13
N GLY A 1192 -14.23 22.32 -31.63
CA GLY A 1192 -13.87 22.68 -33.02
C GLY A 1192 -13.88 24.19 -33.33
N GLY A 1193 -14.13 25.05 -32.34
CA GLY A 1193 -14.25 26.50 -32.48
C GLY A 1193 -15.67 27.04 -32.54
N ASP A 1194 -16.68 26.15 -32.50
CA ASP A 1194 -18.09 26.50 -32.31
C ASP A 1194 -18.51 26.20 -30.86
N GLU A 1195 -19.51 26.94 -30.37
CA GLU A 1195 -20.04 26.88 -29.00
C GLU A 1195 -21.39 26.15 -28.99
N TYR A 1196 -21.58 25.27 -28.01
CA TYR A 1196 -22.74 24.39 -27.87
C TYR A 1196 -23.33 24.57 -26.46
N GLU A 1197 -24.59 25.01 -26.38
CA GLU A 1197 -25.33 25.17 -25.13
C GLU A 1197 -25.65 23.80 -24.50
N THR A 1198 -25.76 23.77 -23.17
CA THR A 1198 -26.15 22.57 -22.41
C THR A 1198 -27.67 22.39 -22.36
N ASP A 1199 -28.17 21.32 -22.99
CA ASP A 1199 -29.56 20.87 -22.83
C ASP A 1199 -29.71 20.15 -21.47
N GLY A 1200 -30.84 20.29 -20.78
CA GLY A 1200 -31.13 19.53 -19.54
C GLY A 1200 -31.70 20.38 -18.42
N VAL A 1201 -31.35 20.05 -17.18
CA VAL A 1201 -31.72 20.83 -15.98
C VAL A 1201 -30.97 22.17 -15.98
N ASP A 1202 -31.67 23.27 -15.70
CA ASP A 1202 -31.15 24.65 -15.72
C ASP A 1202 -31.03 25.29 -14.33
N ALA A 1203 -31.73 24.75 -13.32
CA ALA A 1203 -31.57 25.15 -11.91
C ALA A 1203 -32.10 24.10 -10.93
N VAL A 1204 -31.63 24.14 -9.68
CA VAL A 1204 -32.20 23.43 -8.52
C VAL A 1204 -32.98 24.42 -7.64
N ASP A 1205 -34.15 24.03 -7.12
CA ASP A 1205 -34.97 24.89 -6.25
C ASP A 1205 -34.59 24.72 -4.76
N VAL A 1206 -34.23 25.81 -4.08
CA VAL A 1206 -33.96 25.81 -2.64
C VAL A 1206 -35.28 25.78 -1.87
N THR A 1207 -35.44 24.84 -0.94
CA THR A 1207 -36.68 24.69 -0.16
C THR A 1207 -36.42 24.47 1.33
N SER A 1208 -37.37 24.91 2.16
CA SER A 1208 -37.44 24.59 3.59
C SER A 1208 -38.58 23.63 3.93
N ASP A 1209 -39.25 23.07 2.92
CA ASP A 1209 -40.30 22.05 3.09
C ASP A 1209 -39.64 20.67 2.89
N GLU A 1210 -39.34 19.96 3.98
CA GLU A 1210 -38.75 18.61 3.93
C GLU A 1210 -39.63 17.63 3.14
N LEU A 1211 -40.95 17.85 3.18
CA LEU A 1211 -41.96 17.09 2.43
C LEU A 1211 -42.05 17.51 0.95
N ALA A 1212 -41.30 18.52 0.52
CA ALA A 1212 -41.04 18.84 -0.88
C ALA A 1212 -39.74 18.18 -1.37
N VAL A 1213 -38.67 18.17 -0.57
CA VAL A 1213 -37.40 17.46 -0.90
C VAL A 1213 -37.67 15.97 -1.13
N LEU A 1214 -38.33 15.31 -0.18
CA LEU A 1214 -38.77 13.91 -0.27
C LEU A 1214 -39.77 13.62 -1.40
N ARG A 1215 -40.25 14.64 -2.13
CA ARG A 1215 -41.13 14.49 -3.31
C ARG A 1215 -40.48 14.95 -4.61
N ALA A 1216 -39.28 15.50 -4.56
CA ALA A 1216 -38.56 16.06 -5.71
C ALA A 1216 -37.64 15.03 -6.38
N GLY A 1217 -37.11 14.06 -5.64
CA GLY A 1217 -36.38 12.92 -6.21
C GLY A 1217 -37.30 11.94 -6.94
N ASP A 1218 -36.96 11.62 -8.19
CA ASP A 1218 -37.68 10.60 -9.00
C ASP A 1218 -37.39 9.16 -8.49
N GLU A 1219 -36.25 8.96 -7.81
CA GLU A 1219 -35.88 7.72 -7.10
C GLU A 1219 -35.44 8.06 -5.65
N PRO A 1220 -36.18 7.63 -4.60
CA PRO A 1220 -35.77 7.89 -3.22
C PRO A 1220 -34.59 6.99 -2.81
N THR A 1221 -33.68 7.54 -2.00
CA THR A 1221 -32.49 6.88 -1.44
C THR A 1221 -32.81 6.08 -0.17
N ILE A 1222 -31.79 5.50 0.48
CA ILE A 1222 -31.96 4.84 1.78
C ILE A 1222 -32.09 5.86 2.92
N ASP A 1223 -31.36 6.97 2.85
CA ASP A 1223 -31.40 8.06 3.84
C ASP A 1223 -32.76 8.78 3.79
N ASP A 1224 -33.35 8.93 2.60
CA ASP A 1224 -34.74 9.37 2.42
C ASP A 1224 -35.73 8.46 3.15
N LEU A 1225 -35.48 7.15 3.24
CA LEU A 1225 -36.35 6.21 3.96
C LEU A 1225 -36.16 6.27 5.47
N GLU A 1226 -34.93 6.46 5.95
CA GLU A 1226 -34.68 6.64 7.38
C GLU A 1226 -35.31 7.96 7.87
N ARG A 1227 -35.07 9.06 7.16
CA ARG A 1227 -35.66 10.38 7.45
C ARG A 1227 -37.18 10.40 7.28
N ALA A 1228 -37.74 9.75 6.26
CA ALA A 1228 -39.19 9.56 6.15
C ALA A 1228 -39.75 8.71 7.31
N GLY A 1229 -38.98 7.74 7.81
CA GLY A 1229 -39.30 6.97 9.00
C GLY A 1229 -39.34 7.82 10.28
N GLU A 1230 -38.46 8.81 10.42
CA GLU A 1230 -38.50 9.79 11.50
C GLU A 1230 -39.70 10.73 11.41
N LEU A 1231 -39.93 11.35 10.25
CA LEU A 1231 -41.08 12.23 10.02
C LEU A 1231 -42.42 11.50 10.20
N ALA A 1232 -42.47 10.19 9.95
CA ALA A 1232 -43.62 9.34 10.25
C ALA A 1232 -43.80 9.06 11.77
N ARG A 1233 -42.70 8.97 12.54
CA ARG A 1233 -42.75 8.85 14.02
C ARG A 1233 -43.19 10.18 14.66
N GLU A 1234 -42.77 11.31 14.09
CA GLU A 1234 -43.15 12.66 14.53
C GLU A 1234 -44.59 13.03 14.11
N GLY A 1235 -45.15 12.30 13.14
CA GLY A 1235 -46.54 12.44 12.68
C GLY A 1235 -46.73 13.49 11.59
N GLU A 1236 -45.64 13.96 10.98
CA GLU A 1236 -45.65 14.91 9.86
C GLU A 1236 -45.83 14.19 8.51
N LEU A 1237 -45.36 12.94 8.41
CA LEU A 1237 -45.56 12.07 7.25
C LEU A 1237 -46.69 11.05 7.47
N THR A 1238 -47.56 10.83 6.48
CA THR A 1238 -48.61 9.79 6.61
C THR A 1238 -48.09 8.38 6.29
N GLU A 1239 -48.71 7.34 6.88
CA GLU A 1239 -48.37 5.92 6.63
C GLU A 1239 -48.50 5.56 5.13
N ASP A 1240 -49.51 6.13 4.45
CA ASP A 1240 -49.72 6.02 3.00
C ASP A 1240 -48.66 6.78 2.15
N GLU A 1241 -47.91 7.71 2.73
CA GLU A 1241 -46.77 8.42 2.10
C GLU A 1241 -45.47 7.66 2.32
N LEU A 1242 -45.21 7.18 3.54
CA LEU A 1242 -44.07 6.30 3.85
C LEU A 1242 -44.11 5.02 3.00
N GLU A 1243 -45.28 4.38 2.86
CA GLU A 1243 -45.42 3.18 2.03
C GLU A 1243 -45.18 3.49 0.54
N ARG A 1244 -45.42 4.73 0.09
CA ARG A 1244 -45.12 5.15 -1.29
C ARG A 1244 -43.62 5.35 -1.53
N LEU A 1245 -42.92 6.03 -0.62
CA LEU A 1245 -41.46 6.18 -0.67
C LEU A 1245 -40.78 4.80 -0.63
N TYR A 1246 -41.17 3.95 0.32
CA TYR A 1246 -40.66 2.59 0.45
C TYR A 1246 -40.91 1.72 -0.80
N ARG A 1247 -42.09 1.86 -1.44
CA ARG A 1247 -42.36 1.19 -2.73
C ARG A 1247 -41.58 1.80 -3.90
N GLY A 1248 -41.30 3.10 -3.87
CA GLY A 1248 -40.46 3.79 -4.86
C GLY A 1248 -39.03 3.25 -4.83
N TRP A 1249 -38.42 3.23 -3.65
CA TRP A 1249 -37.08 2.67 -3.40
C TRP A 1249 -37.00 1.22 -3.89
N ILE A 1250 -37.92 0.35 -3.47
CA ILE A 1250 -37.97 -1.05 -3.94
C ILE A 1250 -38.02 -1.16 -5.48
N VAL A 1251 -38.69 -0.23 -6.17
CA VAL A 1251 -38.74 -0.23 -7.64
C VAL A 1251 -37.41 0.23 -8.24
N ALA A 1252 -36.82 1.31 -7.74
CA ALA A 1252 -35.51 1.82 -8.17
C ALA A 1252 -34.39 0.77 -7.97
N THR A 1253 -34.24 0.21 -6.77
CA THR A 1253 -33.27 -0.86 -6.48
C THR A 1253 -33.52 -2.12 -7.32
N SER A 1254 -34.75 -2.35 -7.81
CA SER A 1254 -35.06 -3.48 -8.70
C SER A 1254 -34.84 -3.20 -10.20
N ALA A 1255 -34.62 -1.94 -10.58
CA ALA A 1255 -34.43 -1.51 -11.97
C ALA A 1255 -32.96 -1.53 -12.40
N GLN A 1256 -32.01 -1.44 -11.46
CA GLN A 1256 -30.59 -1.65 -11.76
C GLN A 1256 -30.36 -3.06 -12.35
N PRO A 1257 -29.53 -3.20 -13.41
CA PRO A 1257 -29.26 -4.49 -14.04
C PRO A 1257 -28.50 -5.38 -13.06
N SER A 1258 -29.23 -6.35 -12.49
CA SER A 1258 -28.76 -7.15 -11.36
C SER A 1258 -27.38 -7.78 -11.58
N ASP A 1259 -26.40 -7.36 -10.80
CA ASP A 1259 -25.36 -8.29 -10.40
C ASP A 1259 -25.94 -9.20 -9.30
N ARG A 1260 -25.82 -10.51 -9.49
CA ARG A 1260 -26.39 -11.51 -8.60
C ARG A 1260 -25.26 -12.35 -8.02
N SER A 1261 -24.94 -12.12 -6.76
CA SER A 1261 -25.75 -12.75 -5.70
C SER A 1261 -25.18 -12.54 -4.30
N ASP A 1262 -25.95 -11.92 -3.41
CA ASP A 1262 -25.96 -12.33 -1.99
C ASP A 1262 -27.32 -12.11 -1.32
N ALA A 1263 -28.19 -13.12 -1.47
CA ALA A 1263 -29.48 -13.20 -0.78
C ALA A 1263 -29.95 -14.66 -0.68
N ALA A 1264 -29.18 -15.49 0.03
CA ALA A 1264 -29.45 -16.93 0.15
C ALA A 1264 -29.52 -17.45 1.60
N ASN A 1265 -29.76 -16.61 2.62
CA ASN A 1265 -30.13 -17.14 3.95
C ASN A 1265 -30.92 -16.19 4.89
N ALA A 1266 -32.23 -16.05 4.69
CA ALA A 1266 -33.15 -15.51 5.70
C ALA A 1266 -34.48 -16.27 5.68
N GLY A 1267 -34.52 -17.42 6.38
CA GLY A 1267 -35.51 -18.46 6.11
C GLY A 1267 -36.05 -19.25 7.30
N ASN A 1268 -36.21 -18.65 8.49
CA ASN A 1268 -37.20 -19.19 9.45
C ASN A 1268 -37.61 -18.22 10.57
N ALA A 1269 -38.89 -17.84 10.59
CA ALA A 1269 -39.53 -17.24 11.75
C ALA A 1269 -40.67 -18.14 12.24
N ARG A 1270 -40.72 -18.39 13.56
CA ARG A 1270 -41.91 -18.46 14.46
C ARG A 1270 -41.77 -19.50 15.58
N SER A 1271 -41.78 -19.02 16.82
CA SER A 1271 -42.58 -19.60 17.92
C SER A 1271 -42.57 -18.69 19.15
N MET A 1272 -43.51 -17.74 19.22
CA MET A 1272 -43.79 -16.97 20.44
C MET A 1272 -45.15 -17.36 21.04
N SER A 1273 -45.29 -17.08 22.35
CA SER A 1273 -46.52 -16.75 23.11
C SER A 1273 -46.91 -17.74 24.23
N PRO A 1274 -47.43 -17.30 25.41
CA PRO A 1274 -47.31 -15.98 26.07
C PRO A 1274 -47.01 -16.02 27.60
N GLY A 1275 -46.59 -14.87 28.17
CA GLY A 1275 -46.62 -14.62 29.63
C GLY A 1275 -46.03 -13.26 30.04
N ALA A 1276 -46.88 -12.24 30.21
CA ALA A 1276 -46.56 -10.85 30.62
C ALA A 1276 -46.61 -10.67 32.16
N PRO A 1277 -46.43 -9.45 32.75
CA PRO A 1277 -45.94 -8.13 32.25
C PRO A 1277 -44.66 -7.66 32.99
N GLU A 1278 -44.00 -6.54 32.66
CA GLU A 1278 -44.14 -5.11 33.08
C GLU A 1278 -42.76 -4.49 32.69
N ASP A 1279 -42.51 -3.21 32.38
CA ASP A 1279 -43.28 -1.98 32.07
C ASP A 1279 -42.29 -1.03 31.33
N GLU A 1280 -42.80 0.05 30.73
CA GLU A 1280 -42.10 1.11 29.96
C GLU A 1280 -41.62 0.75 28.53
#